data_AF-A0AAE6KX29-F1
#
_entry.id   AF-A0AAE6KX29-F1
#
_cell.length_a   1.000
_cell.length_b   1.000
_cell.length_c   1.000
_cell.angle_alpha   90.00
_cell.angle_beta   90.00
_cell.angle_gamma   90.00
#
_symmetry.space_group_name_H-M   'P 1'
#
loop_
_entity.id
_entity.type
_entity.pdbx_description
1 polymer ?
#
loop_
_entity_poly.entity_id
_entity_poly.type
_entity_poly.pdbx_seq_one_letter_code
_entity_poly.pdbx_strand_id
1 'polypeptide(L)'
;MKTSPRLPSRVLSLLLGALLVSGCINPVNEGERPCPCTDGWTCCPDANVCVTDAARCEQLRPPKPPEPTAPSTPRLVSAIPDPGTVALTWFEPAQNGGSAITGYDVGVEPFEDGIQVQVEGTTARVTGLRAGGTYRFTVTARNAVGVSPATGVDSVRLPDVPTAPLALAVERGDRQVRVTWNAPASDGGRSVLHYVVTTYPSGASVETDGPVLTATVGGLTNGVASTFTVHAVNAVGVGPASTESASAVPAARPGAPVSVAATPSVRAATVSWQPPEDTGGLTVSGYVVTAAPGGATQQVDGSANEATFTGLPNDTEYTFTVAALNDVGQGPDGSTASARTHAPPRAPASVQAEPGVRSLTVTWGPPASDGRSSLTGYTVVAQPSGVSVAVNADAHSAVLENVPSKKAQTVSVVAHNAVGDSPAATAGAPVKTQPAPVEVTQFDIPSAVRGCQPVTYTLRQVDGERADVLVEFDATGSGTFTRATQAGDSYYERASGLVALEASAQGTAHTFRWNRPKDVPGAAPTARVRITATVPGTAPATRTHAVALTAPEMRCEVDLDSSPVQTMPQNSAGKTYGTALGDFNQDGKPDIAVLHDANADVRLLRGLGNGGLEFQNAQPNMLMSGKHLVAADVDQDGVLDLVSANASSSPGVYVMRGQGQGYFEARTYNPIQNQNNRDQTYDLPPPVVRDLDGDGTPEVVVSLPTRVVVMRHTDGGRLTVAFEGPKLHHQARGAVVAGDFDNDGRLDLVVIGGAIQAFYGRGSLTFASEHMGSLEGNTPFATAADFNGDGHLDIAALVVGQSESAIHLLQGDGNGRFAAPLRLHQHTWHSFGAQSHLISGDLDGDGRQDLAYTHADANTVTLFQGRGDGTFEPRTLPAGRYPSRLVAGDFDGSGKPDLAVLSGMEQTVRVLRNLEAPTLPAMGALFVTGDFDGDGQDDVASRVDGSLQVHLTRAEGGLVLRGPFMLPEEAWKLLAGRFDAGPTVDVLALTRQDVPPYGQSLVLLRGNGDGTFRPGEVLSLGEDFTALSTHHLVTGDVDGDGDLDVVIDLSRREGEFDSVELRLLRNEGDGTFAHGGVLATYSSRPLLLSRDLNQDGQTDLVVVRRTYPTFELLMFEGRANGTLVRRSEFTPLIPSCNPAGIVAEDLNGDGLVDLVVSCQSMLDGVLPIISSGNFSFYRGQPARLGAQGGHLTARDLDGDGFPELLIASPEHHAVCVLPSWGYASFGTASCFGTLNTPHELVLLDVDHDGVPEVLTGSGILGTHTTLLRIR
;
A
#
# COMPACT_ATOMS: atom_id res chain seq x y z
N MET A 1 -9.35 -23.60 -48.50
CA MET A 1 -8.08 -23.16 -47.90
C MET A 1 -7.02 -23.02 -48.99
N LYS A 2 -5.98 -22.20 -48.80
CA LYS A 2 -4.81 -22.12 -49.72
C LYS A 2 -3.84 -23.29 -49.45
N THR A 3 -3.07 -23.68 -50.47
CA THR A 3 -2.06 -24.76 -50.38
C THR A 3 -0.71 -24.27 -49.87
N SER A 4 -0.01 -25.07 -49.07
CA SER A 4 1.42 -24.90 -48.75
C SER A 4 2.18 -26.23 -48.95
N PRO A 5 3.44 -26.26 -49.44
CA PRO A 5 4.00 -27.47 -50.03
C PRO A 5 5.27 -27.99 -49.32
N ARG A 6 5.12 -28.89 -48.33
CA ARG A 6 6.20 -29.75 -47.76
C ARG A 6 5.65 -30.86 -46.86
N LEU A 7 5.64 -32.11 -47.34
CA LEU A 7 5.89 -33.40 -46.65
C LEU A 7 5.52 -34.59 -47.59
N PRO A 8 6.01 -35.83 -47.38
CA PRO A 8 6.14 -36.83 -48.45
C PRO A 8 4.93 -37.75 -48.72
N SER A 9 4.97 -38.37 -49.89
CA SER A 9 3.89 -39.09 -50.60
C SER A 9 3.54 -40.50 -50.07
N ARG A 10 3.28 -40.67 -48.76
CA ARG A 10 2.81 -41.96 -48.20
C ARG A 10 1.51 -41.95 -47.41
N VAL A 11 1.01 -40.80 -46.95
CA VAL A 11 -0.29 -40.74 -46.24
C VAL A 11 -1.48 -40.83 -47.21
N LEU A 12 -1.36 -40.24 -48.41
CA LEU A 12 -2.41 -40.23 -49.43
C LEU A 12 -2.78 -41.65 -49.92
N SER A 13 -1.84 -42.60 -49.86
CA SER A 13 -2.04 -43.98 -50.34
C SER A 13 -2.83 -44.88 -49.37
N LEU A 14 -2.93 -44.50 -48.08
CA LEU A 14 -3.67 -45.28 -47.08
C LEU A 14 -5.15 -44.86 -47.00
N LEU A 15 -5.45 -43.57 -47.17
CA LEU A 15 -6.83 -43.06 -47.26
C LEU A 15 -7.57 -43.53 -48.52
N LEU A 16 -6.86 -43.81 -49.62
CA LEU A 16 -7.45 -44.42 -50.81
C LEU A 16 -7.75 -45.93 -50.66
N GLY A 17 -7.14 -46.62 -49.68
CA GLY A 17 -7.27 -48.07 -49.53
C GLY A 17 -8.56 -48.51 -48.82
N ALA A 18 -9.07 -47.71 -47.89
CA ALA A 18 -10.21 -48.09 -47.03
C ALA A 18 -11.59 -47.92 -47.69
N LEU A 19 -11.67 -47.20 -48.81
CA LEU A 19 -12.94 -46.85 -49.49
C LEU A 19 -13.35 -47.79 -50.62
N LEU A 20 -12.60 -48.88 -50.86
CA LEU A 20 -12.78 -49.77 -52.03
C LEU A 20 -13.40 -51.15 -51.71
N VAL A 21 -14.00 -51.34 -50.53
CA VAL A 21 -14.59 -52.65 -50.12
C VAL A 21 -16.11 -52.59 -49.84
N SER A 22 -16.69 -51.40 -49.65
CA SER A 22 -18.15 -51.20 -49.55
C SER A 22 -18.71 -50.64 -50.87
N GLY A 23 -18.83 -51.50 -51.89
CA GLY A 23 -19.12 -51.10 -53.26
C GLY A 23 -20.47 -50.39 -53.47
N CYS A 24 -20.42 -49.06 -53.64
CA CYS A 24 -21.46 -48.21 -54.21
C CYS A 24 -20.80 -46.96 -54.83
N ILE A 25 -21.56 -46.22 -55.65
CA ILE A 25 -21.13 -45.04 -56.43
C ILE A 25 -20.20 -45.41 -57.61
N ASN A 26 -20.80 -45.46 -58.79
CA ASN A 26 -20.14 -45.30 -60.09
C ASN A 26 -20.49 -43.88 -60.59
N PRO A 27 -19.57 -43.07 -61.15
CA PRO A 27 -19.91 -41.72 -61.59
C PRO A 27 -20.83 -41.76 -62.81
N VAL A 28 -21.96 -41.06 -62.72
CA VAL A 28 -22.92 -40.86 -63.82
C VAL A 28 -23.03 -39.37 -64.08
N ASN A 29 -22.91 -38.96 -65.35
CA ASN A 29 -23.09 -37.56 -65.74
C ASN A 29 -24.57 -37.16 -65.66
N GLU A 30 -24.84 -35.88 -65.46
CA GLU A 30 -26.21 -35.34 -65.48
C GLU A 30 -26.88 -35.62 -66.83
N GLY A 31 -27.95 -36.44 -66.85
CA GLY A 31 -28.76 -36.68 -68.04
C GLY A 31 -29.46 -38.04 -68.10
N GLU A 32 -28.88 -39.11 -67.53
CA GLU A 32 -29.43 -40.48 -67.66
C GLU A 32 -29.94 -41.08 -66.34
N ARG A 33 -31.03 -41.85 -66.42
CA ARG A 33 -31.72 -42.45 -65.27
C ARG A 33 -31.12 -43.81 -64.89
N PRO A 34 -30.74 -44.05 -63.62
CA PRO A 34 -30.45 -45.40 -63.13
C PRO A 34 -31.71 -46.10 -62.61
N CYS A 35 -31.96 -47.35 -63.04
CA CYS A 35 -32.51 -48.48 -62.26
C CYS A 35 -33.06 -49.61 -63.18
N PRO A 36 -32.25 -50.63 -63.50
CA PRO A 36 -32.72 -51.89 -64.05
C PRO A 36 -33.07 -52.86 -62.91
N CYS A 37 -34.19 -52.64 -62.21
CA CYS A 37 -34.69 -53.64 -61.24
C CYS A 37 -35.12 -54.92 -62.00
N THR A 38 -34.85 -56.09 -61.45
CA THR A 38 -35.30 -57.38 -62.00
C THR A 38 -36.79 -57.62 -61.75
N ASP A 39 -37.41 -58.49 -62.56
CA ASP A 39 -38.85 -58.79 -62.49
C ASP A 39 -39.33 -59.09 -61.06
N GLY A 40 -40.37 -58.38 -60.64
CA GLY A 40 -40.95 -58.46 -59.29
C GLY A 40 -40.49 -57.39 -58.30
N TRP A 41 -39.57 -56.49 -58.67
CA TRP A 41 -39.11 -55.38 -57.81
C TRP A 41 -39.52 -54.00 -58.36
N THR A 42 -39.94 -53.12 -57.46
CA THR A 42 -40.35 -51.73 -57.77
C THR A 42 -39.20 -50.76 -57.46
N CYS A 43 -38.91 -49.81 -58.36
CA CYS A 43 -37.95 -48.74 -58.09
C CYS A 43 -38.61 -47.59 -57.30
N CYS A 44 -38.00 -47.15 -56.20
CA CYS A 44 -38.35 -45.88 -55.54
C CYS A 44 -37.40 -44.77 -56.04
N PRO A 45 -37.85 -43.84 -56.92
CA PRO A 45 -36.94 -42.86 -57.55
C PRO A 45 -36.29 -41.91 -56.54
N ASP A 46 -37.08 -41.45 -55.55
CA ASP A 46 -36.69 -40.45 -54.56
C ASP A 46 -35.55 -40.93 -53.62
N ALA A 47 -35.30 -42.24 -53.56
CA ALA A 47 -34.30 -42.87 -52.68
C ALA A 47 -33.29 -43.78 -53.43
N ASN A 48 -33.44 -43.93 -54.76
CA ASN A 48 -32.53 -44.68 -55.64
C ASN A 48 -32.30 -46.16 -55.24
N VAL A 49 -33.36 -46.85 -54.78
CA VAL A 49 -33.34 -48.25 -54.31
C VAL A 49 -34.51 -49.05 -54.90
N CYS A 50 -34.28 -50.31 -55.27
CA CYS A 50 -35.34 -51.28 -55.62
C CYS A 50 -35.92 -51.95 -54.36
N VAL A 51 -37.24 -52.06 -54.25
CA VAL A 51 -37.97 -52.72 -53.14
C VAL A 51 -38.92 -53.82 -53.64
N THR A 52 -39.19 -54.82 -52.80
CA THR A 52 -40.12 -55.95 -53.10
C THR A 52 -41.60 -55.57 -53.06
N ASP A 53 -41.93 -54.41 -52.50
CA ASP A 53 -43.30 -53.96 -52.23
C ASP A 53 -43.38 -52.45 -52.45
N ALA A 54 -44.25 -52.02 -53.36
CA ALA A 54 -44.44 -50.62 -53.71
C ALA A 54 -44.92 -49.77 -52.52
N ALA A 55 -45.63 -50.36 -51.54
CA ALA A 55 -46.08 -49.65 -50.35
C ALA A 55 -44.93 -49.17 -49.45
N ARG A 56 -43.73 -49.76 -49.58
CA ARG A 56 -42.54 -49.33 -48.82
C ARG A 56 -41.89 -48.04 -49.35
N CYS A 57 -42.16 -47.61 -50.58
CA CYS A 57 -41.59 -46.33 -51.07
C CYS A 57 -42.12 -45.13 -50.25
N GLU A 58 -43.38 -45.18 -49.78
CA GLU A 58 -43.98 -44.11 -48.99
C GLU A 58 -43.34 -43.97 -47.59
N GLN A 59 -42.89 -45.09 -47.00
CA GLN A 59 -42.23 -45.13 -45.68
C GLN A 59 -40.73 -44.76 -45.72
N LEU A 60 -40.14 -44.68 -46.92
CA LEU A 60 -38.73 -44.33 -47.12
C LEU A 60 -38.53 -42.89 -47.60
N ARG A 61 -39.62 -42.12 -47.74
CA ARG A 61 -39.54 -40.68 -47.99
C ARG A 61 -39.05 -39.98 -46.71
N PRO A 62 -38.00 -39.14 -46.77
CA PRO A 62 -37.71 -38.25 -45.66
C PRO A 62 -38.92 -37.33 -45.45
N PRO A 63 -39.27 -36.98 -44.19
CA PRO A 63 -40.36 -36.05 -43.95
C PRO A 63 -40.07 -34.74 -44.70
N LYS A 64 -41.09 -34.18 -45.36
CA LYS A 64 -40.98 -32.84 -45.97
C LYS A 64 -40.44 -31.89 -44.89
N PRO A 65 -39.32 -31.18 -45.11
CA PRO A 65 -38.81 -30.24 -44.12
C PRO A 65 -39.91 -29.24 -43.78
N PRO A 66 -40.10 -28.88 -42.49
CA PRO A 66 -41.12 -27.94 -42.09
C PRO A 66 -40.95 -26.64 -42.88
N GLU A 67 -42.05 -26.05 -43.31
CA GLU A 67 -42.00 -24.77 -44.01
C GLU A 67 -41.42 -23.71 -43.06
N PRO A 68 -40.46 -22.87 -43.50
CA PRO A 68 -39.82 -21.91 -42.62
C PRO A 68 -40.82 -21.02 -41.88
N THR A 69 -40.53 -20.78 -40.61
CA THR A 69 -41.35 -20.00 -39.67
C THR A 69 -40.58 -18.75 -39.22
N ALA A 70 -41.24 -17.82 -38.53
CA ALA A 70 -40.55 -16.72 -37.85
C ALA A 70 -39.64 -17.25 -36.72
N PRO A 71 -38.61 -16.49 -36.27
CA PRO A 71 -37.72 -16.94 -35.21
C PRO A 71 -38.43 -17.08 -33.86
N SER A 72 -37.85 -17.86 -32.95
CA SER A 72 -38.21 -17.83 -31.53
C SER A 72 -37.80 -16.49 -30.88
N THR A 73 -38.27 -16.23 -29.66
CA THR A 73 -37.87 -15.05 -28.88
C THR A 73 -36.35 -15.03 -28.64
N PRO A 74 -35.65 -13.89 -28.78
CA PRO A 74 -34.28 -13.71 -28.27
C PRO A 74 -34.22 -13.82 -26.74
N ARG A 75 -33.05 -14.13 -26.16
CA ARG A 75 -32.81 -14.00 -24.70
C ARG A 75 -32.03 -12.71 -24.45
N LEU A 76 -32.68 -11.70 -23.88
CA LEU A 76 -32.01 -10.47 -23.45
C LEU A 76 -31.09 -10.79 -22.25
N VAL A 77 -29.86 -10.28 -22.27
CA VAL A 77 -28.82 -10.56 -21.26
C VAL A 77 -28.61 -9.36 -20.36
N SER A 78 -28.47 -8.16 -20.95
CA SER A 78 -28.27 -6.94 -20.16
C SER A 78 -28.89 -5.70 -20.83
N ALA A 79 -29.19 -4.71 -19.98
CA ALA A 79 -29.71 -3.40 -20.34
C ALA A 79 -29.06 -2.34 -19.45
N ILE A 80 -27.80 -2.01 -19.74
CA ILE A 80 -26.93 -1.15 -18.90
C ILE A 80 -27.30 0.33 -19.13
N PRO A 81 -27.75 1.06 -18.09
CA PRO A 81 -28.16 2.46 -18.23
C PRO A 81 -27.02 3.44 -18.00
N ASP A 82 -27.03 4.51 -18.79
CA ASP A 82 -25.99 5.54 -18.86
C ASP A 82 -26.64 6.92 -19.15
N PRO A 83 -25.99 8.06 -18.90
CA PRO A 83 -26.60 9.37 -19.10
C PRO A 83 -27.07 9.57 -20.55
N GLY A 84 -28.38 9.57 -20.74
CA GLY A 84 -29.04 9.67 -22.05
C GLY A 84 -28.84 8.49 -23.02
N THR A 85 -28.24 7.37 -22.59
CA THR A 85 -28.06 6.18 -23.43
C THR A 85 -28.31 4.87 -22.66
N VAL A 86 -28.69 3.79 -23.36
CA VAL A 86 -28.77 2.44 -22.79
C VAL A 86 -28.09 1.47 -23.74
N ALA A 87 -27.19 0.65 -23.21
CA ALA A 87 -26.53 -0.43 -23.93
C ALA A 87 -27.27 -1.75 -23.68
N LEU A 88 -27.70 -2.40 -24.75
CA LEU A 88 -28.46 -3.65 -24.75
C LEU A 88 -27.63 -4.77 -25.37
N THR A 89 -27.59 -5.92 -24.72
CA THR A 89 -26.94 -7.15 -25.22
C THR A 89 -27.87 -8.34 -25.08
N TRP A 90 -27.94 -9.20 -26.10
CA TRP A 90 -28.80 -10.39 -26.11
C TRP A 90 -28.11 -11.59 -26.77
N PHE A 91 -28.73 -12.76 -26.65
CA PHE A 91 -28.42 -13.93 -27.47
C PHE A 91 -29.41 -14.07 -28.62
N GLU A 92 -28.96 -14.71 -29.69
CA GLU A 92 -29.81 -15.08 -30.83
C GLU A 92 -30.98 -15.98 -30.41
N PRO A 93 -32.10 -16.00 -31.18
CA PRO A 93 -33.15 -16.98 -31.02
C PRO A 93 -32.63 -18.42 -30.97
N ALA A 94 -32.99 -19.16 -29.92
CA ALA A 94 -32.67 -20.59 -29.79
C ALA A 94 -33.17 -21.44 -30.98
N GLN A 95 -34.16 -20.94 -31.74
CA GLN A 95 -34.52 -21.45 -33.06
C GLN A 95 -34.72 -20.27 -34.03
N ASN A 96 -34.03 -20.31 -35.18
CA ASN A 96 -34.19 -19.33 -36.26
C ASN A 96 -35.41 -19.59 -37.18
N GLY A 97 -36.26 -20.58 -36.85
CA GLY A 97 -37.43 -20.95 -37.64
C GLY A 97 -37.13 -21.65 -38.98
N GLY A 98 -35.87 -22.03 -39.26
CA GLY A 98 -35.46 -22.64 -40.53
C GLY A 98 -35.12 -21.64 -41.65
N SER A 99 -34.98 -20.35 -41.31
CA SER A 99 -34.46 -19.31 -42.19
C SER A 99 -33.42 -18.48 -41.43
N ALA A 100 -32.41 -17.94 -42.12
CA ALA A 100 -31.34 -17.19 -41.48
C ALA A 100 -31.87 -15.90 -40.82
N ILE A 101 -31.35 -15.55 -39.65
CA ILE A 101 -31.64 -14.28 -39.01
C ILE A 101 -31.12 -13.15 -39.90
N THR A 102 -31.95 -12.13 -40.14
CA THR A 102 -31.64 -10.97 -40.99
C THR A 102 -31.47 -9.67 -40.18
N GLY A 103 -31.42 -9.78 -38.85
CA GLY A 103 -31.27 -8.69 -37.90
C GLY A 103 -32.41 -8.59 -36.90
N TYR A 104 -32.36 -7.55 -36.08
CA TYR A 104 -33.19 -7.34 -34.90
C TYR A 104 -33.83 -5.94 -34.89
N ASP A 105 -35.01 -5.85 -34.28
CA ASP A 105 -35.68 -4.59 -33.93
C ASP A 105 -35.54 -4.35 -32.42
N VAL A 106 -35.27 -3.11 -32.02
CA VAL A 106 -35.20 -2.68 -30.61
C VAL A 106 -36.19 -1.54 -30.37
N GLY A 107 -37.29 -1.83 -29.68
CA GLY A 107 -38.34 -0.87 -29.33
C GLY A 107 -38.14 -0.19 -27.98
N VAL A 108 -38.53 1.09 -27.87
CA VAL A 108 -38.35 1.92 -26.67
C VAL A 108 -39.62 2.71 -26.31
N GLU A 109 -40.07 2.63 -25.06
CA GLU A 109 -41.25 3.35 -24.54
C GLU A 109 -40.96 3.95 -23.16
N PRO A 110 -41.48 5.14 -22.76
CA PRO A 110 -42.13 6.14 -23.58
C PRO A 110 -41.11 7.10 -24.20
N PHE A 111 -40.95 7.04 -25.51
CA PHE A 111 -40.23 8.03 -26.31
C PHE A 111 -41.16 8.54 -27.43
N GLU A 112 -40.94 9.75 -27.95
CA GLU A 112 -41.83 10.31 -28.99
C GLU A 112 -41.90 9.36 -30.21
N ASP A 113 -43.14 9.06 -30.61
CA ASP A 113 -43.54 8.10 -31.66
C ASP A 113 -43.00 6.65 -31.57
N GLY A 114 -42.34 6.25 -30.46
CA GLY A 114 -41.98 4.85 -30.18
C GLY A 114 -40.91 4.28 -31.11
N ILE A 115 -39.66 4.74 -30.95
CA ILE A 115 -38.55 4.38 -31.84
C ILE A 115 -38.26 2.86 -31.85
N GLN A 116 -38.14 2.32 -33.06
CA GLN A 116 -37.65 0.97 -33.38
C GLN A 116 -36.25 1.07 -34.00
N VAL A 117 -35.20 0.90 -33.19
CA VAL A 117 -33.80 0.89 -33.67
C VAL A 117 -33.50 -0.43 -34.35
N GLN A 118 -32.78 -0.37 -35.47
CA GLN A 118 -32.52 -1.51 -36.35
C GLN A 118 -31.04 -1.90 -36.28
N VAL A 119 -30.74 -3.16 -35.98
CA VAL A 119 -29.36 -3.68 -35.91
C VAL A 119 -29.25 -5.06 -36.55
N GLU A 120 -28.08 -5.36 -37.13
CA GLU A 120 -27.80 -6.66 -37.76
C GLU A 120 -27.18 -7.68 -36.78
N GLY A 121 -26.58 -7.22 -35.68
CA GLY A 121 -25.98 -8.04 -34.64
C GLY A 121 -26.75 -8.05 -33.32
N THR A 122 -26.23 -8.76 -32.33
CA THR A 122 -26.90 -9.02 -31.03
C THR A 122 -26.67 -7.95 -29.95
N THR A 123 -26.35 -6.72 -30.36
CA THR A 123 -26.13 -5.58 -29.46
C THR A 123 -26.69 -4.30 -30.06
N ALA A 124 -27.12 -3.37 -29.20
CA ALA A 124 -27.52 -2.03 -29.59
C ALA A 124 -27.16 -1.01 -28.50
N ARG A 125 -26.84 0.23 -28.90
CA ARG A 125 -26.81 1.38 -27.99
C ARG A 125 -27.91 2.35 -28.39
N VAL A 126 -28.97 2.43 -27.58
CA VAL A 126 -30.02 3.45 -27.75
C VAL A 126 -29.49 4.75 -27.18
N THR A 127 -29.65 5.86 -27.91
CA THR A 127 -29.14 7.20 -27.54
C THR A 127 -30.23 8.26 -27.66
N GLY A 128 -30.00 9.45 -27.10
CA GLY A 128 -30.95 10.57 -27.13
C GLY A 128 -32.07 10.49 -26.08
N LEU A 129 -31.93 9.59 -25.11
CA LEU A 129 -32.87 9.43 -24.00
C LEU A 129 -32.73 10.57 -22.98
N ARG A 130 -33.75 10.79 -22.15
CA ARG A 130 -33.71 11.82 -21.09
C ARG A 130 -33.13 11.22 -19.81
N ALA A 131 -32.12 11.88 -19.24
CA ALA A 131 -31.61 11.59 -17.89
C ALA A 131 -32.75 11.58 -16.84
N GLY A 132 -32.63 10.70 -15.85
CA GLY A 132 -33.66 10.41 -14.85
C GLY A 132 -34.93 9.72 -15.37
N GLY A 133 -35.10 9.64 -16.70
CA GLY A 133 -36.22 8.96 -17.34
C GLY A 133 -36.24 7.47 -17.08
N THR A 134 -37.44 6.87 -17.04
CA THR A 134 -37.63 5.42 -16.91
C THR A 134 -38.27 4.91 -18.19
N TYR A 135 -37.66 3.88 -18.78
CA TYR A 135 -38.03 3.35 -20.09
C TYR A 135 -38.17 1.82 -20.06
N ARG A 136 -39.08 1.32 -20.89
CA ARG A 136 -39.17 -0.08 -21.31
C ARG A 136 -38.36 -0.27 -22.58
N PHE A 137 -37.61 -1.36 -22.63
CA PHE A 137 -36.87 -1.79 -23.82
C PHE A 137 -37.35 -3.17 -24.26
N THR A 138 -37.56 -3.36 -25.57
CA THR A 138 -37.99 -4.64 -26.16
C THR A 138 -37.14 -5.00 -27.36
N VAL A 139 -36.86 -6.29 -27.55
CA VAL A 139 -36.06 -6.81 -28.68
C VAL A 139 -36.81 -7.94 -29.38
N THR A 140 -36.90 -7.88 -30.71
CA THR A 140 -37.38 -8.97 -31.58
C THR A 140 -36.34 -9.31 -32.64
N ALA A 141 -36.27 -10.58 -33.04
CA ALA A 141 -35.47 -11.04 -34.17
C ALA A 141 -36.32 -11.20 -35.44
N ARG A 142 -35.68 -11.14 -36.61
CA ARG A 142 -36.31 -11.35 -37.90
C ARG A 142 -35.59 -12.39 -38.75
N ASN A 143 -36.33 -13.03 -39.63
CA ASN A 143 -35.78 -13.75 -40.78
C ASN A 143 -36.62 -13.43 -42.03
N ALA A 144 -36.39 -14.15 -43.14
CA ALA A 144 -37.13 -13.94 -44.39
C ALA A 144 -38.63 -14.32 -44.35
N VAL A 145 -39.15 -14.80 -43.21
CA VAL A 145 -40.54 -15.23 -43.01
C VAL A 145 -41.32 -14.24 -42.13
N GLY A 146 -40.69 -13.73 -41.07
CA GLY A 146 -41.36 -12.83 -40.13
C GLY A 146 -40.52 -12.45 -38.91
N VAL A 147 -41.21 -11.84 -37.95
CA VAL A 147 -40.67 -11.29 -36.69
C VAL A 147 -40.99 -12.24 -35.53
N SER A 148 -40.07 -12.40 -34.58
CA SER A 148 -40.28 -13.17 -33.35
C SER A 148 -41.26 -12.48 -32.38
N PRO A 149 -41.72 -13.18 -31.32
CA PRO A 149 -42.18 -12.51 -30.10
C PRO A 149 -41.05 -11.67 -29.48
N ALA A 150 -41.42 -10.68 -28.66
CA ALA A 150 -40.47 -9.79 -28.00
C ALA A 150 -39.97 -10.34 -26.66
N THR A 151 -38.68 -10.14 -26.38
CA THR A 151 -38.12 -10.11 -25.01
C THR A 151 -37.94 -8.65 -24.58
N GLY A 152 -37.77 -8.35 -23.30
CA GLY A 152 -37.57 -6.97 -22.85
C GLY A 152 -37.34 -6.77 -21.36
N VAL A 153 -37.02 -5.54 -20.98
CA VAL A 153 -37.00 -5.06 -19.59
C VAL A 153 -38.05 -3.97 -19.44
N ASP A 154 -38.95 -4.13 -18.47
CA ASP A 154 -40.13 -3.27 -18.31
C ASP A 154 -39.86 -1.93 -17.61
N SER A 155 -38.73 -1.78 -16.92
CA SER A 155 -38.39 -0.56 -16.17
C SER A 155 -36.87 -0.38 -16.01
N VAL A 156 -36.22 0.27 -16.97
CA VAL A 156 -34.83 0.74 -16.89
C VAL A 156 -34.85 2.24 -16.61
N ARG A 157 -34.42 2.66 -15.41
CA ARG A 157 -34.24 4.07 -15.06
C ARG A 157 -32.82 4.51 -15.39
N LEU A 158 -32.68 5.60 -16.15
CA LEU A 158 -31.39 6.21 -16.44
C LEU A 158 -30.88 7.04 -15.26
N PRO A 159 -29.56 7.18 -15.10
CA PRO A 159 -28.97 8.16 -14.20
C PRO A 159 -29.56 9.56 -14.38
N ASP A 160 -29.65 10.29 -13.27
CA ASP A 160 -30.09 11.67 -13.14
C ASP A 160 -29.02 12.49 -12.43
N VAL A 161 -29.15 13.82 -12.38
CA VAL A 161 -28.32 14.64 -11.49
C VAL A 161 -28.66 14.36 -10.01
N PRO A 162 -27.76 14.66 -9.05
CA PRO A 162 -28.06 14.46 -7.64
C PRO A 162 -29.20 15.38 -7.17
N THR A 163 -29.85 15.01 -6.07
CA THR A 163 -30.77 15.90 -5.36
C THR A 163 -30.03 16.97 -4.56
N ALA A 164 -30.75 17.95 -4.01
CA ALA A 164 -30.15 19.02 -3.22
C ALA A 164 -29.50 18.47 -1.92
N PRO A 165 -28.28 18.92 -1.55
CA PRO A 165 -27.71 18.72 -0.22
C PRO A 165 -28.61 19.26 0.89
N LEU A 166 -28.54 18.64 2.07
CA LEU A 166 -29.47 18.89 3.17
C LEU A 166 -28.76 19.41 4.43
N ALA A 167 -29.54 20.00 5.36
CA ALA A 167 -29.10 20.30 6.73
C ALA A 167 -27.78 21.09 6.85
N LEU A 168 -27.63 22.18 6.09
CA LEU A 168 -26.45 23.05 6.17
C LEU A 168 -26.24 23.64 7.57
N ALA A 169 -25.03 23.52 8.08
CA ALA A 169 -24.54 24.22 9.27
C ALA A 169 -23.24 24.98 8.97
N VAL A 170 -22.98 26.04 9.73
CA VAL A 170 -21.86 26.98 9.50
C VAL A 170 -21.12 27.31 10.79
N GLU A 171 -19.79 27.35 10.71
CA GLU A 171 -18.86 27.62 11.81
C GLU A 171 -17.86 28.70 11.38
N ARG A 172 -17.72 29.76 12.18
CA ARG A 172 -16.89 30.94 11.86
C ARG A 172 -15.41 30.71 12.17
N GLY A 173 -14.53 31.24 11.33
CA GLY A 173 -13.09 31.36 11.57
C GLY A 173 -12.54 32.72 11.14
N ASP A 174 -11.22 32.87 11.20
CA ASP A 174 -10.52 34.07 10.70
C ASP A 174 -10.52 34.09 9.16
N ARG A 175 -11.14 35.12 8.57
CA ARG A 175 -11.30 35.34 7.13
C ARG A 175 -11.92 34.16 6.38
N GLN A 176 -12.63 33.29 7.11
CA GLN A 176 -13.23 32.08 6.56
C GLN A 176 -14.47 31.62 7.34
N VAL A 177 -15.31 30.82 6.68
CA VAL A 177 -16.40 30.06 7.31
C VAL A 177 -16.30 28.62 6.86
N ARG A 178 -16.31 27.70 7.82
CA ARG A 178 -16.49 26.27 7.55
C ARG A 178 -17.98 25.98 7.40
N VAL A 179 -18.35 25.38 6.27
CA VAL A 179 -19.69 24.89 5.97
C VAL A 179 -19.68 23.37 6.11
N THR A 180 -20.78 22.81 6.60
CA THR A 180 -21.04 21.36 6.68
C THR A 180 -22.47 21.09 6.19
N TRP A 181 -22.72 19.91 5.63
CA TRP A 181 -24.04 19.50 5.15
C TRP A 181 -24.21 17.98 5.27
N ASN A 182 -25.44 17.50 5.07
CA ASN A 182 -25.72 16.10 4.81
C ASN A 182 -25.74 15.85 3.30
N ALA A 183 -25.35 14.64 2.90
CA ALA A 183 -25.42 14.17 1.52
C ALA A 183 -26.85 14.28 0.95
N PRO A 184 -27.00 14.38 -0.39
CA PRO A 184 -28.28 14.35 -1.08
C PRO A 184 -29.12 13.11 -0.71
N ALA A 185 -30.45 13.27 -0.67
CA ALA A 185 -31.37 12.15 -0.41
C ALA A 185 -31.37 11.08 -1.53
N SER A 186 -30.86 11.45 -2.71
CA SER A 186 -30.43 10.55 -3.79
C SER A 186 -29.30 11.22 -4.58
N ASP A 187 -28.30 10.42 -4.92
CA ASP A 187 -27.16 10.73 -5.79
C ASP A 187 -27.53 10.82 -7.29
N GLY A 188 -28.72 10.35 -7.67
CA GLY A 188 -29.16 10.24 -9.05
C GLY A 188 -28.82 8.90 -9.74
N GLY A 189 -28.22 7.93 -9.05
CA GLY A 189 -27.79 6.65 -9.65
C GLY A 189 -26.41 6.69 -10.34
N ARG A 190 -25.62 7.71 -10.02
CA ARG A 190 -24.17 7.83 -10.27
C ARG A 190 -23.60 8.56 -9.06
N SER A 191 -22.46 8.09 -8.55
CA SER A 191 -21.78 8.68 -7.40
C SER A 191 -21.57 10.19 -7.58
N VAL A 192 -21.76 10.94 -6.48
CA VAL A 192 -21.39 12.35 -6.41
C VAL A 192 -19.86 12.44 -6.59
N LEU A 193 -19.42 13.26 -7.54
CA LEU A 193 -18.02 13.52 -7.84
C LEU A 193 -17.48 14.64 -6.95
N HIS A 194 -18.25 15.72 -6.79
CA HIS A 194 -17.92 16.86 -5.92
C HIS A 194 -19.19 17.62 -5.51
N TYR A 195 -19.05 18.52 -4.53
CA TYR A 195 -20.00 19.57 -4.22
C TYR A 195 -19.43 20.93 -4.62
N VAL A 196 -20.32 21.89 -4.89
CA VAL A 196 -19.98 23.30 -5.12
C VAL A 196 -20.65 24.14 -4.04
N VAL A 197 -19.85 24.79 -3.18
CA VAL A 197 -20.31 25.69 -2.12
C VAL A 197 -20.17 27.13 -2.61
N THR A 198 -21.28 27.86 -2.72
CA THR A 198 -21.31 29.28 -3.13
C THR A 198 -21.67 30.18 -1.95
N THR A 199 -21.02 31.33 -1.82
CA THR A 199 -21.26 32.32 -0.75
C THR A 199 -21.88 33.62 -1.25
N TYR A 200 -22.80 34.18 -0.48
CA TYR A 200 -23.39 35.51 -0.66
C TYR A 200 -22.94 36.43 0.50
N PRO A 201 -22.63 37.73 0.27
CA PRO A 201 -22.80 38.50 -0.97
C PRO A 201 -21.59 38.50 -1.93
N SER A 202 -20.47 37.86 -1.58
CA SER A 202 -19.23 37.93 -2.37
C SER A 202 -19.27 37.16 -3.70
N GLY A 203 -20.15 36.16 -3.84
CA GLY A 203 -20.28 35.35 -5.07
C GLY A 203 -19.16 34.34 -5.29
N ALA A 204 -18.24 34.18 -4.33
CA ALA A 204 -17.17 33.20 -4.42
C ALA A 204 -17.71 31.75 -4.30
N SER A 205 -16.99 30.81 -4.88
CA SER A 205 -17.30 29.38 -4.84
C SER A 205 -16.08 28.54 -4.43
N VAL A 206 -16.32 27.45 -3.71
CA VAL A 206 -15.32 26.45 -3.33
C VAL A 206 -15.86 25.06 -3.68
N GLU A 207 -15.02 24.22 -4.27
CA GLU A 207 -15.35 22.84 -4.62
C GLU A 207 -14.68 21.86 -3.65
N THR A 208 -15.20 20.64 -3.58
CA THR A 208 -14.88 19.65 -2.53
C THR A 208 -15.38 18.28 -2.97
N ASP A 209 -14.58 17.23 -2.80
CA ASP A 209 -14.87 15.90 -3.36
C ASP A 209 -16.17 15.27 -2.80
N GLY A 210 -16.77 14.36 -3.58
CA GLY A 210 -18.10 13.77 -3.30
C GLY A 210 -18.26 13.02 -1.97
N PRO A 211 -17.22 12.39 -1.39
CA PRO A 211 -17.28 11.85 -0.02
C PRO A 211 -17.20 12.93 1.07
N VAL A 212 -16.74 14.14 0.74
CA VAL A 212 -16.43 15.21 1.70
C VAL A 212 -17.64 16.12 1.88
N LEU A 213 -18.24 16.05 3.08
CA LEU A 213 -19.45 16.80 3.44
C LEU A 213 -19.16 18.12 4.18
N THR A 214 -18.01 18.73 3.90
CA THR A 214 -17.56 19.98 4.52
C THR A 214 -16.59 20.75 3.62
N ALA A 215 -16.68 22.08 3.61
CA ALA A 215 -15.70 22.93 2.93
C ALA A 215 -15.47 24.20 3.74
N THR A 216 -14.26 24.76 3.65
CA THR A 216 -13.91 26.03 4.29
C THR A 216 -13.83 27.12 3.22
N VAL A 217 -14.79 28.04 3.24
CA VAL A 217 -14.81 29.18 2.32
C VAL A 217 -13.93 30.29 2.89
N GLY A 218 -12.69 30.37 2.41
CA GLY A 218 -11.72 31.40 2.76
C GLY A 218 -11.90 32.70 1.98
N GLY A 219 -10.98 33.65 2.21
CA GLY A 219 -10.98 34.96 1.53
C GLY A 219 -12.11 35.91 1.95
N LEU A 220 -12.85 35.58 3.00
CA LEU A 220 -13.94 36.40 3.53
C LEU A 220 -13.39 37.56 4.39
N THR A 221 -14.17 38.64 4.51
CA THR A 221 -13.78 39.79 5.36
C THR A 221 -14.35 39.62 6.76
N ASN A 222 -13.50 39.69 7.79
CA ASN A 222 -13.94 39.62 9.19
C ASN A 222 -14.93 40.75 9.51
N GLY A 223 -15.99 40.43 10.25
CA GLY A 223 -17.08 41.35 10.57
C GLY A 223 -18.13 41.52 9.48
N VAL A 224 -17.97 40.93 8.28
CA VAL A 224 -18.99 40.93 7.23
C VAL A 224 -19.85 39.67 7.33
N ALA A 225 -21.17 39.83 7.43
CA ALA A 225 -22.10 38.72 7.47
C ALA A 225 -22.29 38.08 6.08
N SER A 226 -22.14 36.76 6.00
CA SER A 226 -22.29 35.97 4.77
C SER A 226 -23.27 34.81 4.97
N THR A 227 -23.77 34.25 3.86
CA THR A 227 -24.63 33.06 3.78
C THR A 227 -24.15 32.13 2.66
N PHE A 228 -24.53 30.85 2.71
CA PHE A 228 -23.95 29.79 1.87
C PHE A 228 -25.03 28.85 1.30
N THR A 229 -24.81 28.37 0.08
CA THR A 229 -25.61 27.33 -0.59
C THR A 229 -24.69 26.26 -1.17
N VAL A 230 -25.13 24.99 -1.18
CA VAL A 230 -24.34 23.87 -1.70
C VAL A 230 -25.10 23.15 -2.81
N HIS A 231 -24.42 22.86 -3.92
CA HIS A 231 -24.87 21.95 -4.98
C HIS A 231 -24.09 20.64 -4.90
N ALA A 232 -24.68 19.52 -5.32
CA ALA A 232 -23.99 18.25 -5.53
C ALA A 232 -23.88 17.97 -7.04
N VAL A 233 -22.75 17.40 -7.48
CA VAL A 233 -22.45 17.17 -8.90
C VAL A 233 -22.06 15.71 -9.09
N ASN A 234 -22.63 15.03 -10.08
CA ASN A 234 -22.22 13.69 -10.50
C ASN A 234 -21.87 13.67 -12.00
N ALA A 235 -21.58 12.50 -12.56
CA ALA A 235 -21.28 12.32 -13.99
C ALA A 235 -22.43 12.70 -14.97
N VAL A 236 -23.63 13.00 -14.47
CA VAL A 236 -24.76 13.54 -15.25
C VAL A 236 -24.76 15.08 -15.26
N GLY A 237 -24.22 15.70 -14.22
CA GLY A 237 -24.11 17.15 -14.07
C GLY A 237 -24.48 17.67 -12.68
N VAL A 238 -24.74 18.97 -12.62
CA VAL A 238 -24.97 19.74 -11.38
C VAL A 238 -26.43 19.61 -10.92
N GLY A 239 -26.63 19.13 -9.70
CA GLY A 239 -27.92 19.08 -9.01
C GLY A 239 -28.43 20.45 -8.53
N PRO A 240 -29.67 20.53 -8.01
CA PRO A 240 -30.24 21.77 -7.50
C PRO A 240 -29.54 22.23 -6.21
N ALA A 241 -29.60 23.53 -5.94
CA ALA A 241 -29.06 24.12 -4.72
C ALA A 241 -29.76 23.59 -3.47
N SER A 242 -29.01 23.47 -2.38
CA SER A 242 -29.55 23.40 -1.03
C SER A 242 -30.39 24.65 -0.69
N THR A 243 -31.15 24.58 0.40
CA THR A 243 -31.57 25.81 1.09
C THR A 243 -30.36 26.61 1.55
N GLU A 244 -30.49 27.94 1.57
CA GLU A 244 -29.49 28.85 2.12
C GLU A 244 -29.22 28.58 3.62
N SER A 245 -27.97 28.70 4.04
CA SER A 245 -27.53 28.50 5.41
C SER A 245 -28.05 29.59 6.36
N ALA A 246 -27.91 29.36 7.68
CA ALA A 246 -27.85 30.46 8.62
C ALA A 246 -26.69 31.41 8.27
N SER A 247 -26.79 32.70 8.62
CA SER A 247 -25.72 33.66 8.37
C SER A 247 -24.59 33.52 9.39
N ALA A 248 -23.35 33.55 8.90
CA ALA A 248 -22.14 33.53 9.71
C ALA A 248 -21.35 34.84 9.52
N VAL A 249 -20.66 35.26 10.58
CA VAL A 249 -19.74 36.40 10.57
C VAL A 249 -18.33 35.86 10.83
N PRO A 250 -17.40 35.90 9.86
CA PRO A 250 -16.00 35.55 10.08
C PRO A 250 -15.37 36.49 11.11
N ALA A 251 -14.49 35.96 11.95
CA ALA A 251 -13.86 36.71 13.02
C ALA A 251 -12.55 36.07 13.48
N ALA A 252 -11.57 36.93 13.78
CA ALA A 252 -10.31 36.57 14.41
C ALA A 252 -10.28 37.00 15.88
N ARG A 253 -9.23 36.58 16.59
CA ARG A 253 -8.78 37.27 17.82
C ARG A 253 -8.29 38.68 17.44
N PRO A 254 -8.33 39.68 18.34
CA PRO A 254 -7.84 41.01 18.01
C PRO A 254 -6.33 41.02 17.76
N GLY A 255 -5.84 42.07 17.10
CA GLY A 255 -4.41 42.34 16.98
C GLY A 255 -3.75 42.71 18.30
N ALA A 256 -2.43 42.83 18.27
CA ALA A 256 -1.61 43.27 19.39
C ALA A 256 -1.85 44.77 19.73
N PRO A 257 -2.14 45.11 21.01
CA PRO A 257 -2.14 46.50 21.48
C PRO A 257 -0.81 47.21 21.22
N VAL A 258 -0.88 48.48 20.84
CA VAL A 258 0.28 49.29 20.44
C VAL A 258 0.63 50.34 21.49
N SER A 259 1.79 50.99 21.34
CA SER A 259 2.24 52.09 22.21
C SER A 259 2.27 51.74 23.70
N VAL A 260 2.60 50.48 24.04
CA VAL A 260 2.63 50.02 25.43
C VAL A 260 3.78 50.69 26.18
N ALA A 261 3.48 51.28 27.34
CA ALA A 261 4.44 51.94 28.22
C ALA A 261 4.17 51.57 29.69
N ALA A 262 5.22 51.54 30.52
CA ALA A 262 5.11 51.21 31.94
C ALA A 262 5.83 52.24 32.81
N THR A 263 5.14 52.78 33.81
CA THR A 263 5.67 53.77 34.76
C THR A 263 5.78 53.14 36.15
N PRO A 264 7.00 52.98 36.72
CA PRO A 264 7.18 52.37 38.02
C PRO A 264 6.83 53.32 39.18
N SER A 265 6.60 52.75 40.35
CA SER A 265 6.43 53.45 41.62
C SER A 265 6.90 52.57 42.79
N VAL A 266 6.60 52.98 44.02
CA VAL A 266 6.86 52.18 45.24
C VAL A 266 5.85 51.03 45.31
N ARG A 267 6.35 49.78 45.23
CA ARG A 267 5.54 48.54 45.17
C ARG A 267 4.43 48.51 44.11
N ALA A 268 4.56 49.27 43.03
CA ALA A 268 3.53 49.38 42.00
C ALA A 268 4.12 49.77 40.64
N ALA A 269 3.34 49.54 39.58
CA ALA A 269 3.59 50.08 38.25
C ALA A 269 2.26 50.29 37.52
N THR A 270 2.13 51.40 36.79
CA THR A 270 1.00 51.63 35.87
C THR A 270 1.47 51.34 34.45
N VAL A 271 0.77 50.44 33.77
CA VAL A 271 0.95 50.12 32.35
C VAL A 271 -0.14 50.85 31.56
N SER A 272 0.22 51.45 30.43
CA SER A 272 -0.71 52.11 29.51
C SER A 272 -0.45 51.67 28.07
N TRP A 273 -1.47 51.73 27.22
CA TRP A 273 -1.42 51.28 25.83
C TRP A 273 -2.44 52.02 24.96
N GLN A 274 -2.39 51.77 23.65
CA GLN A 274 -3.43 52.11 22.70
C GLN A 274 -4.11 50.84 22.17
N PRO A 275 -5.40 50.91 21.78
CA PRO A 275 -6.12 49.77 21.20
C PRO A 275 -5.41 49.26 19.92
N PRO A 276 -5.55 47.97 19.58
CA PRO A 276 -5.02 47.43 18.32
C PRO A 276 -5.78 48.02 17.13
N GLU A 277 -5.08 48.17 16.00
CA GLU A 277 -5.68 48.64 14.74
C GLU A 277 -6.60 47.59 14.11
N ASP A 278 -6.22 46.30 14.17
CA ASP A 278 -7.10 45.18 13.82
C ASP A 278 -7.84 44.68 15.08
N THR A 279 -9.16 44.60 15.00
CA THR A 279 -10.04 44.12 16.08
C THR A 279 -10.41 42.63 15.92
N GLY A 280 -10.00 42.01 14.82
CA GLY A 280 -10.46 40.69 14.40
C GLY A 280 -11.88 40.71 13.81
N GLY A 281 -12.43 41.89 13.51
CA GLY A 281 -13.80 42.08 12.98
C GLY A 281 -14.93 41.99 14.01
N LEU A 282 -14.61 41.75 15.29
CA LEU A 282 -15.54 41.87 16.42
C LEU A 282 -15.00 42.89 17.43
N THR A 283 -15.89 43.57 18.15
CA THR A 283 -15.51 44.59 19.13
C THR A 283 -14.62 44.04 20.23
N VAL A 284 -13.54 44.76 20.57
CA VAL A 284 -12.69 44.44 21.72
C VAL A 284 -13.52 44.58 23.01
N SER A 285 -13.65 43.46 23.72
CA SER A 285 -14.40 43.31 24.98
C SER A 285 -13.55 43.61 26.22
N GLY A 286 -12.22 43.44 26.13
CA GLY A 286 -11.30 43.61 27.25
C GLY A 286 -9.82 43.62 26.83
N TYR A 287 -8.96 43.82 27.83
CA TYR A 287 -7.51 43.60 27.72
C TYR A 287 -7.03 42.74 28.88
N VAL A 288 -6.06 41.87 28.62
CA VAL A 288 -5.32 41.10 29.62
C VAL A 288 -3.91 41.67 29.68
N VAL A 289 -3.53 42.18 30.85
CA VAL A 289 -2.19 42.69 31.13
C VAL A 289 -1.44 41.68 31.98
N THR A 290 -0.20 41.35 31.62
CA THR A 290 0.62 40.35 32.31
C THR A 290 1.93 40.96 32.79
N ALA A 291 2.37 40.61 34.00
CA ALA A 291 3.62 41.07 34.60
C ALA A 291 4.58 39.91 34.90
N ALA A 292 5.76 39.93 34.30
CA ALA A 292 6.85 38.99 34.56
C ALA A 292 8.07 39.70 35.17
N PRO A 293 8.79 39.13 36.16
CA PRO A 293 8.63 37.79 36.71
C PRO A 293 7.48 37.69 37.73
N GLY A 294 6.89 36.50 37.87
CA GLY A 294 5.82 36.21 38.83
C GLY A 294 4.45 35.93 38.21
N GLY A 295 4.24 36.30 36.94
CA GLY A 295 3.06 35.89 36.17
C GLY A 295 1.73 36.49 36.66
N ALA A 296 1.79 37.64 37.34
CA ALA A 296 0.57 38.32 37.79
C ALA A 296 -0.19 38.89 36.59
N THR A 297 -1.47 38.59 36.47
CA THR A 297 -2.35 39.09 35.41
C THR A 297 -3.44 40.00 35.96
N GLN A 298 -3.85 40.98 35.14
CA GLN A 298 -5.01 41.82 35.39
C GLN A 298 -5.82 41.95 34.11
N GLN A 299 -7.11 41.62 34.15
CA GLN A 299 -8.04 41.86 33.06
C GLN A 299 -8.82 43.15 33.30
N VAL A 300 -9.03 43.94 32.24
CA VAL A 300 -9.79 45.22 32.26
C VAL A 300 -10.74 45.29 31.07
N ASP A 301 -11.75 46.18 31.14
CA ASP A 301 -12.78 46.35 30.12
C ASP A 301 -12.22 46.90 28.79
N GLY A 302 -12.90 46.63 27.66
CA GLY A 302 -12.44 46.97 26.31
C GLY A 302 -12.32 48.48 26.02
N SER A 303 -12.82 49.34 26.91
CA SER A 303 -12.64 50.79 26.87
C SER A 303 -11.44 51.30 27.68
N ALA A 304 -10.70 50.42 28.38
CA ALA A 304 -9.55 50.80 29.18
C ALA A 304 -8.27 50.94 28.34
N ASN A 305 -7.44 51.92 28.69
CA ASN A 305 -6.14 52.21 28.08
C ASN A 305 -4.97 52.15 29.09
N GLU A 306 -5.26 51.78 30.34
CA GLU A 306 -4.27 51.61 31.41
C GLU A 306 -4.71 50.61 32.48
N ALA A 307 -3.74 50.05 33.22
CA ALA A 307 -3.92 49.19 34.38
C ALA A 307 -2.78 49.41 35.40
N THR A 308 -3.08 49.30 36.69
CA THR A 308 -2.08 49.52 37.77
C THR A 308 -1.90 48.27 38.63
N PHE A 309 -0.72 47.67 38.50
CA PHE A 309 -0.27 46.60 39.39
C PHE A 309 0.16 47.19 40.74
N THR A 310 -0.28 46.58 41.84
CA THR A 310 0.07 46.99 43.20
C THR A 310 0.52 45.79 44.04
N GLY A 311 1.33 46.03 45.06
CA GLY A 311 1.91 44.97 45.89
C GLY A 311 3.17 44.32 45.29
N LEU A 312 3.69 44.85 44.18
CA LEU A 312 4.91 44.33 43.54
C LEU A 312 6.12 44.44 44.49
N PRO A 313 6.99 43.41 44.56
CA PRO A 313 8.34 43.52 45.07
C PRO A 313 9.12 44.76 44.59
N ASN A 314 9.91 45.34 45.50
CA ASN A 314 10.77 46.51 45.27
C ASN A 314 12.09 46.12 44.56
N ASP A 315 12.75 47.08 43.92
CA ASP A 315 13.94 46.93 43.03
C ASP A 315 13.82 45.88 41.90
N THR A 316 12.63 45.33 41.70
CA THR A 316 12.38 44.21 40.79
C THR A 316 12.00 44.76 39.42
N GLU A 317 12.64 44.24 38.38
CA GLU A 317 12.37 44.62 37.00
C GLU A 317 11.18 43.81 36.51
N TYR A 318 10.11 44.51 36.17
CA TYR A 318 8.93 43.90 35.56
C TYR A 318 8.88 44.23 34.09
N THR A 319 8.76 43.20 33.26
CA THR A 319 8.35 43.33 31.86
C THR A 319 6.85 43.07 31.81
N PHE A 320 6.12 44.02 31.22
CA PHE A 320 4.68 43.98 31.05
C PHE A 320 4.31 43.74 29.59
N THR A 321 3.34 42.88 29.36
CA THR A 321 2.65 42.70 28.07
C THR A 321 1.17 43.02 28.22
N VAL A 322 0.53 43.41 27.12
CA VAL A 322 -0.91 43.69 27.03
C VAL A 322 -1.43 42.94 25.81
N ALA A 323 -2.46 42.11 25.97
CA ALA A 323 -3.18 41.49 24.87
C ALA A 323 -4.65 41.95 24.86
N ALA A 324 -5.23 42.15 23.67
CA ALA A 324 -6.65 42.47 23.52
C ALA A 324 -7.52 41.20 23.49
N LEU A 325 -8.79 41.31 23.87
CA LEU A 325 -9.75 40.20 23.99
C LEU A 325 -11.07 40.54 23.30
N ASN A 326 -11.55 39.70 22.40
CA ASN A 326 -12.92 39.73 21.87
C ASN A 326 -13.62 38.36 22.06
N ASP A 327 -14.83 38.19 21.52
CA ASP A 327 -15.62 36.96 21.61
C ASP A 327 -14.95 35.70 21.00
N VAL A 328 -13.89 35.84 20.19
CA VAL A 328 -13.08 34.72 19.66
C VAL A 328 -11.95 34.34 20.64
N GLY A 329 -11.52 35.27 21.48
CA GLY A 329 -10.53 35.07 22.53
C GLY A 329 -9.45 36.16 22.60
N GLN A 330 -8.47 35.91 23.46
CA GLN A 330 -7.29 36.77 23.62
C GLN A 330 -6.40 36.70 22.37
N GLY A 331 -5.98 37.86 21.86
CA GLY A 331 -5.00 38.03 20.79
C GLY A 331 -3.55 37.89 21.26
N PRO A 332 -2.57 38.18 20.39
CA PRO A 332 -1.16 38.18 20.77
C PRO A 332 -0.82 39.30 21.75
N ASP A 333 0.21 39.07 22.55
CA ASP A 333 0.81 40.09 23.41
C ASP A 333 1.42 41.23 22.57
N GLY A 334 1.11 42.46 22.96
CA GLY A 334 1.67 43.69 22.39
C GLY A 334 3.14 43.92 22.75
N SER A 335 3.69 45.02 22.25
CA SER A 335 5.07 45.44 22.53
C SER A 335 5.36 45.42 24.03
N THR A 336 6.46 44.81 24.45
CA THR A 336 6.84 44.76 25.87
C THR A 336 7.23 46.13 26.40
N ALA A 337 6.76 46.47 27.61
CA ALA A 337 7.22 47.63 28.36
C ALA A 337 7.87 47.18 29.68
N SER A 338 9.13 47.53 29.91
CA SER A 338 9.85 47.18 31.14
C SER A 338 9.93 48.35 32.11
N ALA A 339 9.54 48.13 33.37
CA ALA A 339 9.64 49.10 34.44
C ALA A 339 10.15 48.45 35.74
N ARG A 340 11.23 48.99 36.30
CA ARG A 340 11.81 48.52 37.56
C ARG A 340 11.26 49.31 38.75
N THR A 341 10.52 48.64 39.63
CA THR A 341 9.91 49.23 40.83
C THR A 341 10.94 49.95 41.69
N HIS A 342 10.52 50.93 42.48
CA HIS A 342 11.48 51.70 43.29
C HIS A 342 12.19 50.78 44.30
N ALA A 343 13.44 51.11 44.62
CA ALA A 343 14.33 50.38 45.52
C ALA A 343 14.64 51.21 46.77
N PRO A 344 15.04 50.59 47.89
CA PRO A 344 15.80 51.30 48.92
C PRO A 344 17.09 51.88 48.31
N PRO A 345 17.73 52.90 48.92
CA PRO A 345 18.95 53.47 48.37
C PRO A 345 20.08 52.43 48.36
N ARG A 346 21.08 52.64 47.49
CA ARG A 346 22.34 51.92 47.65
C ARG A 346 23.05 52.37 48.93
N ALA A 347 23.96 51.53 49.41
CA ALA A 347 24.81 51.88 50.53
C ALA A 347 25.56 53.22 50.23
N PRO A 348 25.60 54.18 51.18
CA PRO A 348 26.37 55.43 51.05
C PRO A 348 27.81 55.19 50.56
N ALA A 349 28.27 56.01 49.60
CA ALA A 349 29.62 55.87 49.07
C ALA A 349 30.66 56.36 50.08
N SER A 350 31.91 55.91 49.91
CA SER A 350 33.09 56.52 50.57
C SER A 350 32.97 56.73 52.09
N VAL A 351 32.30 55.84 52.81
CA VAL A 351 32.19 55.96 54.28
C VAL A 351 33.58 55.83 54.90
N GLN A 352 33.96 56.84 55.67
CA GLN A 352 35.19 56.87 56.45
C GLN A 352 34.84 57.12 57.91
N ALA A 353 35.50 56.40 58.83
CA ALA A 353 35.32 56.55 60.27
C ALA A 353 36.70 56.68 60.93
N GLU A 354 37.08 57.91 61.26
CA GLU A 354 38.37 58.18 61.87
C GLU A 354 38.35 57.87 63.38
N PRO A 355 39.29 57.05 63.90
CA PRO A 355 39.29 56.60 65.28
C PRO A 355 39.78 57.69 66.25
N GLY A 356 38.86 58.48 66.78
CA GLY A 356 39.11 59.40 67.88
C GLY A 356 39.25 58.70 69.24
N VAL A 357 39.84 59.38 70.23
CA VAL A 357 39.91 58.86 71.60
C VAL A 357 38.54 58.99 72.26
N ARG A 358 37.75 57.90 72.16
CA ARG A 358 36.35 57.79 72.60
C ARG A 358 35.32 58.56 71.75
N SER A 359 35.64 58.87 70.51
CA SER A 359 34.73 59.43 69.51
C SER A 359 35.04 58.86 68.14
N LEU A 360 34.10 58.92 67.21
CA LEU A 360 34.32 58.60 65.81
C LEU A 360 33.78 59.75 64.95
N THR A 361 34.66 60.37 64.17
CA THR A 361 34.24 61.30 63.11
C THR A 361 33.89 60.47 61.89
N VAL A 362 32.68 60.66 61.36
CA VAL A 362 32.15 59.88 60.25
C VAL A 362 31.87 60.81 59.08
N THR A 363 32.36 60.46 57.90
CA THR A 363 32.06 61.13 56.63
C THR A 363 31.59 60.12 55.61
N TRP A 364 30.75 60.52 54.66
CA TRP A 364 30.27 59.66 53.58
C TRP A 364 29.88 60.49 52.35
N GLY A 365 30.12 59.94 51.16
CA GLY A 365 29.51 60.41 49.94
C GLY A 365 28.04 59.95 49.83
N PRO A 366 27.24 60.58 48.96
CA PRO A 366 25.89 60.10 48.66
C PRO A 366 25.92 58.64 48.16
N PRO A 367 24.81 57.89 48.31
CA PRO A 367 24.61 56.61 47.62
C PRO A 367 24.90 56.69 46.13
N ALA A 368 25.48 55.63 45.55
CA ALA A 368 25.66 55.52 44.11
C ALA A 368 24.34 55.42 43.31
N SER A 369 23.21 55.24 44.00
CA SER A 369 21.85 55.45 43.52
C SER A 369 20.93 55.65 44.72
N ASP A 370 19.96 56.54 44.61
CA ASP A 370 18.88 56.74 45.57
C ASP A 370 17.81 55.64 45.53
N GLY A 371 17.88 54.72 44.55
CA GLY A 371 16.90 53.66 44.35
C GLY A 371 15.71 54.06 43.46
N ARG A 372 15.80 55.15 42.69
CA ARG A 372 14.70 55.76 41.91
C ARG A 372 13.61 56.38 42.79
N SER A 373 13.96 56.70 44.05
CA SER A 373 13.10 57.39 45.00
C SER A 373 13.96 58.32 45.85
N SER A 374 13.56 59.58 45.97
CA SER A 374 14.33 60.61 46.68
C SER A 374 14.66 60.24 48.11
N LEU A 375 15.90 60.56 48.51
CA LEU A 375 16.40 60.33 49.87
C LEU A 375 15.63 61.19 50.90
N THR A 376 15.39 60.61 52.07
CA THR A 376 14.73 61.27 53.20
C THR A 376 15.70 61.60 54.35
N GLY A 377 16.84 60.88 54.45
CA GLY A 377 17.87 61.13 55.46
C GLY A 377 18.95 60.05 55.51
N TYR A 378 19.83 60.15 56.52
CA TYR A 378 20.77 59.11 56.91
C TYR A 378 20.73 58.83 58.41
N THR A 379 20.97 57.58 58.80
CA THR A 379 21.25 57.19 60.19
C THR A 379 22.66 56.62 60.31
N VAL A 380 23.42 57.13 61.27
CA VAL A 380 24.82 56.76 61.53
C VAL A 380 24.89 56.08 62.90
N VAL A 381 25.49 54.89 62.99
CA VAL A 381 25.54 54.08 64.24
C VAL A 381 26.92 53.45 64.42
N ALA A 382 27.48 53.48 65.64
CA ALA A 382 28.70 52.73 66.00
C ALA A 382 28.37 51.49 66.84
N GLN A 383 28.68 50.30 66.32
CA GLN A 383 28.52 49.03 67.02
C GLN A 383 29.87 48.47 67.47
N PRO A 384 30.02 47.90 68.68
CA PRO A 384 28.95 47.55 69.63
C PRO A 384 28.55 48.65 70.62
N SER A 385 28.92 49.92 70.39
CA SER A 385 28.61 51.01 71.35
C SER A 385 27.13 51.35 71.50
N GLY A 386 26.33 51.19 70.43
CA GLY A 386 24.93 51.62 70.38
C GLY A 386 24.73 53.12 70.19
N VAL A 387 25.82 53.92 70.16
CA VAL A 387 25.76 55.36 69.86
C VAL A 387 25.27 55.56 68.43
N SER A 388 24.24 56.39 68.25
CA SER A 388 23.62 56.67 66.96
C SER A 388 23.20 58.14 66.81
N VAL A 389 23.13 58.62 65.58
CA VAL A 389 22.61 59.94 65.21
C VAL A 389 21.94 59.87 63.83
N ALA A 390 20.81 60.56 63.66
CA ALA A 390 20.11 60.71 62.39
C ALA A 390 20.30 62.13 61.85
N VAL A 391 20.40 62.27 60.53
CA VAL A 391 20.65 63.53 59.81
C VAL A 391 19.86 63.60 58.50
N ASN A 392 19.67 64.81 57.97
CA ASN A 392 18.88 65.06 56.77
C ASN A 392 19.56 64.54 55.48
N ALA A 393 18.82 64.47 54.37
CA ALA A 393 19.29 63.92 53.09
C ALA A 393 20.50 64.67 52.47
N ASP A 394 20.72 65.93 52.84
CA ASP A 394 21.84 66.76 52.38
C ASP A 394 23.13 66.59 53.22
N ALA A 395 23.09 65.77 54.28
CA ALA A 395 24.20 65.60 55.20
C ALA A 395 25.19 64.53 54.76
N HIS A 396 26.49 64.85 54.84
CA HIS A 396 27.61 64.00 54.41
C HIS A 396 28.66 63.77 55.51
N SER A 397 28.36 64.20 56.75
CA SER A 397 29.19 63.94 57.93
C SER A 397 28.38 63.97 59.23
N ALA A 398 28.88 63.27 60.23
CA ALA A 398 28.37 63.26 61.60
C ALA A 398 29.48 62.87 62.60
N VAL A 399 29.32 63.24 63.87
CA VAL A 399 30.25 62.87 64.94
C VAL A 399 29.52 61.97 65.94
N LEU A 400 30.08 60.79 66.22
CA LEU A 400 29.60 59.87 67.25
C LEU A 400 30.48 60.02 68.49
N GLU A 401 29.93 60.59 69.56
CA GLU A 401 30.65 60.77 70.83
C GLU A 401 30.48 59.57 71.78
N ASN A 402 31.40 59.43 72.75
CA ASN A 402 31.37 58.44 73.83
C ASN A 402 31.60 56.96 73.45
N VAL A 403 32.11 56.69 72.24
CA VAL A 403 32.33 55.34 71.70
C VAL A 403 33.45 54.56 72.45
N PRO A 404 33.26 53.32 72.94
CA PRO A 404 34.28 52.60 73.73
C PRO A 404 35.52 52.10 72.95
N SER A 405 36.72 52.53 73.37
CA SER A 405 38.01 52.29 72.70
C SER A 405 38.67 50.90 72.91
N LYS A 406 37.94 49.89 73.38
CA LYS A 406 38.49 48.54 73.70
C LYS A 406 38.02 47.40 72.79
N LYS A 407 37.16 47.67 71.81
CA LYS A 407 36.75 46.74 70.75
C LYS A 407 36.71 47.51 69.43
N ALA A 408 36.90 46.81 68.31
CA ALA A 408 36.73 47.41 66.99
C ALA A 408 35.29 47.91 66.89
N GLN A 409 35.10 49.11 66.32
CA GLN A 409 33.80 49.73 66.19
C GLN A 409 33.44 49.75 64.71
N THR A 410 32.36 49.06 64.33
CA THR A 410 31.83 49.20 62.98
C THR A 410 30.91 50.40 62.98
N VAL A 411 31.23 51.41 62.18
CA VAL A 411 30.31 52.52 61.90
C VAL A 411 29.51 52.15 60.67
N SER A 412 28.20 51.99 60.83
CA SER A 412 27.24 51.88 59.72
C SER A 412 26.63 53.25 59.43
N VAL A 413 26.74 53.72 58.19
CA VAL A 413 25.85 54.75 57.64
C VAL A 413 24.77 54.05 56.81
N VAL A 414 23.51 54.33 57.13
CA VAL A 414 22.33 53.88 56.38
C VAL A 414 21.72 55.12 55.73
N ALA A 415 21.36 55.05 54.44
CA ALA A 415 20.54 56.04 53.76
C ALA A 415 19.07 55.58 53.75
N HIS A 416 18.14 56.52 53.82
CA HIS A 416 16.70 56.24 53.83
C HIS A 416 16.02 56.89 52.63
N ASN A 417 14.98 56.25 52.08
CA ASN A 417 14.03 56.86 51.14
C ASN A 417 12.59 56.38 51.45
N ALA A 418 11.62 56.68 50.57
CA ALA A 418 10.22 56.25 50.74
C ALA A 418 9.98 54.73 50.56
N VAL A 419 10.98 53.98 50.11
CA VAL A 419 10.95 52.52 49.90
C VAL A 419 11.51 51.76 51.10
N GLY A 420 12.52 52.31 51.75
CA GLY A 420 13.13 51.78 52.97
C GLY A 420 14.58 52.20 53.17
N ASP A 421 15.29 51.38 53.94
CA ASP A 421 16.66 51.61 54.38
C ASP A 421 17.67 50.96 53.41
N SER A 422 18.78 51.64 53.15
CA SER A 422 19.91 51.07 52.41
C SER A 422 20.57 49.93 53.20
N PRO A 423 21.30 49.04 52.52
CA PRO A 423 22.36 48.29 53.19
C PRO A 423 23.28 49.26 53.94
N ALA A 424 23.70 48.89 55.15
CA ALA A 424 24.64 49.67 55.93
C ALA A 424 25.98 49.79 55.19
N ALA A 425 26.34 51.00 54.77
CA ALA A 425 27.69 51.27 54.34
C ALA A 425 28.59 51.33 55.57
N THR A 426 29.39 50.28 55.77
CA THR A 426 30.19 50.12 56.98
C THR A 426 31.63 50.55 56.80
N ALA A 427 32.07 51.55 57.56
CA ALA A 427 33.48 51.78 57.84
C ALA A 427 33.89 51.05 59.13
N GLY A 428 34.91 50.18 59.04
CA GLY A 428 35.54 49.63 60.23
C GLY A 428 36.44 50.68 60.89
N ALA A 429 35.99 51.29 61.99
CA ALA A 429 36.83 52.17 62.79
C ALA A 429 37.86 51.32 63.59
N PRO A 430 39.18 51.53 63.40
CA PRO A 430 40.19 50.57 63.86
C PRO A 430 40.27 50.30 65.37
N VAL A 431 39.93 49.06 65.73
CA VAL A 431 40.71 48.20 66.66
C VAL A 431 40.84 46.82 65.92
N LYS A 432 41.31 45.70 66.50
CA LYS A 432 41.75 44.46 65.75
C LYS A 432 41.08 43.16 66.32
N THR A 433 40.88 41.98 65.68
CA THR A 433 40.96 41.31 64.33
C THR A 433 40.30 39.89 64.47
N GLN A 434 39.98 38.96 63.53
CA GLN A 434 39.83 38.80 62.05
C GLN A 434 39.15 37.39 61.73
N PRO A 435 38.49 37.08 60.56
CA PRO A 435 37.57 35.92 60.35
C PRO A 435 37.91 34.88 59.19
N ALA A 436 37.01 33.90 58.85
CA ALA A 436 37.23 32.78 57.86
C ALA A 436 36.04 32.30 56.90
N PRO A 437 35.49 31.03 56.82
CA PRO A 437 35.32 30.24 55.56
C PRO A 437 33.87 29.78 55.08
N VAL A 438 33.71 28.69 54.26
CA VAL A 438 32.63 28.47 53.20
C VAL A 438 32.06 26.99 52.97
N GLU A 439 31.13 26.72 51.99
CA GLU A 439 30.31 25.46 51.82
C GLU A 439 29.95 24.97 50.33
N VAL A 440 29.00 24.00 50.07
CA VAL A 440 28.88 23.04 48.89
C VAL A 440 27.42 22.77 48.29
N THR A 441 27.19 21.95 47.20
CA THR A 441 25.95 21.94 46.29
C THR A 441 25.10 20.65 45.92
N GLN A 442 25.05 20.11 44.66
CA GLN A 442 23.82 19.67 43.86
C GLN A 442 23.65 18.15 43.40
N PHE A 443 22.50 17.76 42.78
CA PHE A 443 22.13 16.46 42.11
C PHE A 443 20.91 16.55 41.12
N ASP A 444 20.76 15.68 40.09
CA ASP A 444 19.62 15.65 39.10
C ASP A 444 19.23 14.23 38.54
N ILE A 445 17.96 13.99 38.14
CA ILE A 445 17.45 12.73 37.50
C ILE A 445 16.26 13.03 36.53
N PRO A 446 16.21 12.49 35.29
CA PRO A 446 15.04 12.62 34.39
C PRO A 446 13.81 11.81 34.83
N SER A 447 12.61 12.20 34.39
CA SER A 447 11.37 11.46 34.69
C SER A 447 10.42 11.35 33.49
N ALA A 448 9.76 10.18 33.39
CA ALA A 448 8.81 9.71 32.37
C ALA A 448 9.38 9.07 31.08
N VAL A 449 8.67 8.00 30.64
CA VAL A 449 8.71 7.29 29.34
C VAL A 449 9.94 6.40 29.03
N ARG A 450 9.65 5.16 28.59
CA ARG A 450 10.47 4.13 27.87
C ARG A 450 11.95 4.00 28.26
N GLY A 451 12.33 2.85 28.83
CA GLY A 451 13.68 2.64 29.39
C GLY A 451 14.77 2.32 28.38
N CYS A 452 15.85 3.14 28.34
CA CYS A 452 17.25 2.78 27.99
C CYS A 452 18.22 4.00 28.06
N GLN A 453 18.25 4.79 29.15
CA GLN A 453 19.01 6.07 29.25
C GLN A 453 19.78 6.27 30.61
N PRO A 454 20.79 7.18 30.71
CA PRO A 454 21.73 7.32 31.84
C PRO A 454 21.43 8.45 32.89
N VAL A 455 22.30 8.62 33.91
CA VAL A 455 22.14 9.54 35.09
C VAL A 455 23.44 10.30 35.47
N THR A 456 23.38 11.52 36.07
CA THR A 456 24.52 12.48 36.28
C THR A 456 24.47 13.33 37.59
N TYR A 457 25.60 13.93 38.06
CA TYR A 457 25.67 14.87 39.23
C TYR A 457 26.84 15.92 39.15
N THR A 458 26.91 16.91 40.07
CA THR A 458 27.94 18.02 40.12
C THR A 458 28.39 18.49 41.53
N LEU A 459 29.52 19.22 41.63
CA LEU A 459 30.09 19.84 42.86
C LEU A 459 30.62 21.28 42.65
N ARG A 460 30.84 22.04 43.74
CA ARG A 460 31.56 23.34 43.76
C ARG A 460 32.51 23.43 44.95
N GLN A 461 33.64 24.11 44.79
CA GLN A 461 34.68 24.31 45.80
C GLN A 461 35.13 25.79 45.87
N VAL A 462 35.78 26.18 46.97
CA VAL A 462 36.43 27.50 47.18
C VAL A 462 37.90 27.27 47.55
N ASP A 463 38.77 28.18 47.13
CA ASP A 463 40.24 28.21 47.34
C ASP A 463 41.10 27.06 46.74
N GLY A 464 40.50 26.09 46.07
CA GLY A 464 41.15 25.38 44.94
C GLY A 464 42.15 24.25 45.24
N GLU A 465 42.37 23.85 46.50
CA GLU A 465 43.05 22.58 46.79
C GLU A 465 42.14 21.39 46.49
N ARG A 466 42.62 20.35 45.79
CA ARG A 466 41.80 19.19 45.39
C ARG A 466 41.10 18.52 46.57
N ALA A 467 39.81 18.22 46.42
CA ALA A 467 39.07 17.33 47.31
C ALA A 467 38.96 15.91 46.74
N ASP A 468 39.14 14.90 47.60
CA ASP A 468 38.90 13.49 47.23
C ASP A 468 37.40 13.15 47.34
N VAL A 469 36.88 12.38 46.37
CA VAL A 469 35.44 12.05 46.23
C VAL A 469 35.22 10.54 46.07
N LEU A 470 34.18 9.99 46.72
CA LEU A 470 33.82 8.55 46.73
C LEU A 470 32.32 8.35 46.47
N VAL A 471 31.94 7.31 45.71
CA VAL A 471 30.54 6.99 45.33
C VAL A 471 30.20 5.50 45.54
N GLU A 472 29.02 5.20 46.09
CA GLU A 472 28.58 3.84 46.48
C GLU A 472 27.08 3.60 46.19
N PHE A 473 26.66 2.36 45.89
CA PHE A 473 25.30 2.00 45.42
C PHE A 473 24.70 0.75 46.11
N ASP A 474 23.41 0.76 46.45
CA ASP A 474 22.63 -0.45 46.82
C ASP A 474 21.48 -0.66 45.82
N ALA A 475 21.56 -1.75 45.04
CA ALA A 475 20.58 -2.16 44.04
C ALA A 475 19.63 -3.30 44.51
N THR A 476 19.77 -3.73 45.78
CA THR A 476 19.00 -4.83 46.37
C THR A 476 18.02 -4.38 47.45
N GLY A 477 18.25 -3.19 48.02
CA GLY A 477 17.56 -2.72 49.23
C GLY A 477 18.07 -3.37 50.52
N SER A 478 19.18 -4.12 50.47
CA SER A 478 19.76 -4.82 51.62
C SER A 478 20.44 -3.89 52.64
N GLY A 479 20.68 -2.63 52.28
CA GLY A 479 21.50 -1.68 53.05
C GLY A 479 23.01 -1.86 52.83
N THR A 480 23.42 -2.85 52.06
CA THR A 480 24.81 -3.10 51.66
C THR A 480 25.11 -2.30 50.40
N PHE A 481 26.06 -1.36 50.48
CA PHE A 481 26.46 -0.56 49.31
C PHE A 481 27.68 -1.18 48.64
N THR A 482 27.55 -1.53 47.36
CA THR A 482 28.66 -1.93 46.49
C THR A 482 29.37 -0.68 45.95
N ARG A 483 30.70 -0.70 45.92
CA ARG A 483 31.51 0.40 45.39
C ARG A 483 31.46 0.38 43.85
N ALA A 484 31.05 1.48 43.23
CA ALA A 484 30.91 1.54 41.77
C ALA A 484 32.18 2.03 41.05
N THR A 485 32.85 3.07 41.55
CA THR A 485 34.08 3.59 40.91
C THR A 485 34.90 4.49 41.85
N GLN A 486 36.16 4.73 41.48
CA GLN A 486 36.92 5.95 41.79
C GLN A 486 37.20 6.68 40.48
N ALA A 487 37.50 7.98 40.51
CA ALA A 487 37.74 8.74 39.27
C ALA A 487 38.95 8.18 38.48
N GLY A 488 38.68 7.36 37.46
CA GLY A 488 39.67 6.73 36.59
C GLY A 488 39.44 5.24 36.26
N ASP A 489 38.53 4.53 36.95
CA ASP A 489 38.32 3.09 36.76
C ASP A 489 37.23 2.74 35.73
N SER A 490 37.48 1.73 34.89
CA SER A 490 36.49 1.08 34.01
C SER A 490 36.29 -0.39 34.41
N TYR A 491 35.17 -0.67 35.08
CA TYR A 491 34.87 -2.00 35.65
C TYR A 491 33.47 -2.48 35.26
N TYR A 492 33.32 -3.79 35.01
CA TYR A 492 32.06 -4.44 34.66
C TYR A 492 31.82 -5.65 35.57
N GLU A 493 30.81 -5.57 36.42
CA GLU A 493 30.46 -6.65 37.34
C GLU A 493 29.23 -7.42 36.86
N ARG A 494 29.46 -8.67 36.42
CA ARG A 494 28.46 -9.52 35.77
C ARG A 494 27.27 -9.91 36.67
N ALA A 495 27.37 -9.69 37.98
CA ALA A 495 26.32 -9.98 38.96
C ALA A 495 25.32 -8.83 39.16
N SER A 496 25.68 -7.60 38.79
CA SER A 496 24.87 -6.39 39.04
C SER A 496 24.35 -5.72 37.76
N GLY A 497 24.94 -6.00 36.58
CA GLY A 497 24.43 -5.53 35.29
C GLY A 497 24.72 -4.05 34.96
N LEU A 498 25.65 -3.44 35.69
CA LEU A 498 26.06 -2.04 35.56
C LEU A 498 27.18 -1.85 34.52
N VAL A 499 27.14 -0.74 33.78
CA VAL A 499 28.21 -0.28 32.88
C VAL A 499 28.50 1.20 33.17
N ALA A 500 29.72 1.51 33.60
CA ALA A 500 30.23 2.88 33.61
C ALA A 500 30.64 3.26 32.17
N LEU A 501 30.31 4.49 31.73
CA LEU A 501 30.58 4.91 30.35
C LEU A 501 31.68 5.96 30.23
N GLU A 502 31.60 7.10 30.93
CA GLU A 502 32.67 8.12 30.84
C GLU A 502 32.63 9.17 31.96
N ALA A 503 33.68 9.97 32.05
CA ALA A 503 33.80 11.12 32.97
C ALA A 503 34.26 12.37 32.21
N SER A 504 33.66 13.52 32.53
CA SER A 504 33.91 14.77 31.80
C SER A 504 35.36 15.28 31.96
N ALA A 505 35.92 15.85 30.88
CA ALA A 505 37.33 16.27 30.81
C ALA A 505 37.76 17.40 31.78
N GLN A 506 36.83 17.96 32.56
CA GLN A 506 37.12 18.96 33.62
C GLN A 506 36.82 18.43 35.04
N GLY A 507 36.40 17.17 35.20
CA GLY A 507 36.26 16.52 36.51
C GLY A 507 35.11 17.03 37.39
N THR A 508 34.13 17.72 36.81
CA THR A 508 32.98 18.29 37.54
C THR A 508 31.69 17.46 37.44
N ALA A 509 31.58 16.56 36.46
CA ALA A 509 30.41 15.68 36.24
C ALA A 509 30.77 14.27 35.75
N HIS A 510 29.94 13.28 36.12
CA HIS A 510 30.15 11.82 35.92
C HIS A 510 28.82 11.09 35.56
N THR A 511 28.87 10.00 34.76
CA THR A 511 27.67 9.36 34.17
C THR A 511 27.74 7.80 34.07
N PHE A 512 26.61 7.08 34.18
CA PHE A 512 26.54 5.59 34.15
C PHE A 512 25.21 5.01 33.57
N ARG A 513 25.19 3.70 33.19
CA ARG A 513 24.02 2.92 32.69
C ARG A 513 23.84 1.57 33.42
N TRP A 514 22.63 0.98 33.37
CA TRP A 514 22.27 -0.29 34.03
C TRP A 514 21.25 -1.13 33.25
N ASN A 515 21.45 -2.45 33.17
CA ASN A 515 20.50 -3.44 32.61
C ASN A 515 20.12 -4.51 33.68
N ARG A 516 18.86 -4.98 33.67
CA ARG A 516 18.32 -5.93 34.66
C ARG A 516 18.16 -7.36 34.10
N PRO A 517 18.83 -8.39 34.65
CA PRO A 517 18.57 -9.79 34.30
C PRO A 517 17.19 -10.27 34.74
N LYS A 518 16.60 -11.24 34.04
CA LYS A 518 15.20 -11.68 34.24
C LYS A 518 15.00 -12.63 35.43
N ASP A 519 16.05 -13.34 35.85
CA ASP A 519 15.93 -14.55 36.69
C ASP A 519 16.31 -14.35 38.17
N VAL A 520 15.85 -13.24 38.79
CA VAL A 520 16.06 -12.97 40.23
C VAL A 520 14.73 -12.84 40.98
N PRO A 521 14.24 -13.92 41.62
CA PRO A 521 13.04 -13.87 42.45
C PRO A 521 13.20 -12.95 43.67
N GLY A 522 12.26 -12.03 43.89
CA GLY A 522 12.12 -11.27 45.14
C GLY A 522 12.75 -9.87 45.21
N ALA A 523 13.07 -9.23 44.08
CA ALA A 523 13.70 -7.90 44.06
C ALA A 523 12.75 -6.73 44.44
N ALA A 524 13.26 -5.78 45.23
CA ALA A 524 12.54 -4.61 45.75
C ALA A 524 12.34 -3.45 44.73
N PRO A 525 11.41 -2.50 44.95
CA PRO A 525 11.08 -1.43 43.99
C PRO A 525 11.95 -0.17 44.06
N THR A 526 13.02 -0.13 44.87
CA THR A 526 13.86 1.09 45.07
C THR A 526 15.34 0.78 45.29
N ALA A 527 16.22 1.65 44.77
CA ALA A 527 17.69 1.61 44.94
C ALA A 527 18.22 2.88 45.65
N ARG A 528 19.50 2.89 46.08
CA ARG A 528 20.13 4.00 46.84
C ARG A 528 21.56 4.32 46.40
N VAL A 529 21.99 5.58 46.55
CA VAL A 529 23.30 6.11 46.13
C VAL A 529 23.90 7.06 47.18
N ARG A 530 25.23 7.01 47.44
CA ARG A 530 25.95 7.88 48.40
C ARG A 530 27.15 8.61 47.75
N ILE A 531 27.45 9.83 48.20
CA ILE A 531 28.66 10.61 47.86
C ILE A 531 29.31 11.28 49.09
N THR A 532 30.64 11.33 49.15
CA THR A 532 31.46 12.02 50.20
C THR A 532 32.59 12.86 49.58
N ALA A 533 32.97 13.99 50.19
CA ALA A 533 34.08 14.87 49.80
C ALA A 533 34.93 15.35 51.01
N THR A 534 36.25 15.54 50.84
CA THR A 534 37.21 15.88 51.93
C THR A 534 38.29 16.89 51.50
N VAL A 535 38.67 17.85 52.36
CA VAL A 535 39.81 18.79 52.15
C VAL A 535 40.76 18.76 53.38
N PRO A 536 42.10 18.71 53.20
CA PRO A 536 43.06 18.63 54.31
C PRO A 536 42.89 19.72 55.37
N GLY A 537 43.08 19.36 56.64
CA GLY A 537 42.99 20.31 57.78
C GLY A 537 41.57 20.78 58.14
N THR A 538 40.54 20.33 57.42
CA THR A 538 39.12 20.64 57.68
C THR A 538 38.29 19.36 57.91
N ALA A 539 37.00 19.49 58.20
CA ALA A 539 36.10 18.36 58.37
C ALA A 539 35.46 17.94 57.02
N PRO A 540 35.32 16.63 56.73
CA PRO A 540 34.70 16.13 55.50
C PRO A 540 33.17 16.29 55.48
N ALA A 541 32.57 16.23 54.29
CA ALA A 541 31.13 16.37 54.05
C ALA A 541 30.56 15.20 53.21
N THR A 542 29.34 14.76 53.52
CA THR A 542 28.70 13.55 52.94
C THR A 542 27.21 13.76 52.65
N ARG A 543 26.70 13.14 51.58
CA ARG A 543 25.26 13.14 51.19
C ARG A 543 24.81 11.77 50.64
N THR A 544 23.50 11.51 50.58
CA THR A 544 22.91 10.23 50.14
C THR A 544 21.52 10.47 49.53
N HIS A 545 21.12 9.65 48.55
CA HIS A 545 19.85 9.74 47.83
C HIS A 545 19.25 8.37 47.47
N ALA A 546 18.01 8.35 46.99
CA ALA A 546 17.24 7.14 46.66
C ALA A 546 16.46 7.29 45.34
N VAL A 547 16.20 6.17 44.65
CA VAL A 547 15.60 6.09 43.31
C VAL A 547 14.56 4.96 43.26
N ALA A 548 13.48 5.13 42.49
CA ALA A 548 12.38 4.16 42.36
C ALA A 548 12.32 3.50 40.97
N LEU A 549 11.74 2.31 40.87
CA LEU A 549 11.71 1.48 39.66
C LEU A 549 10.31 0.87 39.41
N THR A 550 9.72 1.12 38.25
CA THR A 550 8.47 0.51 37.75
C THR A 550 8.73 -0.62 36.75
N ALA A 551 7.73 -1.48 36.51
CA ALA A 551 7.81 -2.61 35.59
C ALA A 551 6.98 -2.37 34.30
N PRO A 552 7.39 -2.90 33.14
CA PRO A 552 6.59 -2.88 31.90
C PRO A 552 5.62 -4.07 31.83
N GLU A 553 4.48 -3.89 31.15
CA GLU A 553 3.42 -4.92 31.04
C GLU A 553 3.35 -5.66 29.70
N MET A 554 3.98 -5.16 28.63
CA MET A 554 3.95 -5.81 27.31
C MET A 554 5.17 -6.67 27.03
N ARG A 555 4.97 -7.72 26.22
CA ARG A 555 6.05 -8.51 25.62
C ARG A 555 6.68 -7.69 24.48
N CYS A 556 7.95 -7.97 24.17
CA CYS A 556 8.38 -7.91 22.78
C CYS A 556 7.86 -9.20 22.14
N GLU A 557 6.99 -9.09 21.14
CA GLU A 557 6.62 -10.23 20.31
C GLU A 557 7.65 -10.43 19.20
N VAL A 558 7.57 -11.59 18.55
CA VAL A 558 8.39 -11.94 17.38
C VAL A 558 7.44 -11.96 16.20
N ASP A 559 7.84 -11.33 15.11
CA ASP A 559 7.11 -11.27 13.84
C ASP A 559 6.73 -12.67 13.31
N LEU A 560 5.53 -12.78 12.75
CA LEU A 560 4.94 -14.01 12.19
C LEU A 560 4.29 -13.79 10.81
N ASP A 561 4.50 -12.64 10.16
CA ASP A 561 4.02 -12.34 8.81
C ASP A 561 4.97 -12.81 7.70
N SER A 562 5.82 -13.79 8.02
CA SER A 562 6.37 -14.74 7.06
C SER A 562 5.58 -16.05 7.14
N SER A 563 4.72 -16.34 6.17
CA SER A 563 4.05 -17.66 6.08
C SER A 563 5.11 -18.76 5.91
N PRO A 564 5.33 -19.64 6.91
CA PRO A 564 6.50 -20.50 6.95
C PRO A 564 6.40 -21.62 5.92
N VAL A 565 7.38 -21.70 5.01
CA VAL A 565 7.40 -22.72 3.95
C VAL A 565 7.76 -24.09 4.52
N GLN A 566 6.75 -24.95 4.70
CA GLN A 566 6.95 -26.32 5.20
C GLN A 566 7.53 -27.20 4.10
N THR A 567 8.71 -27.78 4.34
CA THR A 567 9.38 -28.70 3.40
C THR A 567 9.09 -30.15 3.78
N MET A 568 8.51 -30.93 2.86
CA MET A 568 8.16 -32.33 3.11
C MET A 568 9.42 -33.24 3.14
N PRO A 569 9.57 -34.14 4.12
CA PRO A 569 10.75 -35.00 4.24
C PRO A 569 11.07 -35.81 2.97
N GLN A 570 12.26 -35.59 2.41
CA GLN A 570 12.67 -36.21 1.13
C GLN A 570 12.94 -37.71 1.27
N ASN A 571 12.20 -38.52 0.52
CA ASN A 571 12.50 -39.95 0.30
C ASN A 571 12.68 -40.31 -1.19
N SER A 572 12.15 -39.52 -2.13
CA SER A 572 12.29 -39.73 -3.58
C SER A 572 11.94 -38.45 -4.35
N ALA A 573 12.47 -38.27 -5.56
CA ALA A 573 12.10 -37.19 -6.47
C ALA A 573 10.75 -37.46 -7.18
N GLY A 574 9.69 -37.61 -6.39
CA GLY A 574 8.31 -37.83 -6.86
C GLY A 574 7.54 -36.53 -7.02
N LYS A 575 6.61 -36.49 -7.98
CA LYS A 575 5.62 -35.40 -8.08
C LYS A 575 4.49 -35.61 -7.06
N THR A 576 3.99 -34.52 -6.49
CA THR A 576 2.71 -34.49 -5.74
C THR A 576 1.54 -34.53 -6.71
N TYR A 577 0.50 -35.33 -6.42
CA TYR A 577 -0.68 -35.44 -7.30
C TYR A 577 -2.04 -35.36 -6.59
N GLY A 578 -2.22 -35.93 -5.39
CA GLY A 578 -3.50 -35.84 -4.67
C GLY A 578 -3.39 -34.92 -3.46
N THR A 579 -4.45 -34.17 -3.17
CA THR A 579 -4.60 -33.32 -1.98
C THR A 579 -6.06 -33.34 -1.55
N ALA A 580 -6.30 -33.52 -0.26
CA ALA A 580 -7.62 -33.39 0.34
C ALA A 580 -7.53 -32.59 1.65
N LEU A 581 -8.58 -31.82 1.93
CA LEU A 581 -8.75 -31.03 3.15
C LEU A 581 -9.71 -31.76 4.10
N GLY A 582 -9.48 -31.66 5.40
CA GLY A 582 -10.43 -32.16 6.40
C GLY A 582 -9.88 -32.06 7.81
N ASP A 583 -10.74 -32.08 8.83
CA ASP A 583 -10.31 -32.29 10.22
C ASP A 583 -10.13 -33.80 10.46
N PHE A 584 -9.01 -34.34 9.99
CA PHE A 584 -8.71 -35.78 10.12
C PHE A 584 -8.35 -36.17 11.56
N ASN A 585 -7.99 -35.20 12.40
CA ASN A 585 -7.57 -35.44 13.77
C ASN A 585 -8.67 -35.17 14.83
N GLN A 586 -9.73 -34.44 14.48
CA GLN A 586 -10.84 -34.00 15.32
C GLN A 586 -10.44 -32.99 16.41
N ASP A 587 -9.59 -32.00 16.06
CA ASP A 587 -9.27 -30.85 16.93
C ASP A 587 -9.88 -29.51 16.47
N GLY A 588 -10.78 -29.55 15.48
CA GLY A 588 -11.56 -28.41 15.00
C GLY A 588 -10.84 -27.54 13.96
N LYS A 589 -9.76 -28.04 13.36
CA LYS A 589 -8.88 -27.30 12.44
C LYS A 589 -8.74 -28.03 11.10
N PRO A 590 -8.52 -27.30 9.99
CA PRO A 590 -8.25 -27.94 8.71
C PRO A 590 -6.86 -28.57 8.68
N ASP A 591 -6.80 -29.89 8.54
CA ASP A 591 -5.61 -30.65 8.18
C ASP A 591 -5.57 -30.86 6.65
N ILE A 592 -4.39 -31.18 6.10
CA ILE A 592 -4.17 -31.49 4.68
C ILE A 592 -3.60 -32.90 4.52
N ALA A 593 -4.31 -33.77 3.81
CA ALA A 593 -3.81 -35.05 3.34
C ALA A 593 -3.19 -34.92 1.94
N VAL A 594 -1.98 -35.44 1.74
CA VAL A 594 -1.18 -35.28 0.51
C VAL A 594 -0.76 -36.65 -0.04
N LEU A 595 -0.95 -36.89 -1.34
CA LEU A 595 -0.66 -38.16 -2.03
C LEU A 595 0.47 -37.99 -3.07
N HIS A 596 1.51 -38.82 -2.93
CA HIS A 596 2.71 -38.84 -3.76
C HIS A 596 2.79 -40.13 -4.62
N ASP A 597 3.01 -39.98 -5.92
CA ASP A 597 2.94 -41.07 -6.92
C ASP A 597 4.15 -42.02 -6.89
N ALA A 598 5.35 -41.51 -6.54
CA ALA A 598 6.59 -42.27 -6.66
C ALA A 598 6.70 -43.48 -5.70
N ASN A 599 6.11 -43.39 -4.50
CA ASN A 599 6.04 -44.51 -3.54
C ASN A 599 4.60 -44.88 -3.18
N ALA A 600 3.60 -44.22 -3.77
CA ALA A 600 2.20 -44.31 -3.37
C ALA A 600 1.94 -43.89 -1.90
N ASP A 601 2.80 -43.05 -1.29
CA ASP A 601 2.65 -42.63 0.10
C ASP A 601 1.62 -41.49 0.26
N VAL A 602 0.76 -41.63 1.28
CA VAL A 602 -0.12 -40.58 1.78
C VAL A 602 0.49 -40.00 3.05
N ARG A 603 0.50 -38.67 3.17
CA ARG A 603 1.03 -37.91 4.30
C ARG A 603 -0.03 -36.97 4.86
N LEU A 604 0.06 -36.67 6.16
CA LEU A 604 -0.86 -35.79 6.86
C LEU A 604 -0.09 -34.59 7.45
N LEU A 605 -0.53 -33.39 7.08
CA LEU A 605 -0.12 -32.11 7.63
C LEU A 605 -1.25 -31.61 8.53
N ARG A 606 -1.00 -31.44 9.83
CA ARG A 606 -2.02 -30.94 10.76
C ARG A 606 -2.11 -29.42 10.76
N GLY A 607 -3.32 -28.88 10.86
CA GLY A 607 -3.57 -27.46 11.05
C GLY A 607 -3.22 -27.01 12.46
N LEU A 608 -2.34 -26.01 12.60
CA LEU A 608 -2.03 -25.45 13.92
C LEU A 608 -3.03 -24.38 14.37
N GLY A 609 -3.86 -23.83 13.46
CA GLY A 609 -4.83 -22.77 13.78
C GLY A 609 -4.14 -21.44 14.08
N ASN A 610 -3.13 -21.11 13.25
CA ASN A 610 -2.35 -19.87 13.26
C ASN A 610 -1.61 -19.64 11.91
N GLY A 611 -2.10 -20.22 10.81
CA GLY A 611 -1.42 -20.27 9.51
C GLY A 611 -0.31 -21.32 9.42
N GLY A 612 0.07 -21.94 10.54
CA GLY A 612 1.07 -23.00 10.60
C GLY A 612 0.51 -24.39 10.28
N LEU A 613 1.36 -25.22 9.69
CA LEU A 613 1.13 -26.66 9.49
C LEU A 613 2.24 -27.46 10.20
N GLU A 614 1.95 -28.65 10.73
CA GLU A 614 2.95 -29.59 11.25
C GLU A 614 2.84 -30.99 10.62
N PHE A 615 3.93 -31.75 10.57
CA PHE A 615 3.88 -33.15 10.11
C PHE A 615 3.40 -34.06 11.24
N GLN A 616 2.27 -34.75 11.04
CA GLN A 616 1.93 -35.88 11.88
C GLN A 616 2.91 -37.03 11.63
N ASN A 617 3.39 -37.67 12.70
CA ASN A 617 4.28 -38.83 12.61
C ASN A 617 3.63 -39.93 11.76
N ALA A 618 4.19 -40.19 10.57
CA ALA A 618 3.58 -41.04 9.55
C ALA A 618 3.28 -42.45 10.08
N GLN A 619 2.01 -42.84 10.03
CA GLN A 619 1.57 -44.19 10.33
C GLN A 619 2.17 -45.16 9.29
N PRO A 620 2.88 -46.22 9.71
CA PRO A 620 3.68 -47.02 8.78
C PRO A 620 2.79 -47.76 7.76
N ASN A 621 3.07 -47.52 6.48
CA ASN A 621 2.38 -48.07 5.31
C ASN A 621 1.00 -47.43 4.97
N MET A 622 0.80 -46.14 5.23
CA MET A 622 -0.22 -45.32 4.55
C MET A 622 0.06 -45.24 3.03
N LEU A 623 -0.27 -46.31 2.31
CA LEU A 623 -0.02 -46.47 0.88
C LEU A 623 -1.32 -46.48 0.07
N MET A 624 -1.52 -45.53 -0.84
CA MET A 624 -2.67 -45.43 -1.75
C MET A 624 -2.21 -45.08 -3.17
N SER A 625 -2.79 -45.70 -4.20
CA SER A 625 -2.38 -45.46 -5.59
C SER A 625 -3.45 -44.66 -6.35
N GLY A 626 -3.06 -43.56 -6.98
CA GLY A 626 -3.97 -42.70 -7.74
C GLY A 626 -3.35 -41.32 -7.98
N LYS A 627 -4.11 -40.42 -8.61
CA LYS A 627 -3.63 -39.04 -8.93
C LYS A 627 -4.52 -37.91 -8.41
N HIS A 628 -5.55 -38.25 -7.66
CA HIS A 628 -6.44 -37.34 -6.97
C HIS A 628 -6.79 -37.95 -5.61
N LEU A 629 -7.15 -37.11 -4.65
CA LEU A 629 -7.52 -37.52 -3.29
C LEU A 629 -8.75 -36.71 -2.90
N VAL A 630 -9.72 -37.33 -2.24
CA VAL A 630 -10.94 -36.67 -1.74
C VAL A 630 -11.17 -37.13 -0.31
N ALA A 631 -11.54 -36.21 0.56
CA ALA A 631 -11.96 -36.50 1.93
C ALA A 631 -13.49 -36.56 1.99
N ALA A 632 -14.03 -37.59 2.62
CA ALA A 632 -15.46 -37.74 2.90
C ALA A 632 -15.64 -38.82 3.97
N ASP A 633 -16.66 -38.70 4.81
CA ASP A 633 -17.11 -39.81 5.64
C ASP A 633 -17.92 -40.77 4.74
N VAL A 634 -17.35 -41.93 4.37
CA VAL A 634 -17.96 -42.85 3.39
C VAL A 634 -18.73 -43.98 4.07
N ASP A 635 -18.61 -44.15 5.40
CA ASP A 635 -19.36 -45.19 6.14
C ASP A 635 -20.13 -44.72 7.38
N GLN A 636 -20.28 -43.39 7.51
CA GLN A 636 -21.07 -42.67 8.51
C GLN A 636 -20.59 -42.84 9.96
N ASP A 637 -19.29 -43.04 10.18
CA ASP A 637 -18.72 -43.17 11.54
C ASP A 637 -18.39 -41.82 12.21
N GLY A 638 -18.45 -40.71 11.46
CA GLY A 638 -18.13 -39.36 11.91
C GLY A 638 -16.67 -38.95 11.73
N VAL A 639 -15.85 -39.78 11.07
CA VAL A 639 -14.47 -39.48 10.67
C VAL A 639 -14.38 -39.33 9.14
N LEU A 640 -13.47 -38.49 8.66
CA LEU A 640 -13.21 -38.37 7.23
C LEU A 640 -12.29 -39.51 6.72
N ASP A 641 -12.81 -40.33 5.82
CA ASP A 641 -12.04 -41.27 5.01
C ASP A 641 -11.28 -40.55 3.90
N LEU A 642 -10.34 -41.27 3.27
CA LEU A 642 -9.66 -40.84 2.07
C LEU A 642 -10.00 -41.75 0.87
N VAL A 643 -10.47 -41.13 -0.21
CA VAL A 643 -10.90 -41.79 -1.46
C VAL A 643 -9.98 -41.39 -2.62
N SER A 644 -9.58 -42.37 -3.44
CA SER A 644 -8.81 -42.11 -4.67
C SER A 644 -9.17 -43.05 -5.81
N ALA A 645 -9.18 -42.54 -7.04
CA ALA A 645 -9.45 -43.30 -8.26
C ALA A 645 -8.16 -43.60 -9.04
N ASN A 646 -8.05 -44.82 -9.59
CA ASN A 646 -6.88 -45.30 -10.33
C ASN A 646 -7.29 -46.00 -11.64
N ALA A 647 -6.60 -45.72 -12.75
CA ALA A 647 -6.72 -46.43 -14.03
C ALA A 647 -5.39 -47.08 -14.47
N SER A 648 -5.01 -48.11 -13.72
CA SER A 648 -4.09 -49.14 -14.22
C SER A 648 -4.81 -50.06 -15.22
N SER A 649 -4.17 -51.17 -15.64
CA SER A 649 -4.86 -52.26 -16.36
C SER A 649 -6.06 -52.85 -15.59
N SER A 650 -6.10 -52.64 -14.27
CA SER A 650 -7.28 -52.80 -13.41
C SER A 650 -7.75 -51.43 -12.91
N PRO A 651 -8.84 -50.85 -13.45
CA PRO A 651 -9.42 -49.61 -12.94
C PRO A 651 -10.20 -49.87 -11.64
N GLY A 652 -10.22 -48.89 -10.73
CA GLY A 652 -10.98 -49.00 -9.49
C GLY A 652 -10.77 -47.84 -8.51
N VAL A 653 -11.46 -47.93 -7.38
CA VAL A 653 -11.42 -46.95 -6.29
C VAL A 653 -10.68 -47.55 -5.09
N TYR A 654 -9.83 -46.78 -4.44
CA TYR A 654 -9.31 -47.07 -3.10
C TYR A 654 -10.04 -46.23 -2.05
N VAL A 655 -10.30 -46.85 -0.90
CA VAL A 655 -10.79 -46.17 0.31
C VAL A 655 -9.81 -46.53 1.44
N MET A 656 -9.26 -45.53 2.12
CA MET A 656 -8.65 -45.69 3.46
C MET A 656 -9.62 -45.12 4.46
N ARG A 657 -10.08 -45.94 5.42
CA ARG A 657 -11.00 -45.45 6.43
C ARG A 657 -10.30 -44.63 7.51
N GLY A 658 -10.95 -43.59 7.99
CA GLY A 658 -10.49 -42.85 9.17
C GLY A 658 -10.55 -43.70 10.45
N GLN A 659 -9.82 -43.26 11.48
CA GLN A 659 -9.93 -43.80 12.86
C GLN A 659 -9.92 -42.67 13.93
N GLY A 660 -10.06 -41.42 13.49
CA GLY A 660 -9.84 -40.21 14.29
C GLY A 660 -8.36 -39.97 14.58
N GLN A 661 -8.05 -38.80 15.16
CA GLN A 661 -6.69 -38.45 15.63
C GLN A 661 -5.60 -38.57 14.53
N GLY A 662 -5.97 -38.45 13.25
CA GLY A 662 -5.07 -38.53 12.10
C GLY A 662 -4.57 -39.94 11.75
N TYR A 663 -5.24 -40.99 12.24
CA TYR A 663 -4.95 -42.38 11.91
C TYR A 663 -5.94 -42.95 10.89
N PHE A 664 -5.46 -43.88 10.07
CA PHE A 664 -6.22 -44.53 9.00
C PHE A 664 -6.06 -46.05 8.99
N GLU A 665 -7.04 -46.76 8.42
CA GLU A 665 -6.96 -48.17 8.11
C GLU A 665 -6.17 -48.47 6.82
N ALA A 666 -5.76 -49.73 6.64
CA ALA A 666 -5.16 -50.19 5.40
C ALA A 666 -6.17 -50.13 4.24
N ARG A 667 -5.76 -49.60 3.08
CA ARG A 667 -6.63 -49.38 1.92
C ARG A 667 -7.46 -50.60 1.50
N THR A 668 -8.77 -50.43 1.38
CA THR A 668 -9.65 -51.33 0.62
C THR A 668 -9.59 -50.94 -0.86
N TYR A 669 -9.56 -51.93 -1.76
CA TYR A 669 -9.60 -51.73 -3.21
C TYR A 669 -10.89 -52.28 -3.81
N ASN A 670 -11.62 -51.42 -4.51
CA ASN A 670 -12.92 -51.67 -5.10
C ASN A 670 -12.78 -51.66 -6.64
N PRO A 671 -12.64 -52.83 -7.29
CA PRO A 671 -12.37 -52.92 -8.72
C PRO A 671 -13.61 -52.63 -9.57
N ILE A 672 -13.42 -51.92 -10.68
CA ILE A 672 -14.46 -51.68 -11.70
C ILE A 672 -14.20 -52.59 -12.91
N GLN A 673 -15.25 -53.18 -13.50
CA GLN A 673 -15.08 -54.08 -14.64
C GLN A 673 -14.64 -53.34 -15.90
N ASN A 674 -13.37 -53.54 -16.30
CA ASN A 674 -12.86 -53.08 -17.58
C ASN A 674 -13.51 -53.85 -18.74
N GLN A 675 -14.49 -53.23 -19.39
CA GLN A 675 -15.20 -53.79 -20.55
C GLN A 675 -14.44 -53.59 -21.89
N ASN A 676 -13.27 -52.93 -21.89
CA ASN A 676 -12.47 -52.66 -23.09
C ASN A 676 -11.09 -53.34 -23.01
N ASN A 677 -10.91 -54.39 -23.80
CA ASN A 677 -9.70 -55.21 -23.85
C ASN A 677 -8.54 -54.52 -24.62
N ARG A 678 -8.12 -53.33 -24.17
CA ARG A 678 -6.99 -52.55 -24.71
C ARG A 678 -6.08 -52.09 -23.58
N ASP A 679 -4.81 -52.45 -23.66
CA ASP A 679 -3.76 -52.03 -22.73
C ASP A 679 -3.38 -50.56 -22.94
N GLN A 680 -4.22 -49.64 -22.46
CA GLN A 680 -3.92 -48.21 -22.39
C GLN A 680 -4.16 -47.71 -20.97
N THR A 681 -3.06 -47.40 -20.27
CA THR A 681 -3.07 -46.71 -18.99
C THR A 681 -3.60 -45.29 -19.19
N TYR A 682 -4.56 -44.88 -18.36
CA TYR A 682 -5.10 -43.52 -18.37
C TYR A 682 -4.97 -42.90 -16.97
N ASP A 683 -5.13 -41.59 -16.91
CA ASP A 683 -5.39 -40.91 -15.64
C ASP A 683 -6.91 -40.68 -15.58
N LEU A 684 -7.54 -41.08 -14.47
CA LEU A 684 -8.93 -40.70 -14.18
C LEU A 684 -8.93 -39.29 -13.56
N PRO A 685 -9.98 -38.48 -13.79
CA PRO A 685 -10.19 -37.23 -13.05
C PRO A 685 -10.46 -37.51 -11.56
N PRO A 686 -10.61 -36.47 -10.71
CA PRO A 686 -11.09 -36.65 -9.35
C PRO A 686 -12.38 -37.47 -9.30
N PRO A 687 -12.52 -38.40 -8.33
CA PRO A 687 -13.83 -38.92 -7.98
C PRO A 687 -14.67 -37.80 -7.35
N VAL A 688 -16.00 -37.89 -7.44
CA VAL A 688 -16.91 -37.05 -6.65
C VAL A 688 -17.54 -37.93 -5.57
N VAL A 689 -17.69 -37.40 -4.36
CA VAL A 689 -18.27 -38.12 -3.22
C VAL A 689 -19.42 -37.29 -2.65
N ARG A 690 -20.66 -37.74 -2.85
CA ARG A 690 -21.92 -37.06 -2.46
C ARG A 690 -23.03 -38.08 -2.26
N ASP A 691 -23.96 -37.81 -1.36
CA ASP A 691 -25.24 -38.54 -1.27
C ASP A 691 -26.10 -38.20 -2.49
N LEU A 692 -26.36 -39.18 -3.36
CA LEU A 692 -27.03 -38.96 -4.66
C LEU A 692 -28.49 -39.44 -4.69
N ASP A 693 -28.98 -40.16 -3.68
CA ASP A 693 -30.40 -40.52 -3.58
C ASP A 693 -31.13 -40.04 -2.32
N GLY A 694 -30.43 -39.35 -1.41
CA GLY A 694 -30.99 -38.72 -0.22
C GLY A 694 -31.12 -39.67 0.98
N ASP A 695 -30.39 -40.79 1.01
CA ASP A 695 -30.39 -41.71 2.16
C ASP A 695 -29.37 -41.32 3.26
N GLY A 696 -28.56 -40.29 3.00
CA GLY A 696 -27.51 -39.77 3.88
C GLY A 696 -26.13 -40.36 3.62
N THR A 697 -26.02 -41.49 2.89
CA THR A 697 -24.76 -42.19 2.64
C THR A 697 -24.15 -41.69 1.33
N PRO A 698 -22.90 -41.20 1.30
CA PRO A 698 -22.36 -40.66 0.07
C PRO A 698 -21.87 -41.74 -0.90
N GLU A 699 -22.37 -41.68 -2.14
CA GLU A 699 -21.86 -42.43 -3.27
C GLU A 699 -20.50 -41.91 -3.74
N VAL A 700 -19.67 -42.82 -4.25
CA VAL A 700 -18.46 -42.46 -5.01
C VAL A 700 -18.74 -42.55 -6.50
N VAL A 701 -18.61 -41.42 -7.19
CA VAL A 701 -18.74 -41.27 -8.65
C VAL A 701 -17.38 -41.28 -9.31
N VAL A 702 -17.23 -42.05 -10.38
CA VAL A 702 -16.01 -42.13 -11.19
C VAL A 702 -16.35 -41.95 -12.67
N SER A 703 -15.74 -40.94 -13.30
CA SER A 703 -15.74 -40.76 -14.76
C SER A 703 -14.66 -41.63 -15.40
N LEU A 704 -15.07 -42.59 -16.23
CA LEU A 704 -14.18 -43.41 -17.07
C LEU A 704 -14.21 -42.89 -18.52
N PRO A 705 -13.18 -43.14 -19.35
CA PRO A 705 -13.11 -42.65 -20.75
C PRO A 705 -14.22 -43.10 -21.72
N THR A 706 -15.25 -43.81 -21.24
CA THR A 706 -16.44 -44.23 -22.00
C THR A 706 -17.76 -44.26 -21.21
N ARG A 707 -17.79 -44.05 -19.89
CA ARG A 707 -19.02 -44.01 -19.05
C ARG A 707 -18.76 -43.38 -17.67
N VAL A 708 -19.81 -42.98 -16.97
CA VAL A 708 -19.79 -42.78 -15.52
C VAL A 708 -20.09 -44.11 -14.81
N VAL A 709 -19.50 -44.32 -13.63
CA VAL A 709 -19.87 -45.37 -12.69
C VAL A 709 -20.14 -44.73 -11.33
N VAL A 710 -21.25 -45.10 -10.68
CA VAL A 710 -21.61 -44.68 -9.32
C VAL A 710 -21.55 -45.91 -8.41
N MET A 711 -20.87 -45.78 -7.28
CA MET A 711 -20.62 -46.88 -6.34
C MET A 711 -21.12 -46.52 -4.93
N ARG A 712 -21.99 -47.37 -4.36
CA ARG A 712 -22.57 -47.22 -3.01
C ARG A 712 -21.73 -47.98 -1.98
N HIS A 713 -21.65 -47.44 -0.75
CA HIS A 713 -21.06 -48.13 0.40
C HIS A 713 -21.75 -49.47 0.72
N THR A 714 -21.05 -50.38 1.40
CA THR A 714 -21.64 -51.61 1.95
C THR A 714 -21.20 -51.88 3.40
N ASP A 715 -19.97 -52.34 3.61
CA ASP A 715 -19.32 -52.49 4.92
C ASP A 715 -17.80 -52.33 4.78
N GLY A 716 -17.13 -51.65 5.72
CA GLY A 716 -15.67 -51.70 5.86
C GLY A 716 -14.88 -51.15 4.66
N GLY A 717 -15.30 -50.00 4.14
CA GLY A 717 -14.69 -49.33 2.99
C GLY A 717 -14.94 -50.04 1.65
N ARG A 718 -15.85 -51.02 1.60
CA ARG A 718 -16.23 -51.71 0.36
C ARG A 718 -17.32 -50.95 -0.39
N LEU A 719 -17.07 -50.74 -1.67
CA LEU A 719 -17.99 -50.08 -2.60
C LEU A 719 -18.53 -51.09 -3.61
N THR A 720 -19.82 -51.00 -3.94
CA THR A 720 -20.45 -51.81 -4.98
C THR A 720 -21.06 -50.93 -6.06
N VAL A 721 -20.99 -51.35 -7.33
CA VAL A 721 -21.56 -50.58 -8.45
C VAL A 721 -23.08 -50.56 -8.34
N ALA A 722 -23.63 -49.37 -8.13
CA ALA A 722 -25.07 -49.14 -8.08
C ALA A 722 -25.61 -48.73 -9.47
N PHE A 723 -24.86 -47.94 -10.23
CA PHE A 723 -25.23 -47.49 -11.57
C PHE A 723 -24.00 -47.45 -12.50
N GLU A 724 -24.17 -47.95 -13.74
CA GLU A 724 -23.26 -47.70 -14.85
C GLU A 724 -24.00 -46.85 -15.90
N GLY A 725 -23.47 -45.67 -16.21
CA GLY A 725 -24.08 -44.79 -17.19
C GLY A 725 -23.97 -45.31 -18.63
N PRO A 726 -24.89 -44.90 -19.52
CA PRO A 726 -24.73 -45.12 -20.96
C PRO A 726 -23.40 -44.57 -21.49
N LYS A 727 -22.99 -45.10 -22.65
CA LYS A 727 -21.71 -44.79 -23.26
C LYS A 727 -21.60 -43.29 -23.59
N LEU A 728 -20.53 -42.64 -23.11
CA LEU A 728 -20.21 -41.25 -23.43
C LEU A 728 -20.04 -41.06 -24.95
N HIS A 729 -20.52 -39.93 -25.46
CA HIS A 729 -20.57 -39.65 -26.90
C HIS A 729 -19.18 -39.57 -27.57
N HIS A 730 -18.12 -39.21 -26.83
CA HIS A 730 -16.74 -39.18 -27.31
C HIS A 730 -15.77 -39.89 -26.35
N GLN A 731 -14.64 -40.40 -26.88
CA GLN A 731 -13.54 -40.94 -26.08
C GLN A 731 -12.61 -39.81 -25.64
N ALA A 732 -12.99 -39.09 -24.59
CA ALA A 732 -12.19 -38.04 -23.98
C ALA A 732 -12.10 -38.23 -22.46
N ARG A 733 -11.02 -37.72 -21.87
CA ARG A 733 -10.89 -37.54 -20.42
C ARG A 733 -11.72 -36.31 -20.05
N GLY A 734 -12.69 -36.49 -19.16
CA GLY A 734 -13.55 -35.41 -18.71
C GLY A 734 -13.93 -35.55 -17.24
N ALA A 735 -13.72 -34.48 -16.49
CA ALA A 735 -14.15 -34.35 -15.11
C ALA A 735 -15.67 -34.54 -14.98
N VAL A 736 -16.10 -34.93 -13.79
CA VAL A 736 -17.52 -35.01 -13.41
C VAL A 736 -17.76 -34.07 -12.24
N VAL A 737 -18.87 -33.35 -12.28
CA VAL A 737 -19.40 -32.56 -11.16
C VAL A 737 -20.77 -33.09 -10.77
N ALA A 738 -21.17 -32.90 -9.51
CA ALA A 738 -22.49 -33.28 -9.00
C ALA A 738 -23.16 -32.07 -8.35
N GLY A 739 -24.45 -31.89 -8.61
CA GLY A 739 -25.22 -30.72 -8.22
C GLY A 739 -26.65 -30.83 -8.73
N ASP A 740 -27.57 -30.04 -8.17
CA ASP A 740 -28.93 -29.90 -8.70
C ASP A 740 -28.89 -28.85 -9.83
N PHE A 741 -28.86 -29.31 -11.09
CA PHE A 741 -28.70 -28.42 -12.25
C PHE A 741 -30.04 -28.13 -12.95
N ASP A 742 -31.08 -28.96 -12.77
CA ASP A 742 -32.45 -28.71 -13.25
C ASP A 742 -33.46 -28.23 -12.18
N ASN A 743 -32.99 -28.01 -10.94
CA ASN A 743 -33.75 -27.55 -9.77
C ASN A 743 -34.95 -28.45 -9.39
N ASP A 744 -34.91 -29.76 -9.70
CA ASP A 744 -35.96 -30.71 -9.28
C ASP A 744 -35.83 -31.19 -7.81
N GLY A 745 -34.75 -30.80 -7.11
CA GLY A 745 -34.46 -31.16 -5.73
C GLY A 745 -33.63 -32.44 -5.57
N ARG A 746 -32.90 -32.85 -6.60
CA ARG A 746 -32.03 -34.04 -6.63
C ARG A 746 -30.65 -33.66 -7.15
N LEU A 747 -29.64 -34.50 -6.88
CA LEU A 747 -28.32 -34.31 -7.47
C LEU A 747 -28.22 -35.03 -8.82
N ASP A 748 -27.95 -34.24 -9.86
CA ASP A 748 -27.53 -34.68 -11.18
C ASP A 748 -26.02 -34.92 -11.22
N LEU A 749 -25.54 -35.52 -12.32
CA LEU A 749 -24.12 -35.59 -12.65
C LEU A 749 -23.88 -34.97 -14.02
N VAL A 750 -22.89 -34.09 -14.15
CA VAL A 750 -22.47 -33.52 -15.44
C VAL A 750 -21.02 -33.90 -15.74
N VAL A 751 -20.80 -34.60 -16.86
CA VAL A 751 -19.47 -34.95 -17.37
C VAL A 751 -19.04 -33.92 -18.41
N ILE A 752 -17.81 -33.43 -18.31
CA ILE A 752 -17.33 -32.27 -19.06
C ILE A 752 -15.97 -32.56 -19.68
N GLY A 753 -15.87 -32.36 -21.00
CA GLY A 753 -14.66 -32.49 -21.80
C GLY A 753 -15.01 -32.56 -23.27
N GLY A 754 -14.38 -33.48 -24.01
CA GLY A 754 -14.69 -33.76 -25.42
C GLY A 754 -16.15 -34.16 -25.73
N ALA A 755 -16.97 -34.40 -24.69
CA ALA A 755 -18.41 -34.21 -24.72
C ALA A 755 -18.84 -33.56 -23.40
N ILE A 756 -19.90 -32.75 -23.43
CA ILE A 756 -20.66 -32.31 -22.24
C ILE A 756 -21.92 -33.19 -22.19
N GLN A 757 -22.07 -33.99 -21.14
CA GLN A 757 -23.18 -34.93 -21.00
C GLN A 757 -23.73 -34.90 -19.58
N ALA A 758 -25.00 -34.50 -19.45
CA ALA A 758 -25.73 -34.47 -18.20
C ALA A 758 -26.41 -35.83 -17.93
N PHE A 759 -26.63 -36.13 -16.66
CA PHE A 759 -27.29 -37.33 -16.16
C PHE A 759 -28.24 -36.87 -15.03
N TYR A 760 -29.49 -36.57 -15.39
CA TYR A 760 -30.47 -35.97 -14.47
C TYR A 760 -31.00 -36.98 -13.45
N GLY A 761 -31.06 -36.57 -12.19
CA GLY A 761 -31.54 -37.38 -11.08
C GLY A 761 -32.99 -37.81 -11.28
N ARG A 762 -33.26 -39.10 -11.11
CA ARG A 762 -34.63 -39.66 -11.04
C ARG A 762 -34.89 -40.40 -9.72
N GLY A 763 -33.94 -40.31 -8.78
CA GLY A 763 -33.98 -40.92 -7.45
C GLY A 763 -33.49 -42.37 -7.44
N SER A 764 -33.15 -42.88 -6.26
CA SER A 764 -32.62 -44.24 -6.04
C SER A 764 -31.50 -44.63 -7.00
N LEU A 765 -30.55 -43.69 -7.21
CA LEU A 765 -29.39 -43.82 -8.11
C LEU A 765 -29.75 -44.15 -9.57
N THR A 766 -30.94 -43.76 -10.02
CA THR A 766 -31.36 -43.82 -11.44
C THR A 766 -31.25 -42.44 -12.09
N PHE A 767 -30.76 -42.40 -13.32
CA PHE A 767 -30.48 -41.16 -14.05
C PHE A 767 -30.98 -41.18 -15.50
N ALA A 768 -31.39 -40.02 -16.02
CA ALA A 768 -31.74 -39.80 -17.43
C ALA A 768 -30.66 -38.95 -18.12
N SER A 769 -29.99 -39.47 -19.15
CA SER A 769 -28.83 -38.78 -19.76
C SER A 769 -29.15 -37.98 -21.03
N GLU A 770 -28.63 -36.76 -21.14
CA GLU A 770 -28.73 -35.89 -22.33
C GLU A 770 -27.34 -35.41 -22.78
N HIS A 771 -27.09 -35.40 -24.11
CA HIS A 771 -25.84 -34.90 -24.70
C HIS A 771 -26.01 -33.43 -25.07
N MET A 772 -25.31 -32.54 -24.34
CA MET A 772 -25.49 -31.09 -24.45
C MET A 772 -24.47 -30.40 -25.38
N GLY A 773 -23.28 -30.98 -25.58
CA GLY A 773 -22.25 -30.35 -26.41
C GLY A 773 -20.87 -30.99 -26.29
N SER A 774 -19.82 -30.18 -26.45
CA SER A 774 -18.42 -30.61 -26.37
C SER A 774 -17.49 -29.42 -26.19
N LEU A 775 -16.44 -29.58 -25.37
CA LEU A 775 -15.28 -28.68 -25.31
C LEU A 775 -14.09 -29.35 -26.00
N GLU A 776 -13.38 -28.63 -26.87
CA GLU A 776 -12.20 -29.18 -27.57
C GLU A 776 -10.98 -29.25 -26.64
N GLY A 777 -10.86 -30.35 -25.89
CA GLY A 777 -9.66 -30.62 -25.09
C GLY A 777 -9.77 -31.81 -24.13
N ASN A 778 -8.80 -31.89 -23.24
CA ASN A 778 -8.79 -32.74 -22.05
C ASN A 778 -9.23 -31.88 -20.86
N THR A 779 -10.25 -32.28 -20.11
CA THR A 779 -10.73 -31.55 -18.92
C THR A 779 -10.37 -32.34 -17.66
N PRO A 780 -9.20 -32.09 -17.04
CA PRO A 780 -8.79 -32.80 -15.83
C PRO A 780 -9.53 -32.35 -14.56
N PHE A 781 -10.00 -31.10 -14.52
CA PHE A 781 -10.66 -30.49 -13.37
C PHE A 781 -11.86 -29.64 -13.80
N ALA A 782 -12.94 -29.71 -13.03
CA ALA A 782 -14.09 -28.81 -13.12
C ALA A 782 -14.72 -28.69 -11.73
N THR A 783 -15.41 -27.58 -11.47
CA THR A 783 -16.10 -27.28 -10.22
C THR A 783 -17.40 -26.53 -10.50
N ALA A 784 -18.40 -26.70 -9.65
CA ALA A 784 -19.74 -26.13 -9.83
C ALA A 784 -20.15 -25.30 -8.61
N ALA A 785 -20.64 -24.09 -8.86
CA ALA A 785 -21.07 -23.10 -7.89
C ALA A 785 -21.94 -22.03 -8.58
N ASP A 786 -22.63 -21.19 -7.82
CA ASP A 786 -23.29 -20.00 -8.40
C ASP A 786 -22.26 -18.87 -8.55
N PHE A 787 -21.69 -18.74 -9.76
CA PHE A 787 -20.72 -17.69 -10.08
C PHE A 787 -21.37 -16.36 -10.51
N ASN A 788 -22.70 -16.30 -10.63
CA ASN A 788 -23.40 -15.17 -11.23
C ASN A 788 -24.51 -14.53 -10.38
N GLY A 789 -24.84 -15.14 -9.24
CA GLY A 789 -25.80 -14.63 -8.26
C GLY A 789 -27.28 -14.85 -8.61
N ASP A 790 -27.60 -15.62 -9.67
CA ASP A 790 -28.99 -15.93 -10.05
C ASP A 790 -29.61 -17.10 -9.27
N GLY A 791 -28.83 -17.80 -8.44
CA GLY A 791 -29.27 -18.96 -7.67
C GLY A 791 -29.26 -20.27 -8.47
N HIS A 792 -28.51 -20.35 -9.57
CA HIS A 792 -28.34 -21.57 -10.36
C HIS A 792 -26.88 -22.04 -10.37
N LEU A 793 -26.65 -23.35 -10.55
CA LEU A 793 -25.30 -23.89 -10.58
C LEU A 793 -24.65 -23.69 -11.96
N ASP A 794 -23.73 -22.74 -12.02
CA ASP A 794 -22.75 -22.57 -13.09
C ASP A 794 -21.63 -23.62 -12.94
N ILE A 795 -20.83 -23.80 -14.01
CA ILE A 795 -19.67 -24.72 -13.97
C ILE A 795 -18.42 -24.05 -14.55
N ALA A 796 -17.33 -24.04 -13.76
CA ALA A 796 -16.01 -23.65 -14.21
C ALA A 796 -15.16 -24.90 -14.53
N ALA A 797 -14.63 -24.99 -15.74
CA ALA A 797 -13.89 -26.15 -16.24
C ALA A 797 -12.51 -25.77 -16.79
N LEU A 798 -11.45 -26.42 -16.31
CA LEU A 798 -10.10 -26.30 -16.86
C LEU A 798 -9.98 -27.19 -18.11
N VAL A 799 -9.81 -26.59 -19.29
CA VAL A 799 -9.63 -27.27 -20.57
C VAL A 799 -8.17 -27.17 -20.98
N VAL A 800 -7.52 -28.33 -21.17
CA VAL A 800 -6.14 -28.46 -21.64
C VAL A 800 -6.16 -28.94 -23.09
N GLY A 801 -5.88 -28.04 -24.03
CA GLY A 801 -5.76 -28.32 -25.46
C GLY A 801 -4.35 -28.78 -25.86
N GLN A 802 -4.10 -28.91 -27.17
CA GLN A 802 -2.77 -29.29 -27.69
C GLN A 802 -1.79 -28.11 -27.79
N SER A 803 -2.30 -26.88 -27.88
CA SER A 803 -1.49 -25.66 -28.02
C SER A 803 -1.71 -24.63 -26.91
N GLU A 804 -2.87 -24.66 -26.25
CA GLU A 804 -3.24 -23.72 -25.18
C GLU A 804 -3.95 -24.44 -24.03
N SER A 805 -4.01 -23.80 -22.86
CA SER A 805 -4.94 -24.17 -21.78
C SER A 805 -5.86 -22.99 -21.45
N ALA A 806 -7.05 -23.27 -20.92
CA ALA A 806 -8.09 -22.27 -20.69
C ALA A 806 -9.00 -22.67 -19.52
N ILE A 807 -9.52 -21.68 -18.81
CA ILE A 807 -10.68 -21.87 -17.92
C ILE A 807 -11.92 -21.43 -18.69
N HIS A 808 -12.93 -22.29 -18.74
CA HIS A 808 -14.23 -22.01 -19.35
C HIS A 808 -15.32 -21.97 -18.27
N LEU A 809 -16.14 -20.92 -18.28
CA LEU A 809 -17.36 -20.81 -17.50
C LEU A 809 -18.56 -21.21 -18.36
N LEU A 810 -19.37 -22.13 -17.85
CA LEU A 810 -20.60 -22.59 -18.45
C LEU A 810 -21.74 -22.16 -17.51
N GLN A 811 -22.37 -21.02 -17.81
CA GLN A 811 -23.44 -20.50 -16.98
C GLN A 811 -24.70 -21.37 -17.11
N GLY A 812 -25.35 -21.72 -16.00
CA GLY A 812 -26.59 -22.48 -15.98
C GLY A 812 -27.79 -21.67 -16.48
N ASP A 813 -28.89 -22.35 -16.76
CA ASP A 813 -30.21 -21.73 -16.94
C ASP A 813 -31.24 -22.21 -15.90
N GLY A 814 -30.78 -22.94 -14.87
CA GLY A 814 -31.62 -23.53 -13.84
C GLY A 814 -32.59 -24.62 -14.34
N ASN A 815 -32.52 -25.01 -15.61
CA ASN A 815 -33.37 -26.02 -16.25
C ASN A 815 -32.50 -27.14 -16.86
N GLY A 816 -31.35 -27.41 -16.25
CA GLY A 816 -30.40 -28.44 -16.63
C GLY A 816 -29.49 -28.08 -17.80
N ARG A 817 -29.58 -26.87 -18.37
CA ARG A 817 -28.82 -26.46 -19.55
C ARG A 817 -27.82 -25.36 -19.23
N PHE A 818 -26.91 -25.17 -20.16
CA PHE A 818 -25.80 -24.23 -20.03
C PHE A 818 -25.73 -23.29 -21.24
N ALA A 819 -25.31 -22.05 -20.99
CA ALA A 819 -24.98 -21.06 -22.01
C ALA A 819 -23.75 -21.49 -22.85
N ALA A 820 -23.47 -20.73 -23.91
CA ALA A 820 -22.24 -20.92 -24.69
C ALA A 820 -21.00 -20.70 -23.78
N PRO A 821 -20.02 -21.61 -23.75
CA PRO A 821 -18.90 -21.54 -22.81
C PRO A 821 -18.06 -20.25 -22.93
N LEU A 822 -18.13 -19.38 -21.92
CA LEU A 822 -17.32 -18.17 -21.81
C LEU A 822 -15.87 -18.56 -21.46
N ARG A 823 -14.87 -17.95 -22.10
CA ARG A 823 -13.46 -18.19 -21.79
C ARG A 823 -12.95 -17.14 -20.80
N LEU A 824 -12.63 -17.55 -19.57
CA LEU A 824 -12.14 -16.65 -18.52
C LEU A 824 -10.62 -16.42 -18.59
N HIS A 825 -9.86 -17.39 -19.10
CA HIS A 825 -8.39 -17.32 -19.13
C HIS A 825 -7.79 -18.01 -20.37
N GLN A 826 -6.62 -17.54 -20.81
CA GLN A 826 -5.86 -18.09 -21.94
C GLN A 826 -4.39 -18.22 -21.57
N HIS A 827 -3.86 -19.45 -21.65
CA HIS A 827 -2.45 -19.72 -21.39
C HIS A 827 -1.77 -20.35 -22.61
N THR A 828 -0.60 -19.83 -22.98
CA THR A 828 0.08 -20.08 -24.26
C THR A 828 1.03 -21.29 -24.29
N TRP A 829 1.28 -21.94 -23.14
CA TRP A 829 2.15 -23.12 -23.04
C TRP A 829 1.40 -24.38 -22.60
N HIS A 830 1.46 -25.43 -23.43
CA HIS A 830 0.67 -26.66 -23.28
C HIS A 830 1.20 -27.65 -22.22
N SER A 831 2.49 -27.59 -21.85
CA SER A 831 3.15 -28.65 -21.08
C SER A 831 2.74 -28.71 -19.60
N PHE A 832 2.18 -27.62 -19.06
CA PHE A 832 2.00 -27.43 -17.62
C PHE A 832 0.53 -27.36 -17.16
N GLY A 833 -0.42 -27.11 -18.07
CA GLY A 833 -1.86 -27.13 -17.76
C GLY A 833 -2.33 -28.47 -17.18
N ALA A 834 -1.77 -29.60 -17.64
CA ALA A 834 -2.05 -30.93 -17.09
C ALA A 834 -1.43 -31.20 -15.70
N GLN A 835 -0.59 -30.30 -15.18
CA GLN A 835 -0.08 -30.34 -13.81
C GLN A 835 -0.80 -29.35 -12.88
N SER A 836 -1.58 -28.44 -13.45
CA SER A 836 -2.23 -27.33 -12.75
C SER A 836 -3.54 -27.78 -12.05
N HIS A 837 -3.99 -27.02 -11.06
CA HIS A 837 -5.23 -27.27 -10.30
C HIS A 837 -6.23 -26.12 -10.50
N LEU A 838 -7.52 -26.40 -10.30
CA LEU A 838 -8.61 -25.42 -10.28
C LEU A 838 -9.52 -25.75 -9.08
N ILE A 839 -9.84 -24.76 -8.25
CA ILE A 839 -10.85 -24.84 -7.19
C ILE A 839 -11.78 -23.63 -7.25
N SER A 840 -12.92 -23.70 -6.55
CA SER A 840 -13.84 -22.57 -6.31
C SER A 840 -14.30 -22.53 -4.86
N GLY A 841 -14.82 -21.38 -4.46
CA GLY A 841 -15.46 -21.13 -3.17
C GLY A 841 -15.60 -19.63 -2.95
N ASP A 842 -16.20 -19.21 -1.84
CA ASP A 842 -15.90 -17.89 -1.28
C ASP A 842 -14.45 -17.97 -0.78
N LEU A 843 -13.51 -17.25 -1.40
CA LEU A 843 -12.06 -17.37 -1.13
C LEU A 843 -11.47 -16.10 -0.53
N ASP A 844 -12.09 -14.92 -0.69
CA ASP A 844 -11.71 -13.71 0.06
C ASP A 844 -12.64 -13.40 1.26
N GLY A 845 -13.84 -13.98 1.30
CA GLY A 845 -14.80 -13.82 2.39
C GLY A 845 -15.87 -12.74 2.16
N ASP A 846 -16.01 -12.21 0.93
CA ASP A 846 -17.08 -11.25 0.59
C ASP A 846 -18.47 -11.90 0.42
N GLY A 847 -18.55 -13.24 0.38
CA GLY A 847 -19.78 -14.01 0.26
C GLY A 847 -20.16 -14.42 -1.17
N ARG A 848 -19.31 -14.17 -2.16
CA ARG A 848 -19.51 -14.56 -3.57
C ARG A 848 -18.78 -15.87 -3.88
N GLN A 849 -18.59 -16.18 -5.17
CA GLN A 849 -17.90 -17.39 -5.60
C GLN A 849 -16.72 -17.05 -6.52
N ASP A 850 -15.53 -17.35 -6.03
CA ASP A 850 -14.24 -17.14 -6.65
C ASP A 850 -13.74 -18.42 -7.34
N LEU A 851 -12.67 -18.27 -8.12
CA LEU A 851 -11.88 -19.39 -8.64
C LEU A 851 -10.40 -19.20 -8.28
N ALA A 852 -9.70 -20.27 -7.89
CA ALA A 852 -8.24 -20.24 -7.76
C ALA A 852 -7.58 -21.30 -8.66
N TYR A 853 -6.58 -20.86 -9.43
CA TYR A 853 -5.89 -21.67 -10.43
C TYR A 853 -4.36 -21.52 -10.34
N THR A 854 -3.63 -22.64 -10.35
CA THR A 854 -2.15 -22.64 -10.30
C THR A 854 -1.54 -22.43 -11.68
N HIS A 855 -0.60 -21.49 -11.82
CA HIS A 855 0.29 -21.40 -12.98
C HIS A 855 1.57 -22.18 -12.70
N ALA A 856 1.53 -23.48 -13.05
CA ALA A 856 2.61 -24.43 -12.75
C ALA A 856 3.97 -24.09 -13.41
N ASP A 857 4.04 -23.18 -14.39
CA ASP A 857 5.27 -22.69 -15.01
C ASP A 857 5.62 -21.24 -14.65
N ALA A 858 4.64 -20.37 -14.42
CA ALA A 858 4.88 -19.01 -13.92
C ALA A 858 5.25 -18.97 -12.42
N ASN A 859 5.03 -20.06 -11.66
CA ASN A 859 5.30 -20.18 -10.22
C ASN A 859 4.37 -19.32 -9.35
N THR A 860 3.12 -19.15 -9.82
CA THR A 860 2.08 -18.32 -9.22
C THR A 860 0.74 -19.06 -9.12
N VAL A 861 -0.22 -18.45 -8.43
CA VAL A 861 -1.65 -18.77 -8.48
C VAL A 861 -2.37 -17.52 -8.97
N THR A 862 -3.37 -17.65 -9.84
CA THR A 862 -4.37 -16.58 -10.03
C THR A 862 -5.61 -16.91 -9.22
N LEU A 863 -5.96 -16.01 -8.31
CA LEU A 863 -7.27 -15.89 -7.69
C LEU A 863 -8.13 -15.02 -8.60
N PHE A 864 -9.28 -15.51 -9.03
CA PHE A 864 -10.29 -14.77 -9.78
C PHE A 864 -11.39 -14.43 -8.78
N GLN A 865 -11.39 -13.20 -8.28
CA GLN A 865 -12.38 -12.72 -7.31
C GLN A 865 -13.72 -12.47 -8.04
N GLY A 866 -14.79 -13.09 -7.56
CA GLY A 866 -16.07 -13.17 -8.24
C GLY A 866 -16.93 -11.92 -8.02
N ARG A 867 -17.33 -11.23 -9.08
CA ARG A 867 -18.16 -10.01 -8.95
C ARG A 867 -19.65 -10.31 -8.74
N GLY A 868 -20.04 -11.57 -8.64
CA GLY A 868 -21.43 -11.98 -8.40
C GLY A 868 -22.36 -11.64 -9.56
N ASP A 869 -21.82 -11.61 -10.78
CA ASP A 869 -22.52 -11.34 -12.04
C ASP A 869 -21.99 -12.20 -13.22
N GLY A 870 -21.15 -13.20 -12.92
CA GLY A 870 -20.43 -14.03 -13.90
C GLY A 870 -19.12 -13.42 -14.40
N THR A 871 -18.77 -12.19 -13.96
CA THR A 871 -17.47 -11.58 -14.22
C THR A 871 -16.53 -11.71 -13.02
N PHE A 872 -15.23 -11.62 -13.28
CA PHE A 872 -14.17 -11.87 -12.29
C PHE A 872 -13.05 -10.85 -12.39
N GLU A 873 -12.38 -10.62 -11.27
CA GLU A 873 -11.18 -9.78 -11.15
C GLU A 873 -9.95 -10.65 -10.82
N PRO A 874 -8.98 -10.80 -11.75
CA PRO A 874 -7.85 -11.69 -11.56
C PRO A 874 -6.71 -11.04 -10.75
N ARG A 875 -6.39 -11.61 -9.60
CA ARG A 875 -5.26 -11.28 -8.71
C ARG A 875 -4.21 -12.40 -8.74
N THR A 876 -2.97 -12.08 -9.05
CA THR A 876 -1.85 -13.06 -9.08
C THR A 876 -1.12 -13.10 -7.73
N LEU A 877 -0.87 -14.30 -7.20
CA LEU A 877 -0.26 -14.57 -5.90
C LEU A 877 1.01 -15.46 -6.04
N PRO A 878 2.08 -15.24 -5.26
CA PRO A 878 3.34 -15.99 -5.36
C PRO A 878 3.27 -17.39 -4.70
N ALA A 879 3.55 -18.45 -5.46
CA ALA A 879 3.18 -19.82 -5.10
C ALA A 879 4.33 -20.76 -4.67
N GLY A 880 5.58 -20.33 -4.83
CA GLY A 880 6.73 -21.24 -4.86
C GLY A 880 6.80 -21.99 -6.20
N ARG A 881 7.82 -22.85 -6.38
CA ARG A 881 8.18 -23.32 -7.72
C ARG A 881 7.45 -24.58 -8.16
N TYR A 882 6.91 -24.55 -9.38
CA TYR A 882 6.01 -25.58 -9.91
C TYR A 882 4.81 -25.89 -8.99
N PRO A 883 3.95 -24.91 -8.70
CA PRO A 883 2.74 -25.13 -7.92
C PRO A 883 1.84 -26.14 -8.64
N SER A 884 1.36 -27.13 -7.91
CA SER A 884 0.63 -28.27 -8.49
C SER A 884 -0.74 -28.49 -7.88
N ARG A 885 -0.98 -28.13 -6.61
CA ARG A 885 -2.28 -28.30 -5.95
C ARG A 885 -2.62 -27.14 -5.03
N LEU A 886 -3.93 -27.01 -4.80
CA LEU A 886 -4.58 -26.01 -3.95
C LEU A 886 -5.62 -26.71 -3.08
N VAL A 887 -5.70 -26.30 -1.81
CA VAL A 887 -6.87 -26.48 -0.94
C VAL A 887 -7.12 -25.17 -0.20
N ALA A 888 -8.39 -24.81 0.01
CA ALA A 888 -8.78 -23.58 0.70
C ALA A 888 -9.51 -23.90 2.02
N GLY A 889 -9.20 -23.17 3.08
CA GLY A 889 -9.76 -23.37 4.41
C GLY A 889 -9.10 -22.48 5.46
N ASP A 890 -9.77 -22.24 6.58
CA ASP A 890 -9.33 -21.34 7.66
C ASP A 890 -8.16 -21.95 8.46
N PHE A 891 -6.91 -21.75 8.01
CA PHE A 891 -5.72 -22.31 8.66
C PHE A 891 -5.22 -21.45 9.82
N ASP A 892 -5.65 -20.20 9.94
CA ASP A 892 -5.26 -19.27 11.02
C ASP A 892 -6.32 -19.00 12.11
N GLY A 893 -7.57 -19.42 11.90
CA GLY A 893 -8.67 -19.26 12.85
C GLY A 893 -9.37 -17.91 12.77
N SER A 894 -9.17 -17.15 11.69
CA SER A 894 -9.80 -15.84 11.44
C SER A 894 -11.29 -15.94 11.07
N GLY A 895 -11.77 -17.12 10.69
CA GLY A 895 -13.09 -17.31 10.08
C GLY A 895 -13.14 -16.95 8.59
N LYS A 896 -12.01 -16.57 7.98
CA LYS A 896 -11.86 -16.41 6.53
C LYS A 896 -11.06 -17.60 5.96
N PRO A 897 -11.29 -17.99 4.70
CA PRO A 897 -10.52 -19.07 4.09
C PRO A 897 -9.13 -18.60 3.64
N ASP A 898 -8.10 -19.33 4.06
CA ASP A 898 -6.75 -19.22 3.52
C ASP A 898 -6.57 -20.20 2.34
N LEU A 899 -5.51 -20.01 1.55
CA LEU A 899 -5.18 -20.87 0.40
C LEU A 899 -3.84 -21.58 0.60
N ALA A 900 -3.88 -22.89 0.88
CA ALA A 900 -2.67 -23.71 0.96
C ALA A 900 -2.25 -24.22 -0.43
N VAL A 901 -1.06 -23.82 -0.85
CA VAL A 901 -0.46 -24.14 -2.15
C VAL A 901 0.65 -25.16 -1.99
N LEU A 902 0.62 -26.22 -2.80
CA LEU A 902 1.61 -27.30 -2.77
C LEU A 902 2.45 -27.31 -4.04
N SER A 903 3.77 -27.19 -3.88
CA SER A 903 4.73 -27.06 -4.97
C SER A 903 5.44 -28.38 -5.27
N GLY A 904 5.15 -28.93 -6.45
CA GLY A 904 5.27 -30.36 -6.75
C GLY A 904 6.70 -30.86 -7.02
N MET A 905 7.66 -29.97 -7.28
CA MET A 905 9.09 -30.33 -7.45
C MET A 905 9.91 -30.07 -6.19
N GLU A 906 9.64 -28.97 -5.48
CA GLU A 906 10.34 -28.60 -4.25
C GLU A 906 9.79 -29.33 -3.02
N GLN A 907 8.63 -29.98 -3.17
CA GLN A 907 7.94 -30.71 -2.10
C GLN A 907 7.63 -29.80 -0.90
N THR A 908 7.25 -28.56 -1.19
CA THR A 908 6.91 -27.52 -0.21
C THR A 908 5.41 -27.27 -0.14
N VAL A 909 4.96 -26.79 1.02
CA VAL A 909 3.60 -26.27 1.24
C VAL A 909 3.69 -24.85 1.80
N ARG A 910 2.92 -23.92 1.22
CA ARG A 910 2.82 -22.51 1.65
C ARG A 910 1.35 -22.17 1.88
N VAL A 911 1.01 -21.61 3.04
CA VAL A 911 -0.32 -21.03 3.29
C VAL A 911 -0.30 -19.56 2.89
N LEU A 912 -1.16 -19.18 1.96
CA LEU A 912 -1.43 -17.80 1.58
C LEU A 912 -2.65 -17.31 2.38
N ARG A 913 -2.46 -16.24 3.15
CA ARG A 913 -3.45 -15.65 4.07
C ARG A 913 -3.86 -14.26 3.57
N ASN A 914 -4.93 -13.68 4.12
CA ASN A 914 -5.42 -12.34 3.77
C ASN A 914 -5.68 -12.18 2.25
N LEU A 915 -6.57 -13.02 1.72
CA LEU A 915 -6.88 -13.10 0.29
C LEU A 915 -7.78 -11.96 -0.23
N GLU A 916 -8.30 -11.13 0.67
CA GLU A 916 -8.93 -9.84 0.38
C GLU A 916 -7.99 -8.91 -0.40
N ALA A 917 -8.52 -8.22 -1.40
CA ALA A 917 -7.76 -7.23 -2.15
C ALA A 917 -7.53 -5.97 -1.28
N PRO A 918 -6.29 -5.48 -1.14
CA PRO A 918 -6.06 -4.18 -0.51
C PRO A 918 -6.74 -3.10 -1.35
N THR A 919 -7.71 -2.39 -0.77
CA THR A 919 -8.53 -1.38 -1.48
C THR A 919 -7.73 -0.09 -1.69
N LEU A 920 -6.77 -0.14 -2.61
CA LEU A 920 -6.04 1.05 -3.06
C LEU A 920 -6.97 1.98 -3.86
N PRO A 921 -6.86 3.31 -3.70
CA PRO A 921 -7.37 4.24 -4.69
C PRO A 921 -6.74 3.97 -6.06
N ALA A 922 -7.41 4.37 -7.15
CA ALA A 922 -6.99 4.07 -8.51
C ALA A 922 -5.72 4.83 -8.92
N MET A 923 -4.55 4.30 -8.57
CA MET A 923 -3.25 4.90 -8.89
C MET A 923 -2.96 4.89 -10.39
N GLY A 924 -2.44 6.00 -10.89
CA GLY A 924 -2.05 6.17 -12.28
C GLY A 924 -0.75 5.44 -12.61
N ALA A 925 -0.65 4.87 -13.82
CA ALA A 925 0.52 4.10 -14.25
C ALA A 925 1.78 4.94 -14.61
N LEU A 926 1.76 6.23 -14.26
CA LEU A 926 2.86 7.19 -14.29
C LEU A 926 2.89 7.90 -12.93
N PHE A 927 3.98 7.77 -12.19
CA PHE A 927 4.08 8.26 -10.82
C PHE A 927 5.52 8.59 -10.40
N VAL A 928 5.65 9.31 -9.28
CA VAL A 928 6.89 9.65 -8.59
C VAL A 928 6.69 9.58 -7.08
N THR A 929 7.77 9.44 -6.32
CA THR A 929 7.76 9.42 -4.86
C THR A 929 8.56 10.56 -4.24
N GLY A 930 8.20 10.92 -3.01
CA GLY A 930 8.84 11.98 -2.24
C GLY A 930 7.95 12.42 -1.07
N ASP A 931 8.55 12.94 -0.01
CA ASP A 931 7.89 13.60 1.13
C ASP A 931 7.06 14.83 0.70
N PHE A 932 5.77 14.63 0.37
CA PHE A 932 4.90 15.68 -0.18
C PHE A 932 4.06 16.41 0.89
N ASP A 933 3.87 15.82 2.08
CA ASP A 933 3.24 16.49 3.23
C ASP A 933 4.18 16.96 4.35
N GLY A 934 5.47 16.62 4.28
CA GLY A 934 6.52 17.14 5.15
C GLY A 934 6.66 16.41 6.49
N ASP A 935 6.09 15.21 6.64
CA ASP A 935 6.22 14.41 7.85
C ASP A 935 7.54 13.60 7.93
N GLY A 936 8.26 13.49 6.81
CA GLY A 936 9.58 12.85 6.69
C GLY A 936 9.55 11.41 6.17
N GLN A 937 8.40 10.91 5.75
CA GLN A 937 8.23 9.65 5.00
C GLN A 937 7.96 9.97 3.51
N ASP A 938 8.28 9.05 2.60
CA ASP A 938 7.98 9.25 1.18
C ASP A 938 6.50 8.93 0.86
N ASP A 939 5.88 9.77 0.03
CA ASP A 939 4.52 9.59 -0.51
C ASP A 939 4.56 9.17 -1.99
N VAL A 940 3.40 8.91 -2.61
CA VAL A 940 3.29 8.67 -4.07
C VAL A 940 2.41 9.72 -4.76
N ALA A 941 2.95 10.45 -5.73
CA ALA A 941 2.16 11.30 -6.63
C ALA A 941 2.01 10.62 -8.00
N SER A 942 0.78 10.32 -8.41
CA SER A 942 0.47 9.59 -9.67
C SER A 942 -0.49 10.35 -10.59
N ARG A 943 -0.36 10.17 -11.91
CA ARG A 943 -1.23 10.83 -12.90
C ARG A 943 -2.47 9.99 -13.23
N VAL A 944 -3.64 10.46 -12.80
CA VAL A 944 -4.95 9.80 -12.97
C VAL A 944 -5.89 10.74 -13.73
N ASP A 945 -6.44 10.28 -14.87
CA ASP A 945 -7.42 10.99 -15.70
C ASP A 945 -7.08 12.47 -16.04
N GLY A 946 -5.79 12.78 -16.17
CA GLY A 946 -5.31 14.15 -16.45
C GLY A 946 -5.04 15.00 -15.21
N SER A 947 -5.29 14.49 -14.01
CA SER A 947 -4.88 15.09 -12.74
C SER A 947 -3.62 14.42 -12.17
N LEU A 948 -2.88 15.13 -11.31
CA LEU A 948 -1.91 14.57 -10.37
C LEU A 948 -2.63 14.32 -9.05
N GLN A 949 -2.47 13.12 -8.50
CA GLN A 949 -3.09 12.66 -7.25
C GLN A 949 -2.01 12.18 -6.29
N VAL A 950 -1.88 12.86 -5.14
CA VAL A 950 -0.95 12.45 -4.08
C VAL A 950 -1.65 11.45 -3.17
N HIS A 951 -0.91 10.40 -2.84
CA HIS A 951 -1.31 9.27 -2.02
C HIS A 951 -0.35 9.21 -0.84
N LEU A 952 -0.78 9.76 0.30
CA LEU A 952 0.07 9.86 1.50
C LEU A 952 0.23 8.49 2.14
N THR A 953 1.46 8.11 2.54
CA THR A 953 1.69 6.84 3.27
C THR A 953 1.32 6.96 4.76
N ARG A 954 1.19 5.83 5.47
CA ARG A 954 0.75 5.82 6.88
C ARG A 954 1.23 4.61 7.69
N ALA A 955 1.71 4.88 8.90
CA ALA A 955 2.11 3.86 9.90
C ALA A 955 0.96 3.02 10.52
N GLU A 956 -0.26 3.09 9.95
CA GLU A 956 -1.37 2.15 10.23
C GLU A 956 -1.76 1.33 8.97
N GLY A 957 -1.01 1.51 7.87
CA GLY A 957 -1.31 0.96 6.55
C GLY A 957 -2.33 1.77 5.75
N GLY A 958 -2.07 1.91 4.45
CA GLY A 958 -3.02 2.44 3.47
C GLY A 958 -2.83 3.92 3.11
N LEU A 959 -3.30 4.27 1.91
CA LEU A 959 -2.96 5.52 1.23
C LEU A 959 -4.06 6.57 1.34
N VAL A 960 -3.70 7.80 1.72
CA VAL A 960 -4.65 8.93 1.78
C VAL A 960 -4.59 9.75 0.50
N LEU A 961 -5.70 9.78 -0.25
CA LEU A 961 -5.82 10.67 -1.39
C LEU A 961 -5.84 12.15 -0.96
N ARG A 962 -4.97 12.95 -1.58
CA ARG A 962 -5.04 14.42 -1.62
C ARG A 962 -5.41 14.86 -3.03
N GLY A 963 -6.09 16.01 -3.11
CA GLY A 963 -6.99 16.33 -4.22
C GLY A 963 -6.34 16.41 -5.60
N PRO A 964 -7.12 16.18 -6.68
CA PRO A 964 -6.62 16.17 -8.05
C PRO A 964 -6.14 17.56 -8.49
N PHE A 965 -4.82 17.74 -8.61
CA PHE A 965 -4.25 18.92 -9.25
C PHE A 965 -4.27 18.73 -10.77
N MET A 966 -4.87 19.64 -11.54
CA MET A 966 -4.93 19.52 -13.00
C MET A 966 -3.53 19.59 -13.64
N LEU A 967 -3.07 18.49 -14.24
CA LEU A 967 -1.92 18.50 -15.13
C LEU A 967 -2.32 18.98 -16.53
N PRO A 968 -1.38 19.44 -17.35
CA PRO A 968 -1.60 19.54 -18.79
C PRO A 968 -2.05 18.20 -19.36
N GLU A 969 -2.95 18.23 -20.34
CA GLU A 969 -3.29 17.03 -21.10
C GLU A 969 -2.01 16.42 -21.70
N GLU A 970 -1.95 15.09 -21.73
CA GLU A 970 -0.79 14.31 -22.21
C GLU A 970 0.58 14.60 -21.54
N ALA A 971 0.60 15.10 -20.30
CA ALA A 971 1.77 14.97 -19.43
C ALA A 971 2.17 13.48 -19.29
N TRP A 972 3.38 13.11 -19.71
CA TRP A 972 3.76 11.70 -19.94
C TRP A 972 5.03 11.26 -19.22
N LYS A 973 5.74 12.19 -18.56
CA LYS A 973 6.78 11.88 -17.56
C LYS A 973 6.70 12.88 -16.41
N LEU A 974 7.01 12.42 -15.20
CA LEU A 974 7.03 13.19 -13.96
C LEU A 974 8.39 13.03 -13.28
N LEU A 975 8.76 14.00 -12.44
CA LEU A 975 9.89 13.96 -11.50
C LEU A 975 9.42 14.55 -10.18
N ALA A 976 9.98 14.07 -9.06
CA ALA A 976 9.90 14.74 -7.77
C ALA A 976 11.28 15.32 -7.41
N GLY A 977 11.30 16.39 -6.63
CA GLY A 977 12.53 17.02 -6.15
C GLY A 977 12.28 18.40 -5.54
N ARG A 978 13.28 18.99 -4.88
CA ARG A 978 13.27 20.44 -4.60
C ARG A 978 13.75 21.16 -5.87
N PHE A 979 12.85 21.92 -6.48
CA PHE A 979 13.14 22.73 -7.66
C PHE A 979 12.97 24.24 -7.37
N ASP A 980 12.46 24.65 -6.21
CA ASP A 980 12.75 25.97 -5.64
C ASP A 980 13.37 25.85 -4.24
N ALA A 981 13.98 26.94 -3.75
CA ALA A 981 14.63 27.04 -2.43
C ALA A 981 13.67 26.90 -1.22
N GLY A 982 12.44 26.42 -1.42
CA GLY A 982 11.54 25.94 -0.38
C GLY A 982 11.98 24.58 0.21
N PRO A 983 11.49 24.24 1.41
CA PRO A 983 11.80 22.95 2.04
C PRO A 983 11.00 21.78 1.43
N THR A 984 9.88 22.07 0.75
CA THR A 984 8.87 21.12 0.25
C THR A 984 9.31 20.42 -1.03
N VAL A 985 8.84 19.18 -1.24
CA VAL A 985 9.07 18.49 -2.53
C VAL A 985 8.08 19.00 -3.59
N ASP A 986 8.62 19.39 -4.74
CA ASP A 986 7.91 19.83 -5.93
C ASP A 986 7.75 18.68 -6.94
N VAL A 987 6.88 18.86 -7.94
CA VAL A 987 6.76 17.92 -9.07
C VAL A 987 6.97 18.64 -10.40
N LEU A 988 7.86 18.10 -11.25
CA LEU A 988 8.15 18.62 -12.58
C LEU A 988 7.58 17.68 -13.65
N ALA A 989 6.65 18.18 -14.46
CA ALA A 989 5.91 17.40 -15.46
C ALA A 989 6.34 17.74 -16.90
N LEU A 990 6.58 16.73 -17.72
CA LEU A 990 6.97 16.89 -19.13
C LEU A 990 5.76 16.65 -20.06
N THR A 991 5.44 17.66 -20.87
CA THR A 991 4.32 17.64 -21.84
C THR A 991 4.75 17.13 -23.22
N ARG A 992 3.79 16.88 -24.11
CA ARG A 992 4.04 16.63 -25.54
C ARG A 992 3.88 17.90 -26.38
N GLN A 993 4.49 17.89 -27.57
CA GLN A 993 4.51 19.03 -28.49
C GLN A 993 3.12 19.45 -29.01
N ASP A 994 2.19 18.52 -29.08
CA ASP A 994 0.85 18.68 -29.63
C ASP A 994 -0.20 19.24 -28.65
N VAL A 995 0.20 19.57 -27.41
CA VAL A 995 -0.66 20.06 -26.32
C VAL A 995 -0.75 21.60 -26.32
N PRO A 996 -1.86 22.25 -26.71
CA PRO A 996 -1.99 23.70 -26.65
C PRO A 996 -2.42 24.17 -25.24
N PRO A 997 -1.97 25.34 -24.74
CA PRO A 997 -1.06 26.30 -25.37
C PRO A 997 0.43 26.00 -25.13
N TYR A 998 0.76 24.92 -24.41
CA TYR A 998 2.08 24.72 -23.79
C TYR A 998 3.17 24.20 -24.75
N GLY A 999 2.81 23.43 -25.78
CA GLY A 999 3.78 22.72 -26.61
C GLY A 999 4.64 21.75 -25.79
N GLN A 1000 5.84 21.41 -26.27
CA GLN A 1000 6.78 20.57 -25.54
C GLN A 1000 7.50 21.42 -24.49
N SER A 1001 7.11 21.24 -23.22
CA SER A 1001 7.51 22.09 -22.10
C SER A 1001 7.70 21.26 -20.83
N LEU A 1002 8.50 21.79 -19.91
CA LEU A 1002 8.52 21.37 -18.51
C LEU A 1002 7.60 22.29 -17.71
N VAL A 1003 6.70 21.71 -16.93
CA VAL A 1003 5.72 22.41 -16.08
C VAL A 1003 6.04 22.10 -14.63
N LEU A 1004 6.48 23.10 -13.88
CA LEU A 1004 6.77 22.97 -12.45
C LEU A 1004 5.48 23.13 -11.63
N LEU A 1005 5.24 22.21 -10.71
CA LEU A 1005 4.20 22.26 -9.69
C LEU A 1005 4.89 22.36 -8.32
N ARG A 1006 4.75 23.51 -7.65
CA ARG A 1006 5.47 23.76 -6.40
C ARG A 1006 4.72 23.14 -5.22
N GLY A 1007 5.41 22.45 -4.33
CA GLY A 1007 4.85 21.79 -3.16
C GLY A 1007 4.35 22.79 -2.11
N ASN A 1008 3.23 22.47 -1.45
CA ASN A 1008 2.73 23.24 -0.30
C ASN A 1008 3.15 22.64 1.06
N GLY A 1009 3.61 21.38 1.11
CA GLY A 1009 3.94 20.69 2.36
C GLY A 1009 2.69 20.24 3.12
N ASP A 1010 1.71 19.71 2.38
CA ASP A 1010 0.45 19.15 2.90
C ASP A 1010 -0.15 18.08 1.94
N GLY A 1011 0.65 17.58 1.00
CA GLY A 1011 0.22 16.73 -0.11
C GLY A 1011 -0.50 17.48 -1.25
N THR A 1012 -0.46 18.81 -1.28
CA THR A 1012 -1.01 19.62 -2.39
C THR A 1012 0.05 20.47 -3.09
N PHE A 1013 -0.26 20.89 -4.33
CA PHE A 1013 0.62 21.71 -5.16
C PHE A 1013 -0.02 23.05 -5.56
N ARG A 1014 0.83 24.02 -5.92
CA ARG A 1014 0.45 25.28 -6.57
C ARG A 1014 1.12 25.39 -7.96
N PRO A 1015 0.52 26.07 -8.95
CA PRO A 1015 1.15 26.26 -10.26
C PRO A 1015 2.49 26.99 -10.15
N GLY A 1016 3.54 26.44 -10.77
CA GLY A 1016 4.85 27.07 -10.93
C GLY A 1016 5.06 27.65 -12.33
N GLU A 1017 6.30 27.60 -12.82
CA GLU A 1017 6.66 28.07 -14.16
C GLU A 1017 6.46 27.00 -15.26
N VAL A 1018 6.34 27.45 -16.51
CA VAL A 1018 6.37 26.60 -17.71
C VAL A 1018 7.57 26.97 -18.57
N LEU A 1019 8.62 26.13 -18.57
CA LEU A 1019 9.76 26.28 -19.47
C LEU A 1019 9.46 25.58 -20.81
N SER A 1020 9.40 26.36 -21.90
CA SER A 1020 9.31 25.78 -23.24
C SER A 1020 10.66 25.25 -23.73
N LEU A 1021 10.66 24.01 -24.25
CA LEU A 1021 11.86 23.37 -24.80
C LEU A 1021 12.11 23.74 -26.28
N GLY A 1022 11.14 24.39 -26.93
CA GLY A 1022 11.25 24.96 -28.28
C GLY A 1022 10.60 24.12 -29.40
N GLU A 1023 10.16 24.79 -30.46
CA GLU A 1023 9.39 24.19 -31.58
C GLU A 1023 10.22 23.26 -32.49
N ASP A 1024 11.55 23.34 -32.45
CA ASP A 1024 12.49 22.59 -33.31
C ASP A 1024 12.57 21.08 -33.01
N PHE A 1025 12.04 20.64 -31.87
CA PHE A 1025 12.01 19.25 -31.44
C PHE A 1025 10.71 18.55 -31.88
N THR A 1026 10.62 17.24 -31.67
CA THR A 1026 9.47 16.43 -32.14
C THR A 1026 8.63 15.89 -30.98
N ALA A 1027 7.33 15.65 -31.21
CA ALA A 1027 6.38 15.18 -30.19
C ALA A 1027 6.75 13.85 -29.47
N LEU A 1028 7.71 13.10 -30.02
CA LEU A 1028 8.24 11.85 -29.44
C LEU A 1028 9.72 11.97 -29.07
N SER A 1029 10.27 13.19 -28.99
CA SER A 1029 11.72 13.46 -29.01
C SER A 1029 12.53 12.99 -27.81
N THR A 1030 11.84 12.70 -26.70
CA THR A 1030 12.39 12.53 -25.35
C THR A 1030 12.13 11.10 -24.84
N HIS A 1031 12.98 10.61 -23.95
CA HIS A 1031 12.90 9.29 -23.32
C HIS A 1031 13.55 9.26 -21.93
N HIS A 1032 14.82 9.69 -21.87
CA HIS A 1032 15.60 9.75 -20.65
C HIS A 1032 15.81 11.20 -20.24
N LEU A 1033 15.55 11.44 -18.97
CA LEU A 1033 15.85 12.68 -18.30
C LEU A 1033 16.21 12.30 -16.86
N VAL A 1034 17.18 12.99 -16.28
CA VAL A 1034 17.69 12.74 -14.91
C VAL A 1034 17.92 14.08 -14.20
N THR A 1035 17.83 14.05 -12.87
CA THR A 1035 18.00 15.22 -12.00
C THR A 1035 19.23 15.11 -11.12
N GLY A 1036 19.74 16.24 -10.63
CA GLY A 1036 20.83 16.27 -9.65
C GLY A 1036 21.43 17.65 -9.49
N ASP A 1037 22.06 17.92 -8.35
CA ASP A 1037 22.86 19.12 -8.13
C ASP A 1037 24.19 18.96 -8.91
N VAL A 1038 24.29 19.60 -10.08
CA VAL A 1038 25.42 19.49 -11.02
C VAL A 1038 26.33 20.73 -10.96
N ASP A 1039 25.89 21.84 -10.34
CA ASP A 1039 26.69 23.05 -10.17
C ASP A 1039 27.13 23.41 -8.73
N GLY A 1040 26.55 22.75 -7.73
CA GLY A 1040 26.95 22.77 -6.33
C GLY A 1040 26.27 23.86 -5.50
N ASP A 1041 25.17 24.45 -5.96
CA ASP A 1041 24.40 25.45 -5.21
C ASP A 1041 23.38 24.84 -4.23
N GLY A 1042 22.96 23.59 -4.46
CA GLY A 1042 22.05 22.81 -3.62
C GLY A 1042 20.66 22.57 -4.22
N ASP A 1043 20.35 23.17 -5.37
CA ASP A 1043 19.10 22.98 -6.11
C ASP A 1043 19.25 21.90 -7.22
N LEU A 1044 18.14 21.29 -7.66
CA LEU A 1044 18.21 20.18 -8.63
C LEU A 1044 18.16 20.64 -10.09
N ASP A 1045 19.28 20.48 -10.80
CA ASP A 1045 19.36 20.62 -12.25
C ASP A 1045 18.65 19.47 -12.98
N VAL A 1046 18.37 19.68 -14.27
CA VAL A 1046 17.76 18.69 -15.18
C VAL A 1046 18.65 18.44 -16.40
N VAL A 1047 19.01 17.18 -16.65
CA VAL A 1047 19.62 16.72 -17.91
C VAL A 1047 18.58 15.95 -18.73
N ILE A 1048 18.40 16.31 -20.00
CA ILE A 1048 17.32 15.79 -20.87
C ILE A 1048 17.80 15.42 -22.27
N ASP A 1049 17.30 14.31 -22.84
CA ASP A 1049 17.59 13.87 -24.21
C ASP A 1049 16.56 14.41 -25.24
N LEU A 1050 17.01 15.22 -26.19
CA LEU A 1050 16.13 15.93 -27.13
C LEU A 1050 16.44 15.55 -28.58
N SER A 1051 15.57 14.73 -29.18
CA SER A 1051 15.66 14.34 -30.59
C SER A 1051 15.21 15.47 -31.54
N ARG A 1052 16.15 16.01 -32.31
CA ARG A 1052 15.97 17.00 -33.37
C ARG A 1052 16.01 16.34 -34.75
N ARG A 1053 15.27 16.88 -35.73
CA ARG A 1053 15.15 16.30 -37.07
C ARG A 1053 15.96 17.08 -38.11
N GLU A 1054 17.20 16.66 -38.36
CA GLU A 1054 18.10 17.31 -39.32
C GLU A 1054 18.03 16.62 -40.70
N GLY A 1055 16.94 16.86 -41.42
CA GLY A 1055 16.70 16.34 -42.77
C GLY A 1055 16.09 14.93 -42.75
N GLU A 1056 16.82 13.94 -43.31
CA GLU A 1056 16.40 12.53 -43.31
C GLU A 1056 16.89 11.75 -42.07
N PHE A 1057 17.66 12.38 -41.16
CA PHE A 1057 18.21 11.74 -39.97
C PHE A 1057 17.76 12.47 -38.70
N ASP A 1058 17.47 11.69 -37.66
CA ASP A 1058 17.22 12.20 -36.31
C ASP A 1058 18.54 12.23 -35.52
N SER A 1059 18.83 13.37 -34.88
CA SER A 1059 19.97 13.55 -33.97
C SER A 1059 19.46 13.78 -32.55
N VAL A 1060 20.19 13.32 -31.53
CA VAL A 1060 19.79 13.43 -30.12
C VAL A 1060 20.77 14.35 -29.40
N GLU A 1061 20.32 15.54 -29.00
CA GLU A 1061 21.08 16.45 -28.14
C GLU A 1061 20.82 16.12 -26.67
N LEU A 1062 21.88 15.91 -25.87
CA LEU A 1062 21.76 16.01 -24.42
C LEU A 1062 21.90 17.47 -24.02
N ARG A 1063 20.91 18.01 -23.30
CA ARG A 1063 20.94 19.38 -22.79
C ARG A 1063 20.92 19.40 -21.27
N LEU A 1064 21.67 20.35 -20.71
CA LEU A 1064 21.56 20.75 -19.30
C LEU A 1064 20.60 21.94 -19.20
N LEU A 1065 19.66 21.84 -18.29
CA LEU A 1065 18.81 22.93 -17.81
C LEU A 1065 19.20 23.13 -16.35
N ARG A 1066 19.88 24.23 -16.06
CA ARG A 1066 20.29 24.54 -14.69
C ARG A 1066 19.15 25.22 -13.96
N ASN A 1067 18.92 24.84 -12.71
CA ASN A 1067 18.05 25.60 -11.83
C ASN A 1067 18.75 26.93 -11.47
N GLU A 1068 17.98 27.96 -11.11
CA GLU A 1068 18.54 29.21 -10.55
C GLU A 1068 17.93 29.50 -9.15
N GLY A 1069 17.41 28.44 -8.49
CA GLY A 1069 16.97 28.39 -7.08
C GLY A 1069 15.62 29.05 -6.77
N ASP A 1070 15.04 29.81 -7.69
CA ASP A 1070 13.71 30.39 -7.56
C ASP A 1070 12.61 29.59 -8.29
N GLY A 1071 12.95 28.44 -8.86
CA GLY A 1071 12.08 27.61 -9.71
C GLY A 1071 12.05 28.02 -11.18
N THR A 1072 12.95 28.92 -11.61
CA THR A 1072 13.26 29.18 -13.01
C THR A 1072 14.41 28.29 -13.50
N PHE A 1073 14.46 28.00 -14.80
CA PHE A 1073 15.50 27.15 -15.40
C PHE A 1073 16.26 27.85 -16.53
N ALA A 1074 17.58 27.99 -16.38
CA ALA A 1074 18.47 28.52 -17.40
C ALA A 1074 19.01 27.41 -18.33
N HIS A 1075 19.09 27.68 -19.64
CA HIS A 1075 19.73 26.73 -20.57
C HIS A 1075 21.25 26.66 -20.34
N GLY A 1076 21.73 25.59 -19.70
CA GLY A 1076 23.16 25.27 -19.56
C GLY A 1076 23.84 24.87 -20.88
N GLY A 1077 23.05 24.55 -21.92
CA GLY A 1077 23.52 24.30 -23.28
C GLY A 1077 23.50 22.82 -23.68
N VAL A 1078 24.14 22.50 -24.81
CA VAL A 1078 24.26 21.13 -25.33
C VAL A 1078 25.52 20.48 -24.79
N LEU A 1079 25.36 19.43 -23.99
CA LEU A 1079 26.46 18.64 -23.42
C LEU A 1079 27.12 17.73 -24.46
N ALA A 1080 26.30 17.10 -25.30
CA ALA A 1080 26.72 16.18 -26.35
C ALA A 1080 25.62 15.97 -27.40
N THR A 1081 25.98 15.44 -28.58
CA THR A 1081 25.04 15.07 -29.64
C THR A 1081 25.32 13.66 -30.13
N TYR A 1082 24.28 12.84 -30.27
CA TYR A 1082 24.37 11.42 -30.62
C TYR A 1082 23.48 11.04 -31.81
N SER A 1083 23.83 9.96 -32.49
CA SER A 1083 23.08 9.35 -33.60
C SER A 1083 22.03 8.32 -33.15
N SER A 1084 21.77 8.23 -31.84
CA SER A 1084 20.92 7.24 -31.20
C SER A 1084 20.69 7.63 -29.74
N ARG A 1085 19.50 7.41 -29.18
CA ARG A 1085 19.21 7.72 -27.77
C ARG A 1085 20.10 6.90 -26.82
N PRO A 1086 20.73 7.54 -25.82
CA PRO A 1086 21.42 6.85 -24.74
C PRO A 1086 20.44 6.50 -23.59
N LEU A 1087 20.88 5.68 -22.64
CA LEU A 1087 20.32 5.72 -21.28
C LEU A 1087 21.10 6.77 -20.48
N LEU A 1088 20.44 7.42 -19.52
CA LEU A 1088 21.05 8.39 -18.61
C LEU A 1088 20.90 7.93 -17.16
N LEU A 1089 21.89 8.27 -16.34
CA LEU A 1089 21.92 8.09 -14.89
C LEU A 1089 22.72 9.25 -14.27
N SER A 1090 22.23 9.84 -13.20
CA SER A 1090 22.93 10.81 -12.36
C SER A 1090 23.22 10.20 -10.97
N ARG A 1091 24.45 10.33 -10.48
CA ARG A 1091 24.91 9.89 -9.15
C ARG A 1091 26.31 10.44 -8.91
N ASP A 1092 26.66 10.82 -7.69
CA ASP A 1092 28.08 11.03 -7.34
C ASP A 1092 28.82 9.67 -7.40
N LEU A 1093 29.73 9.51 -8.37
CA LEU A 1093 30.52 8.28 -8.57
C LEU A 1093 31.91 8.35 -7.93
N ASN A 1094 32.31 9.53 -7.46
CA ASN A 1094 33.68 9.83 -7.07
C ASN A 1094 33.81 10.21 -5.57
N GLN A 1095 32.67 10.52 -4.94
CA GLN A 1095 32.46 10.88 -3.54
C GLN A 1095 33.07 12.21 -3.13
N ASP A 1096 33.03 13.21 -4.04
CA ASP A 1096 33.37 14.61 -3.74
C ASP A 1096 32.17 15.50 -3.40
N GLY A 1097 30.94 14.97 -3.48
CA GLY A 1097 29.71 15.69 -3.17
C GLY A 1097 29.13 16.47 -4.34
N GLN A 1098 29.43 16.08 -5.58
CA GLN A 1098 28.88 16.67 -6.81
C GLN A 1098 28.20 15.59 -7.67
N THR A 1099 27.14 15.93 -8.38
CA THR A 1099 26.43 14.92 -9.19
C THR A 1099 27.14 14.66 -10.52
N ASP A 1100 27.68 13.45 -10.68
CA ASP A 1100 28.22 12.98 -11.96
C ASP A 1100 27.12 12.45 -12.89
N LEU A 1101 27.39 12.45 -14.20
CA LEU A 1101 26.49 11.94 -15.24
C LEU A 1101 27.11 10.75 -15.98
N VAL A 1102 26.37 9.63 -16.02
CA VAL A 1102 26.65 8.46 -16.86
C VAL A 1102 25.75 8.47 -18.08
N VAL A 1103 26.34 8.36 -19.26
CA VAL A 1103 25.63 8.22 -20.55
C VAL A 1103 25.94 6.85 -21.14
N VAL A 1104 24.95 5.96 -21.17
CA VAL A 1104 25.05 4.61 -21.73
C VAL A 1104 24.76 4.66 -23.23
N ARG A 1105 25.78 4.52 -24.06
CA ARG A 1105 25.67 4.63 -25.52
C ARG A 1105 25.77 3.26 -26.19
N ARG A 1106 24.80 2.92 -27.04
CA ARG A 1106 24.80 1.69 -27.85
C ARG A 1106 25.82 1.79 -28.98
N THR A 1107 26.77 0.86 -29.06
CA THR A 1107 27.77 0.77 -30.14
C THR A 1107 27.93 -0.66 -30.62
N TYR A 1108 27.05 -1.05 -31.54
CA TYR A 1108 26.88 -2.43 -32.00
C TYR A 1108 28.23 -3.10 -32.37
N PRO A 1109 28.56 -4.27 -31.79
CA PRO A 1109 27.69 -5.19 -31.06
C PRO A 1109 27.66 -5.02 -29.52
N THR A 1110 28.22 -3.95 -28.96
CA THR A 1110 28.32 -3.70 -27.50
C THR A 1110 27.62 -2.37 -27.11
N PHE A 1111 27.87 -1.89 -25.89
CA PHE A 1111 27.68 -0.51 -25.48
C PHE A 1111 28.97 0.08 -24.88
N GLU A 1112 28.98 1.40 -24.75
CA GLU A 1112 29.97 2.25 -24.07
C GLU A 1112 29.30 2.96 -22.88
N LEU A 1113 30.02 3.12 -21.78
CA LEU A 1113 29.71 4.10 -20.75
C LEU A 1113 30.59 5.34 -20.95
N LEU A 1114 29.96 6.52 -21.00
CA LEU A 1114 30.64 7.81 -21.04
C LEU A 1114 30.39 8.50 -19.70
N MET A 1115 31.45 8.86 -18.97
CA MET A 1115 31.34 9.45 -17.63
C MET A 1115 31.76 10.91 -17.65
N PHE A 1116 30.92 11.76 -17.06
CA PHE A 1116 31.12 13.21 -16.94
C PHE A 1116 31.10 13.59 -15.47
N GLU A 1117 32.20 14.18 -15.00
CA GLU A 1117 32.38 14.66 -13.63
C GLU A 1117 31.58 15.94 -13.39
N GLY A 1118 30.74 15.95 -12.34
CA GLY A 1118 30.10 17.14 -11.78
C GLY A 1118 31.13 18.05 -11.11
N ARG A 1119 30.87 19.35 -11.06
CA ARG A 1119 31.82 20.33 -10.47
C ARG A 1119 31.11 21.53 -9.92
N ALA A 1120 31.64 22.05 -8.80
CA ALA A 1120 31.16 23.21 -8.03
C ALA A 1120 31.35 24.56 -8.76
N ASN A 1121 31.03 24.58 -10.04
CA ASN A 1121 31.03 25.68 -11.00
C ASN A 1121 30.11 25.42 -12.22
N GLY A 1122 29.32 24.34 -12.21
CA GLY A 1122 28.31 24.04 -13.24
C GLY A 1122 28.83 23.53 -14.56
N THR A 1123 29.89 22.74 -14.52
CA THR A 1123 30.46 22.17 -15.75
C THR A 1123 30.72 20.67 -15.62
N LEU A 1124 29.90 19.89 -16.30
CA LEU A 1124 30.13 18.46 -16.54
C LEU A 1124 31.38 18.25 -17.41
N VAL A 1125 32.42 17.64 -16.85
CA VAL A 1125 33.70 17.40 -17.54
C VAL A 1125 33.87 15.92 -17.84
N ARG A 1126 33.86 15.54 -19.13
CA ARG A 1126 34.07 14.16 -19.56
C ARG A 1126 35.41 13.61 -19.04
N ARG A 1127 35.35 12.60 -18.16
CA ARG A 1127 36.52 11.99 -17.49
C ARG A 1127 37.03 10.74 -18.20
N SER A 1128 36.16 9.75 -18.39
CA SER A 1128 36.54 8.42 -18.86
C SER A 1128 35.52 7.81 -19.82
N GLU A 1129 35.90 6.67 -20.39
CA GLU A 1129 35.11 5.87 -21.31
C GLU A 1129 35.36 4.40 -20.98
N PHE A 1130 34.30 3.65 -20.67
CA PHE A 1130 34.40 2.25 -20.30
C PHE A 1130 33.58 1.38 -21.25
N THR A 1131 34.21 0.34 -21.81
CA THR A 1131 33.58 -0.60 -22.74
C THR A 1131 33.69 -2.02 -22.16
N PRO A 1132 32.62 -2.65 -21.66
CA PRO A 1132 32.68 -3.97 -21.02
C PRO A 1132 32.95 -5.15 -21.98
N LEU A 1133 33.10 -4.88 -23.28
CA LEU A 1133 33.39 -5.83 -24.36
C LEU A 1133 32.46 -7.05 -24.35
N ILE A 1134 31.14 -6.80 -24.36
CA ILE A 1134 30.11 -7.84 -24.43
C ILE A 1134 29.46 -7.83 -25.82
N PRO A 1135 29.68 -8.86 -26.65
CA PRO A 1135 28.94 -9.02 -27.89
C PRO A 1135 27.47 -9.31 -27.60
N SER A 1136 26.57 -8.55 -28.22
CA SER A 1136 25.12 -8.69 -28.12
C SER A 1136 24.55 -8.46 -26.72
N CYS A 1137 24.95 -7.36 -26.05
CA CYS A 1137 24.10 -6.74 -25.04
C CYS A 1137 23.37 -5.53 -25.64
N ASN A 1138 22.03 -5.56 -25.58
CA ASN A 1138 21.13 -4.45 -25.85
C ASN A 1138 20.79 -3.76 -24.50
N PRO A 1139 21.44 -2.63 -24.13
CA PRO A 1139 21.19 -1.99 -22.84
C PRO A 1139 19.78 -1.39 -22.79
N ALA A 1140 19.05 -1.67 -21.71
CA ALA A 1140 17.65 -1.26 -21.53
C ALA A 1140 17.36 -0.48 -20.24
N GLY A 1141 18.16 -0.69 -19.19
CA GLY A 1141 18.11 0.02 -17.93
C GLY A 1141 19.50 0.07 -17.30
N ILE A 1142 19.70 1.03 -16.40
CA ILE A 1142 20.91 1.19 -15.59
C ILE A 1142 20.54 1.64 -14.17
N VAL A 1143 21.23 1.12 -13.16
CA VAL A 1143 21.14 1.54 -11.75
C VAL A 1143 22.54 1.61 -11.14
N ALA A 1144 22.70 2.36 -10.04
CA ALA A 1144 23.98 2.57 -9.37
C ALA A 1144 23.84 2.52 -7.84
N GLU A 1145 24.45 1.51 -7.23
CA GLU A 1145 24.54 1.31 -5.77
C GLU A 1145 25.84 0.55 -5.46
N ASP A 1146 26.23 0.46 -4.19
CA ASP A 1146 27.33 -0.42 -3.76
C ASP A 1146 26.85 -1.88 -3.78
N LEU A 1147 27.35 -2.69 -4.71
CA LEU A 1147 26.95 -4.10 -4.87
C LEU A 1147 27.87 -5.07 -4.11
N ASN A 1148 28.93 -4.55 -3.47
CA ASN A 1148 30.06 -5.36 -3.02
C ASN A 1148 30.50 -5.08 -1.56
N GLY A 1149 30.04 -3.97 -0.98
CA GLY A 1149 30.27 -3.56 0.41
C GLY A 1149 31.61 -2.86 0.66
N ASP A 1150 32.26 -2.31 -0.37
CA ASP A 1150 33.52 -1.56 -0.23
C ASP A 1150 33.32 -0.05 -0.09
N GLY A 1151 32.08 0.42 -0.14
CA GLY A 1151 31.68 1.82 0.00
C GLY A 1151 31.77 2.62 -1.30
N LEU A 1152 32.05 1.99 -2.44
CA LEU A 1152 32.11 2.64 -3.75
C LEU A 1152 30.82 2.42 -4.55
N VAL A 1153 30.48 3.37 -5.42
CA VAL A 1153 29.29 3.26 -6.28
C VAL A 1153 29.61 2.40 -7.50
N ASP A 1154 29.06 1.18 -7.52
CA ASP A 1154 29.07 0.29 -8.68
C ASP A 1154 27.90 0.61 -9.63
N LEU A 1155 27.88 -0.02 -10.81
CA LEU A 1155 26.83 0.14 -11.83
C LEU A 1155 26.29 -1.24 -12.27
N VAL A 1156 24.98 -1.33 -12.54
CA VAL A 1156 24.35 -2.50 -13.19
C VAL A 1156 23.61 -2.10 -14.45
N VAL A 1157 23.77 -2.86 -15.53
CA VAL A 1157 23.06 -2.65 -16.81
C VAL A 1157 22.27 -3.90 -17.21
N SER A 1158 21.00 -3.75 -17.59
CA SER A 1158 20.14 -4.84 -18.10
C SER A 1158 20.31 -5.04 -19.61
N CYS A 1159 20.37 -6.30 -20.08
CA CYS A 1159 20.60 -6.67 -21.48
C CYS A 1159 19.40 -7.42 -22.08
N GLN A 1160 18.68 -6.79 -23.01
CA GLN A 1160 17.58 -7.37 -23.81
C GLN A 1160 18.07 -8.19 -25.02
N SER A 1161 19.02 -9.12 -24.81
CA SER A 1161 19.52 -10.02 -25.86
C SER A 1161 20.54 -11.05 -25.34
N MET A 1162 20.37 -12.34 -25.69
CA MET A 1162 21.27 -13.53 -25.58
C MET A 1162 21.90 -13.86 -24.22
N LEU A 1163 22.28 -12.86 -23.43
CA LEU A 1163 22.50 -12.96 -22.00
C LEU A 1163 21.17 -13.04 -21.26
N ASP A 1164 20.19 -12.23 -21.67
CA ASP A 1164 18.83 -12.15 -21.11
C ASP A 1164 18.89 -12.09 -19.58
N GLY A 1165 19.43 -10.96 -19.09
CA GLY A 1165 20.05 -10.84 -17.77
C GLY A 1165 20.72 -9.48 -17.52
N VAL A 1166 21.56 -9.42 -16.49
CA VAL A 1166 22.25 -8.19 -16.02
C VAL A 1166 23.77 -8.30 -16.06
N LEU A 1167 24.40 -7.14 -16.18
CA LEU A 1167 25.85 -6.97 -16.11
C LEU A 1167 26.23 -6.03 -14.95
N PRO A 1168 26.88 -6.54 -13.90
CA PRO A 1168 27.56 -5.72 -12.91
C PRO A 1168 28.87 -5.13 -13.47
N ILE A 1169 29.13 -3.87 -13.16
CA ILE A 1169 30.31 -3.08 -13.54
C ILE A 1169 30.81 -2.42 -12.27
N ILE A 1170 31.93 -2.92 -11.75
CA ILE A 1170 32.39 -2.69 -10.39
C ILE A 1170 33.42 -1.57 -10.38
N SER A 1171 33.30 -0.67 -9.42
CA SER A 1171 34.16 0.48 -9.22
C SER A 1171 35.55 0.08 -8.72
N SER A 1172 36.51 0.96 -8.95
CA SER A 1172 37.75 1.03 -8.16
C SER A 1172 38.04 2.48 -7.76
N GLY A 1173 36.99 3.30 -7.64
CA GLY A 1173 37.01 4.72 -7.33
C GLY A 1173 37.38 5.61 -8.52
N ASN A 1174 37.01 6.89 -8.44
CA ASN A 1174 37.44 7.96 -9.37
C ASN A 1174 37.29 7.55 -10.86
N PHE A 1175 36.04 7.31 -11.27
CA PHE A 1175 35.63 6.96 -12.64
C PHE A 1175 36.35 5.76 -13.28
N SER A 1176 36.97 4.91 -12.47
CA SER A 1176 37.67 3.69 -12.88
C SER A 1176 36.82 2.48 -12.53
N PHE A 1177 36.56 1.62 -13.52
CA PHE A 1177 35.66 0.48 -13.40
C PHE A 1177 36.25 -0.78 -14.04
N TYR A 1178 35.81 -1.94 -13.56
CA TYR A 1178 36.05 -3.25 -14.17
C TYR A 1178 34.73 -4.04 -14.30
N ARG A 1179 34.77 -5.15 -15.04
CA ARG A 1179 33.58 -5.94 -15.33
C ARG A 1179 33.37 -7.06 -14.30
N GLY A 1180 32.17 -7.11 -13.71
CA GLY A 1180 31.70 -8.22 -12.87
C GLY A 1180 31.18 -9.42 -13.67
N GLN A 1181 30.68 -10.43 -12.95
CA GLN A 1181 30.11 -11.64 -13.54
C GLN A 1181 28.66 -11.41 -13.99
N PRO A 1182 28.28 -11.63 -15.27
CA PRO A 1182 26.89 -11.46 -15.70
C PRO A 1182 25.97 -12.52 -15.09
N ALA A 1183 24.82 -12.10 -14.59
CA ALA A 1183 23.74 -12.98 -14.12
C ALA A 1183 22.62 -13.09 -15.17
N ARG A 1184 21.92 -14.23 -15.22
CA ARG A 1184 20.82 -14.47 -16.18
C ARG A 1184 19.46 -14.38 -15.51
N LEU A 1185 18.55 -13.61 -16.10
CA LEU A 1185 17.11 -13.64 -15.82
C LEU A 1185 16.44 -14.84 -16.49
N GLY A 1186 16.82 -15.13 -17.75
CA GLY A 1186 16.06 -16.01 -18.63
C GLY A 1186 14.83 -15.34 -19.26
N ALA A 1187 14.73 -14.01 -19.13
CA ALA A 1187 13.67 -13.15 -19.65
C ALA A 1187 14.28 -11.82 -20.13
N GLN A 1188 13.56 -11.06 -20.96
CA GLN A 1188 13.98 -9.69 -21.30
C GLN A 1188 13.80 -8.77 -20.08
N GLY A 1189 14.89 -8.13 -19.67
CA GLY A 1189 14.91 -7.11 -18.61
C GLY A 1189 14.62 -5.71 -19.16
N GLY A 1190 13.81 -4.94 -18.46
CA GLY A 1190 13.55 -3.52 -18.70
C GLY A 1190 14.27 -2.65 -17.69
N HIS A 1191 13.49 -1.79 -17.01
CA HIS A 1191 13.93 -0.95 -15.89
C HIS A 1191 14.53 -1.78 -14.75
N LEU A 1192 15.51 -1.16 -14.07
CA LEU A 1192 16.24 -1.71 -12.94
C LEU A 1192 16.04 -0.81 -11.73
N THR A 1193 15.92 -1.41 -10.55
CA THR A 1193 16.18 -0.74 -9.27
C THR A 1193 16.93 -1.70 -8.34
N ALA A 1194 17.63 -1.15 -7.35
CA ALA A 1194 18.49 -1.90 -6.44
C ALA A 1194 18.30 -1.42 -5.00
N ARG A 1195 18.10 -2.34 -4.06
CA ARG A 1195 17.96 -2.06 -2.63
C ARG A 1195 18.13 -3.35 -1.84
N ASP A 1196 18.73 -3.26 -0.66
CA ASP A 1196 18.75 -4.34 0.33
C ASP A 1196 17.30 -4.64 0.76
N LEU A 1197 16.82 -5.87 0.51
CA LEU A 1197 15.45 -6.29 0.85
C LEU A 1197 15.39 -7.25 2.05
N ASP A 1198 16.45 -8.04 2.31
CA ASP A 1198 16.46 -9.03 3.40
C ASP A 1198 17.26 -8.60 4.65
N GLY A 1199 17.98 -7.48 4.56
CA GLY A 1199 18.72 -6.85 5.63
C GLY A 1199 20.15 -7.36 5.83
N ASP A 1200 20.72 -8.11 4.86
CA ASP A 1200 22.10 -8.61 4.97
C ASP A 1200 23.20 -7.57 4.69
N GLY A 1201 22.84 -6.43 4.10
CA GLY A 1201 23.72 -5.32 3.76
C GLY A 1201 24.17 -5.25 2.30
N PHE A 1202 23.71 -6.14 1.42
CA PHE A 1202 23.96 -6.10 -0.03
C PHE A 1202 22.65 -5.95 -0.83
N PRO A 1203 22.59 -5.09 -1.86
CA PRO A 1203 21.32 -4.83 -2.55
C PRO A 1203 20.88 -5.92 -3.55
N GLU A 1204 19.64 -6.38 -3.43
CA GLU A 1204 18.89 -7.11 -4.46
C GLU A 1204 18.77 -6.28 -5.74
N LEU A 1205 18.67 -6.97 -6.87
CA LEU A 1205 18.31 -6.33 -8.15
C LEU A 1205 16.86 -6.68 -8.52
N LEU A 1206 15.99 -5.67 -8.57
CA LEU A 1206 14.61 -5.79 -9.03
C LEU A 1206 14.49 -5.29 -10.46
N ILE A 1207 13.86 -6.09 -11.31
CA ILE A 1207 13.93 -5.94 -12.76
C ILE A 1207 12.53 -6.06 -13.35
N ALA A 1208 12.07 -5.03 -14.05
CA ALA A 1208 10.81 -5.07 -14.77
C ALA A 1208 10.93 -6.04 -15.95
N SER A 1209 9.98 -6.95 -16.13
CA SER A 1209 9.92 -7.85 -17.29
C SER A 1209 8.57 -7.70 -18.01
N PRO A 1210 8.49 -6.78 -19.01
CA PRO A 1210 7.29 -6.55 -19.79
C PRO A 1210 6.71 -7.81 -20.42
N GLU A 1211 7.55 -8.66 -21.03
CA GLU A 1211 7.11 -9.85 -21.77
C GLU A 1211 6.45 -10.93 -20.90
N HIS A 1212 6.75 -10.93 -19.60
CA HIS A 1212 6.21 -11.88 -18.64
C HIS A 1212 5.14 -11.27 -17.73
N HIS A 1213 4.81 -9.98 -17.89
CA HIS A 1213 3.96 -9.21 -16.97
C HIS A 1213 4.40 -9.46 -15.50
N ALA A 1214 5.68 -9.21 -15.21
CA ALA A 1214 6.26 -9.54 -13.90
C ALA A 1214 7.41 -8.62 -13.49
N VAL A 1215 7.66 -8.55 -12.17
CA VAL A 1215 8.92 -8.06 -11.59
C VAL A 1215 9.77 -9.27 -11.21
N CYS A 1216 11.02 -9.31 -11.65
CA CYS A 1216 11.97 -10.35 -11.29
C CYS A 1216 13.02 -9.81 -10.33
N VAL A 1217 13.22 -10.49 -9.20
CA VAL A 1217 14.20 -10.15 -8.16
C VAL A 1217 15.34 -11.16 -8.21
N LEU A 1218 16.59 -10.66 -8.29
CA LEU A 1218 17.79 -11.47 -8.14
C LEU A 1218 18.37 -11.21 -6.74
N PRO A 1219 18.40 -12.23 -5.85
CA PRO A 1219 19.02 -12.08 -4.54
C PRO A 1219 20.53 -11.90 -4.68
N SER A 1220 21.09 -11.01 -3.87
CA SER A 1220 22.52 -10.82 -3.74
C SER A 1220 23.15 -11.99 -2.95
N TRP A 1221 24.45 -12.23 -3.17
CA TRP A 1221 25.31 -13.06 -2.31
C TRP A 1221 26.55 -12.25 -1.86
N GLY A 1222 26.46 -10.91 -1.91
CA GLY A 1222 27.59 -10.00 -1.81
C GLY A 1222 28.57 -10.09 -2.98
N TYR A 1223 29.62 -9.27 -2.94
CA TYR A 1223 30.69 -9.24 -3.95
C TYR A 1223 30.20 -9.09 -5.41
N ALA A 1224 29.05 -8.41 -5.62
CA ALA A 1224 28.34 -8.30 -6.90
C ALA A 1224 28.06 -9.65 -7.60
N SER A 1225 27.81 -10.69 -6.80
CA SER A 1225 27.34 -12.01 -7.24
C SER A 1225 25.85 -12.15 -6.97
N PHE A 1226 25.09 -12.64 -7.94
CA PHE A 1226 23.63 -12.78 -7.85
C PHE A 1226 23.17 -14.23 -8.02
N GLY A 1227 22.15 -14.61 -7.25
CA GLY A 1227 21.51 -15.91 -7.30
C GLY A 1227 20.53 -16.07 -8.47
N THR A 1228 19.66 -17.09 -8.37
CA THR A 1228 18.62 -17.34 -9.37
C THR A 1228 17.45 -16.38 -9.21
N ALA A 1229 17.04 -15.72 -10.30
CA ALA A 1229 15.91 -14.80 -10.30
C ALA A 1229 14.59 -15.47 -9.87
N SER A 1230 13.82 -14.78 -9.04
CA SER A 1230 12.44 -15.12 -8.67
C SER A 1230 11.50 -14.04 -9.23
N CYS A 1231 10.45 -14.43 -9.97
CA CYS A 1231 9.57 -13.48 -10.66
C CYS A 1231 8.15 -13.48 -10.10
N PHE A 1232 7.59 -12.29 -9.94
CA PHE A 1232 6.31 -11.99 -9.31
C PHE A 1232 5.39 -11.32 -10.33
N GLY A 1233 4.25 -11.94 -10.65
CA GLY A 1233 3.33 -11.44 -11.69
C GLY A 1233 2.62 -10.14 -11.29
N THR A 1234 2.48 -9.21 -12.24
CA THR A 1234 1.84 -7.91 -12.09
C THR A 1234 0.50 -7.86 -12.82
N LEU A 1235 -0.39 -6.95 -12.41
CA LEU A 1235 -1.68 -6.71 -13.09
C LEU A 1235 -1.52 -5.88 -14.37
N ASN A 1236 -0.45 -5.08 -14.43
CA ASN A 1236 -0.05 -4.32 -15.61
C ASN A 1236 1.17 -4.95 -16.32
N THR A 1237 1.55 -4.38 -17.47
CA THR A 1237 2.85 -4.63 -18.09
C THR A 1237 3.87 -3.70 -17.45
N PRO A 1238 4.83 -4.19 -16.64
CA PRO A 1238 5.72 -3.32 -15.88
C PRO A 1238 6.84 -2.78 -16.76
N HIS A 1239 6.92 -1.45 -16.86
CA HIS A 1239 7.97 -0.72 -17.57
C HIS A 1239 8.80 0.15 -16.63
N GLU A 1240 8.23 0.63 -15.52
CA GLU A 1240 8.90 1.43 -14.49
C GLU A 1240 8.68 0.79 -13.10
N LEU A 1241 9.66 0.89 -12.21
CA LEU A 1241 9.61 0.36 -10.82
C LEU A 1241 10.04 1.46 -9.83
N VAL A 1242 9.33 1.57 -8.71
CA VAL A 1242 9.78 2.34 -7.53
C VAL A 1242 9.65 1.47 -6.27
N LEU A 1243 10.52 1.71 -5.30
CA LEU A 1243 10.55 1.03 -4.00
C LEU A 1243 10.12 2.00 -2.91
N LEU A 1244 9.02 1.69 -2.22
CA LEU A 1244 8.47 2.52 -1.16
C LEU A 1244 7.95 1.63 -0.04
N ASP A 1245 8.31 1.97 1.19
CA ASP A 1245 7.72 1.39 2.41
C ASP A 1245 6.39 2.11 2.66
N VAL A 1246 5.25 1.43 2.44
CA VAL A 1246 3.91 2.06 2.41
C VAL A 1246 3.21 1.99 3.77
N ASP A 1247 3.53 0.98 4.59
CA ASP A 1247 2.95 0.79 5.93
C ASP A 1247 3.94 0.93 7.11
N HIS A 1248 5.22 1.21 6.81
CA HIS A 1248 6.29 1.59 7.74
C HIS A 1248 6.77 0.45 8.64
N ASP A 1249 6.84 -0.76 8.09
CA ASP A 1249 7.45 -1.93 8.73
C ASP A 1249 8.98 -1.99 8.57
N GLY A 1250 9.54 -1.18 7.65
CA GLY A 1250 10.96 -1.14 7.29
C GLY A 1250 11.29 -1.88 5.99
N VAL A 1251 10.33 -2.55 5.34
CA VAL A 1251 10.52 -3.35 4.12
C VAL A 1251 9.76 -2.72 2.94
N PRO A 1252 10.45 -2.26 1.88
CA PRO A 1252 9.79 -1.55 0.80
C PRO A 1252 8.94 -2.45 -0.11
N GLU A 1253 7.69 -2.07 -0.33
CA GLU A 1253 6.89 -2.55 -1.45
C GLU A 1253 7.46 -2.06 -2.80
N VAL A 1254 7.16 -2.82 -3.86
CA VAL A 1254 7.43 -2.43 -5.24
C VAL A 1254 6.16 -1.89 -5.89
N LEU A 1255 6.16 -0.62 -6.30
CA LEU A 1255 5.14 -0.07 -7.20
C LEU A 1255 5.58 -0.26 -8.65
N THR A 1256 4.66 -0.73 -9.51
CA THR A 1256 4.93 -1.00 -10.93
C THR A 1256 4.09 -0.11 -11.84
N GLY A 1257 4.75 0.64 -12.73
CA GLY A 1257 4.09 1.50 -13.74
C GLY A 1257 4.25 0.94 -15.14
N SER A 1258 3.28 1.20 -16.02
CA SER A 1258 3.36 0.82 -17.45
C SER A 1258 4.02 1.89 -18.33
N GLY A 1259 4.44 3.04 -17.78
CA GLY A 1259 5.18 4.10 -18.49
C GLY A 1259 4.41 4.77 -19.63
N ILE A 1260 3.12 4.44 -19.79
CA ILE A 1260 2.20 4.87 -20.84
C ILE A 1260 0.81 4.98 -20.21
N LEU A 1261 0.01 5.95 -20.69
CA LEU A 1261 -1.42 6.15 -20.40
C LEU A 1261 -2.17 4.82 -20.17
N GLY A 1262 -2.43 4.49 -18.91
CA GLY A 1262 -3.06 3.26 -18.47
C GLY A 1262 -3.53 3.38 -17.01
N THR A 1263 -4.60 2.68 -16.67
CA THR A 1263 -5.39 2.84 -15.44
C THR A 1263 -4.99 1.90 -14.29
N HIS A 1264 -3.84 1.21 -14.40
CA HIS A 1264 -3.46 0.15 -13.48
C HIS A 1264 -1.98 0.22 -13.10
N THR A 1265 -1.74 0.46 -11.81
CA THR A 1265 -0.45 0.26 -11.11
C THR A 1265 -0.56 -1.01 -10.26
N THR A 1266 0.51 -1.80 -10.14
CA THR A 1266 0.53 -2.93 -9.20
C THR A 1266 1.38 -2.57 -7.99
N LEU A 1267 0.90 -2.87 -6.78
CA LEU A 1267 1.70 -2.88 -5.56
C LEU A 1267 2.08 -4.33 -5.25
N LEU A 1268 3.37 -4.62 -5.15
CA LEU A 1268 3.90 -5.95 -4.79
C LEU A 1268 4.67 -5.84 -3.48
N ARG A 1269 4.18 -6.49 -2.41
CA ARG A 1269 4.98 -6.73 -1.21
C ARG A 1269 5.90 -7.91 -1.45
N ILE A 1270 7.21 -7.68 -1.48
CA ILE A 1270 8.23 -8.70 -1.68
C ILE A 1270 9.00 -8.88 -0.37
N ARG A 1271 8.94 -10.12 0.14
CA ARG A 1271 9.64 -10.68 1.30
C ARG A 1271 10.00 -12.13 0.95
#